data_AF-A0A8T8X282-F1
#
_entry.id   AF-A0A8T8X282-F1
#
_cell.length_a   1.000
_cell.length_b   1.000
_cell.length_c   1.000
_cell.angle_alpha   90.00
_cell.angle_beta   90.00
_cell.angle_gamma   90.00
#
_symmetry.space_group_name_H-M   'P 1'
#
loop_
_entity.id
_entity.type
_entity.pdbx_description
1 polymer ?
#
loop_
_entity_poly.entity_id
_entity_poly.type
_entity_poly.pdbx_seq_one_letter_code
_entity_poly.pdbx_strand_id
1 'polypeptide(L)'
;MVFKPFTHLARQSFTKAFTHGYAQSVVAASQSSYASSTTLNTLSTQPAAKFTRTTQLQNVFQPSSSGAGAKASQGTSGSGDLGLAAYYAAWQHAQQTGDDSDWKQLQMRRRIGWKPTLNEEEGKTKNEASLPSSDSQFHDSPHITKASANDDVSAQVEEAVAREIQIQEEQAQAEEASETKDNLDTEAFPDLPADVAAVEDANVEQSRIASEHIIELANGKKYADIPGAFAAILRDGLTPTVGAYNALLESAIQLHGDTAQAIQKALDIYSDMLRRRVIPDEQTYQTLVQLFVVRAHDAIKSKELLEQDRARYGGMEEPGKFMLHSSELEQALLAEDHSLAIAMKLFRTATTRHPEFVFALDTYRYLITACAKECLVEDMVCVYAHMETHKVTPHASIFPAMIDAFASTGDLQSAVECYNEYKALAVSDDNGTFSIVQRLDGQVYAALVRAYLSAGKEEQALRFLERIQESFNNVTENREARQDAVESVIVEDGLVRHALKSGEHGRALEQAKTRLHDSALDHAMSQICIAAADAGNLQTASEAYDALPTDMSVRQRPIVSMLALHVRQGNVSAARTLWHALNTAGQATPDLVQPTAMYAVALVKSGQIEEALVEARNMFARIRSTSTDLTLNHIREQINESLHLVGRVLVQTAAVLSSQAAMSLMWSMVENGGLISPVAEHVVASLGPVGISQLNARDLMLALQVQAGMLLNNSAMFDVAHPIRFAHMLDLALATGLPMDGTTTQMVDQAVGKLFNSRPDMVKRWHDHLAMTSSPSSFVSGRHSPGSDLSSMTPVSSEDSFDPYAYATDFRGSSIIADELESTTGQLESHLNEALSRLRTMRRSGRHPRYITYAKLINSATKINRVDLVHEVLSMARRDVPLLPQYNAVKYGWVSILDAMVASCLSLGDRSQASKFHQELLELGSAPSANTFGLYITTLKESTKTFDEATEALKIFHRAVAEGVEPTSFLYNALIGKLGKARRIDDCLLYFAEMRANGVRPTSVTYGTIVNALCRVSDERFAEEMFEEMESMPNYKPRPAPYNSIIQYFLNTKRDRSKVLAYFERMVTRKIQPTMHTYKLLIDAHASLEPIDMPAAEKVLETIKAAGQQPEAVHYASLIHAKGCVMHDMEAAMEVFRSVVSNRRVRVQPCLYQALLEGMVANHQVARSEEIVKDMAARRVEMTAYIANTLIHGWAAEGSVDKAKTIYDSIGIEKREPSTYEAMTRAFLASDDREGAARIVQEMLSRGYPPAVASKIADLVGTGGATAVPAVAAL
;
A
#
# COMPACT_ATOMS: atom_id res chain seq x y z
N MET A 1 8.82 -46.19 -29.12
CA MET A 1 7.45 -46.42 -28.59
C MET A 1 7.15 -45.30 -27.60
N VAL A 2 6.27 -44.36 -27.91
CA VAL A 2 4.83 -44.36 -27.54
C VAL A 2 4.57 -44.18 -26.03
N PHE A 3 4.16 -42.97 -25.65
CA PHE A 3 3.18 -42.67 -24.59
C PHE A 3 2.34 -41.49 -25.09
N LYS A 4 1.27 -41.69 -25.86
CA LYS A 4 -0.12 -42.00 -25.41
C LYS A 4 -0.59 -41.15 -24.21
N PRO A 5 -1.49 -40.17 -24.43
CA PRO A 5 -2.18 -39.50 -23.33
C PRO A 5 -3.30 -40.41 -22.77
N PHE A 6 -3.46 -40.40 -21.44
CA PHE A 6 -4.60 -41.06 -20.78
C PHE A 6 -5.84 -40.18 -20.83
N THR A 7 -6.97 -40.80 -21.20
CA THR A 7 -8.31 -40.25 -21.00
C THR A 7 -9.07 -41.09 -19.95
N HIS A 8 -10.15 -40.50 -19.43
CA HIS A 8 -11.35 -41.18 -18.92
C HIS A 8 -11.60 -41.30 -17.39
N LEU A 9 -12.06 -40.20 -16.80
CA LEU A 9 -13.10 -40.13 -15.74
C LEU A 9 -13.73 -38.72 -15.82
N ALA A 10 -15.04 -38.49 -15.74
CA ALA A 10 -16.12 -39.32 -15.21
C ALA A 10 -17.44 -39.22 -16.00
N ARG A 11 -18.32 -40.23 -15.83
CA ARG A 11 -19.76 -40.10 -16.04
C ARG A 11 -20.43 -39.92 -14.68
N GLN A 12 -21.24 -38.87 -14.49
CA GLN A 12 -22.53 -38.85 -13.77
C GLN A 12 -22.96 -37.41 -13.42
N SER A 13 -24.07 -36.95 -13.99
CA SER A 13 -25.20 -36.27 -13.31
C SER A 13 -26.11 -35.56 -14.33
N PHE A 14 -27.22 -36.21 -14.69
CA PHE A 14 -28.37 -35.54 -15.29
C PHE A 14 -29.36 -35.21 -14.17
N THR A 15 -29.65 -33.93 -13.92
CA THR A 15 -30.94 -33.44 -13.38
C THR A 15 -30.99 -31.91 -13.49
N LYS A 16 -31.94 -31.39 -14.27
CA LYS A 16 -32.35 -29.98 -14.21
C LYS A 16 -33.53 -29.86 -13.24
N ALA A 17 -33.55 -28.84 -12.39
CA ALA A 17 -34.77 -28.35 -11.73
C ALA A 17 -34.64 -26.85 -11.36
N PHE A 18 -35.77 -26.14 -11.36
CA PHE A 18 -35.88 -24.70 -11.13
C PHE A 18 -35.85 -24.33 -9.63
N THR A 19 -35.33 -23.15 -9.28
CA THR A 19 -35.93 -22.25 -8.26
C THR A 19 -35.72 -20.79 -8.66
N HIS A 20 -36.76 -19.96 -8.58
CA HIS A 20 -36.69 -18.53 -8.91
C HIS A 20 -36.18 -17.69 -7.74
N GLY A 21 -35.21 -16.81 -8.01
CA GLY A 21 -34.83 -15.69 -7.14
C GLY A 21 -34.82 -14.37 -7.92
N TYR A 22 -36.01 -13.80 -8.18
CA TYR A 22 -36.12 -12.55 -8.93
C TYR A 22 -35.80 -11.33 -8.05
N ALA A 23 -34.52 -10.94 -7.99
CA ALA A 23 -34.05 -9.53 -7.97
C ALA A 23 -32.54 -9.37 -7.62
N GLN A 24 -31.59 -9.90 -8.42
CA GLN A 24 -30.20 -9.35 -8.38
C GLN A 24 -29.26 -9.58 -9.59
N SER A 25 -29.77 -9.82 -10.81
CA SER A 25 -28.91 -10.15 -11.98
C SER A 25 -29.34 -9.52 -13.32
N VAL A 26 -29.42 -8.19 -13.40
CA VAL A 26 -29.55 -7.45 -14.68
C VAL A 26 -28.59 -6.25 -14.78
N VAL A 27 -27.29 -6.52 -14.58
CA VAL A 27 -26.18 -5.88 -15.32
C VAL A 27 -25.10 -6.95 -15.44
N ALA A 28 -25.22 -7.78 -16.47
CA ALA A 28 -24.31 -8.89 -16.80
C ALA A 28 -24.55 -9.36 -18.25
N ALA A 29 -24.67 -8.42 -19.19
CA ALA A 29 -24.75 -8.66 -20.64
C ALA A 29 -24.66 -7.35 -21.46
N SER A 30 -23.68 -6.48 -21.18
CA SER A 30 -23.28 -5.39 -22.10
C SER A 30 -21.88 -4.83 -21.83
N GLN A 31 -21.00 -5.60 -21.19
CA GLN A 31 -19.55 -5.42 -21.15
C GLN A 31 -18.89 -6.80 -21.04
N SER A 32 -18.98 -7.55 -22.13
CA SER A 32 -18.28 -8.82 -22.32
C SER A 32 -17.73 -8.92 -23.74
N SER A 33 -17.10 -7.82 -24.16
CA SER A 33 -16.09 -7.74 -25.21
C SER A 33 -15.01 -6.81 -24.65
N TYR A 34 -13.83 -7.36 -24.33
CA TYR A 34 -12.75 -6.81 -23.46
C TYR A 34 -12.82 -7.12 -21.95
N ALA A 35 -12.73 -8.41 -21.60
CA ALA A 35 -11.92 -8.92 -20.46
C ALA A 35 -12.04 -10.45 -20.35
N SER A 36 -11.13 -11.19 -20.99
CA SER A 36 -11.00 -12.64 -20.75
C SER A 36 -9.58 -13.14 -21.02
N SER A 37 -8.65 -12.79 -20.13
CA SER A 37 -7.35 -13.48 -20.02
C SER A 37 -6.65 -13.22 -18.68
N THR A 38 -7.23 -13.73 -17.59
CA THR A 38 -6.48 -14.25 -16.43
C THR A 38 -7.37 -15.10 -15.51
N THR A 39 -7.14 -16.41 -15.50
CA THR A 39 -7.51 -17.35 -14.41
C THR A 39 -6.21 -18.00 -13.96
N LEU A 40 -5.72 -17.81 -12.72
CA LEU A 40 -6.17 -18.39 -11.43
C LEU A 40 -5.75 -19.84 -11.17
N ASN A 41 -5.01 -19.99 -10.06
CA ASN A 41 -4.80 -21.17 -9.19
C ASN A 41 -3.88 -22.32 -9.63
N THR A 42 -2.71 -22.37 -8.97
CA THR A 42 -2.42 -23.42 -7.96
C THR A 42 -1.88 -22.69 -6.69
N LEU A 43 -1.87 -23.23 -5.46
CA LEU A 43 -2.01 -24.61 -4.99
C LEU A 43 -2.57 -24.64 -3.54
N SER A 44 -3.39 -25.63 -3.18
CA SER A 44 -3.53 -26.06 -1.79
C SER A 44 -3.71 -27.58 -1.69
N THR A 45 -2.61 -28.31 -1.49
CA THR A 45 -2.62 -29.71 -1.06
C THR A 45 -1.32 -30.08 -0.34
N GLN A 46 -1.41 -30.43 0.95
CA GLN A 46 -0.51 -31.40 1.58
C GLN A 46 -1.35 -32.40 2.40
N PRO A 47 -1.09 -33.72 2.32
CA PRO A 47 -1.80 -34.76 3.07
C PRO A 47 -1.11 -35.12 4.40
N ALA A 48 -1.81 -35.89 5.24
CA ALA A 48 -1.48 -36.07 6.66
C ALA A 48 -0.72 -37.37 7.04
N ALA A 49 0.01 -37.32 8.16
CA ALA A 49 0.36 -38.44 9.04
C ALA A 49 0.38 -37.94 10.51
N LYS A 50 -0.51 -38.41 11.42
CA LYS A 50 -0.33 -39.58 12.33
C LYS A 50 0.94 -39.46 13.20
N PHE A 51 0.94 -39.41 14.53
CA PHE A 51 -0.06 -39.57 15.62
C PHE A 51 0.29 -38.56 16.79
N THR A 52 -0.24 -38.50 18.03
CA THR A 52 -1.02 -39.44 18.87
C THR A 52 -1.85 -38.72 19.98
N ARG A 53 -2.76 -39.49 20.60
CA ARG A 53 -3.36 -39.42 21.96
C ARG A 53 -2.42 -38.92 23.10
N THR A 54 -2.85 -38.39 24.27
CA THR A 54 -4.18 -38.12 24.90
C THR A 54 -3.99 -37.36 26.23
N THR A 55 -5.06 -36.70 26.74
CA THR A 55 -5.36 -36.43 28.19
C THR A 55 -4.38 -35.51 28.96
N GLN A 56 -4.76 -34.70 29.96
CA GLN A 56 -6.00 -34.57 30.76
C GLN A 56 -6.06 -33.16 31.42
N LEU A 57 -7.27 -32.70 31.82
CA LEU A 57 -7.66 -31.95 33.05
C LEU A 57 -6.59 -31.14 33.85
N GLN A 58 -6.82 -29.98 34.49
CA GLN A 58 -8.05 -29.25 34.83
C GLN A 58 -7.77 -27.81 35.31
N ASN A 59 -8.84 -27.01 35.42
CA ASN A 59 -8.95 -25.69 36.08
C ASN A 59 -8.24 -25.53 37.46
N VAL A 60 -7.88 -24.28 37.84
CA VAL A 60 -8.58 -23.41 38.84
C VAL A 60 -7.76 -22.14 39.18
N PHE A 61 -8.46 -21.06 39.55
CA PHE A 61 -7.96 -19.73 39.93
C PHE A 61 -7.37 -19.61 41.38
N GLN A 62 -6.36 -18.74 41.54
CA GLN A 62 -6.12 -17.84 42.71
C GLN A 62 -5.75 -18.44 44.11
N PRO A 63 -5.36 -17.62 45.13
CA PRO A 63 -4.21 -16.69 45.13
C PRO A 63 -3.40 -16.67 46.47
N SER A 64 -2.44 -15.74 46.56
CA SER A 64 -1.99 -15.00 47.77
C SER A 64 -1.00 -15.60 48.81
N SER A 65 0.05 -14.80 49.04
CA SER A 65 0.67 -14.36 50.32
C SER A 65 1.42 -15.32 51.27
N SER A 66 2.72 -15.01 51.41
CA SER A 66 3.48 -14.79 52.66
C SER A 66 3.69 -15.93 53.69
N GLY A 67 4.91 -15.97 54.25
CA GLY A 67 5.05 -16.19 55.70
C GLY A 67 6.07 -17.24 56.18
N ALA A 68 7.35 -16.87 56.13
CA ALA A 68 8.41 -17.13 57.13
C ALA A 68 8.31 -18.29 58.15
N GLY A 69 9.46 -18.94 58.37
CA GLY A 69 9.83 -19.57 59.65
C GLY A 69 10.26 -21.03 59.51
N ALA A 70 11.55 -21.34 59.53
CA ALA A 70 12.32 -21.62 60.76
C ALA A 70 12.14 -23.08 61.23
N LYS A 71 13.12 -23.84 61.71
CA LYS A 71 14.56 -23.74 62.08
C LYS A 71 14.99 -25.21 62.37
N ALA A 72 16.21 -25.65 62.66
CA ALA A 72 17.60 -25.19 62.56
C ALA A 72 18.50 -26.36 63.05
N SER A 73 19.80 -26.32 62.74
CA SER A 73 20.95 -26.84 63.54
C SER A 73 22.07 -27.28 62.60
N GLN A 74 23.37 -27.08 62.83
CA GLN A 74 24.21 -26.37 63.83
C GLN A 74 25.63 -26.35 63.20
N GLY A 75 26.61 -25.48 63.50
CA GLY A 75 26.73 -24.27 64.33
C GLY A 75 28.17 -23.70 64.13
N THR A 76 28.35 -22.37 64.05
CA THR A 76 28.97 -21.48 65.10
C THR A 76 30.49 -21.65 65.32
N SER A 77 31.33 -20.60 65.44
CA SER A 77 31.20 -19.15 65.75
C SER A 77 32.26 -18.31 65.02
N GLY A 78 32.03 -17.07 64.54
CA GLY A 78 32.13 -15.78 65.29
C GLY A 78 33.60 -15.38 65.58
N SER A 79 34.16 -14.21 65.25
CA SER A 79 33.64 -12.88 64.83
C SER A 79 34.76 -12.05 64.17
N GLY A 80 34.44 -11.05 63.33
CA GLY A 80 35.37 -9.93 63.04
C GLY A 80 35.43 -9.44 61.59
N ASP A 81 34.63 -8.43 61.26
CA ASP A 81 34.93 -7.49 60.16
C ASP A 81 36.30 -6.81 60.36
N LEU A 82 37.00 -6.49 59.27
CA LEU A 82 37.85 -5.29 59.12
C LEU A 82 38.51 -5.27 57.72
N GLY A 83 37.87 -4.61 56.77
CA GLY A 83 38.42 -4.35 55.43
C GLY A 83 37.89 -3.04 54.86
N LEU A 84 36.58 -2.99 54.58
CA LEU A 84 35.92 -1.78 54.08
C LEU A 84 35.87 -0.66 55.13
N ALA A 85 35.61 -1.00 56.40
CA ALA A 85 35.57 -0.03 57.49
C ALA A 85 36.94 0.64 57.75
N ALA A 86 38.04 -0.12 57.63
CA ALA A 86 39.40 0.42 57.77
C ALA A 86 39.76 1.36 56.61
N TYR A 87 39.36 1.02 55.38
CA TYR A 87 39.53 1.86 54.20
C TYR A 87 38.78 3.20 54.33
N TYR A 88 37.50 3.17 54.72
CA TYR A 88 36.72 4.39 54.92
C TYR A 88 37.17 5.22 56.13
N ALA A 89 37.64 4.58 57.22
CA ALA A 89 38.20 5.29 58.36
C ALA A 89 39.52 6.01 58.01
N ALA A 90 40.43 5.35 57.28
CA ALA A 90 41.66 5.97 56.80
C ALA A 90 41.37 7.14 55.83
N TRP A 91 40.40 6.98 54.93
CA TRP A 91 39.97 8.02 53.99
C TRP A 91 39.33 9.23 54.69
N GLN A 92 38.46 9.03 55.69
CA GLN A 92 37.92 10.12 56.50
C GLN A 92 38.98 10.80 57.38
N HIS A 93 39.93 10.04 57.92
CA HIS A 93 41.03 10.60 58.71
C HIS A 93 41.94 11.50 57.86
N ALA A 94 42.28 11.07 56.65
CA ALA A 94 43.04 11.86 55.68
C ALA A 94 42.29 13.16 55.28
N GLN A 95 40.97 13.10 55.06
CA GLN A 95 40.17 14.30 54.77
C GLN A 95 40.08 15.30 55.94
N GLN A 96 40.11 14.85 57.19
CA GLN A 96 39.97 15.73 58.35
C GLN A 96 41.31 16.25 58.90
N THR A 97 42.41 15.53 58.70
CA THR A 97 43.73 15.88 59.25
C THR A 97 44.75 16.35 58.21
N GLY A 98 44.55 16.01 56.93
CA GLY A 98 45.47 16.36 55.85
C GLY A 98 46.78 15.55 55.80
N ASP A 99 46.95 14.55 56.68
CA ASP A 99 48.09 13.64 56.65
C ASP A 99 47.71 12.33 55.92
N ASP A 100 48.54 11.95 54.96
CA ASP A 100 48.24 11.05 53.85
C ASP A 100 49.17 9.82 53.86
N SER A 101 49.71 9.52 55.04
CA SER A 101 50.80 8.54 55.27
C SER A 101 50.31 7.09 55.27
N ASP A 102 49.19 6.79 55.94
CA ASP A 102 48.61 5.43 55.98
C ASP A 102 48.01 4.99 54.62
N TRP A 103 47.50 5.95 53.83
CA TRP A 103 46.96 5.69 52.49
C TRP A 103 48.02 5.18 51.51
N LYS A 104 49.26 5.67 51.63
CA LYS A 104 50.36 5.38 50.70
C LYS A 104 50.96 3.97 50.82
N GLN A 105 50.65 3.19 51.86
CA GLN A 105 51.19 1.83 52.02
C GLN A 105 50.51 0.77 51.13
N LEU A 106 49.36 1.06 50.52
CA LEU A 106 48.62 0.12 49.65
C LEU A 106 48.95 0.23 48.16
N GLN A 107 49.93 1.06 47.77
CA GLN A 107 50.38 1.17 46.37
C GLN A 107 51.86 0.78 46.17
N MET A 108 52.07 -0.06 45.16
CA MET A 108 53.33 -0.54 44.56
C MET A 108 54.16 -1.62 45.27
N ARG A 109 54.30 -2.76 44.57
CA ARG A 109 55.61 -3.41 44.37
C ARG A 109 55.85 -3.87 42.91
N ARG A 110 56.77 -3.13 42.26
CA ARG A 110 57.88 -3.56 41.35
C ARG A 110 57.52 -4.34 40.07
N ARG A 111 57.80 -3.86 38.84
CA ARG A 111 59.04 -3.34 38.16
C ARG A 111 60.06 -4.41 37.71
N ILE A 112 60.72 -4.07 36.58
CA ILE A 112 61.78 -4.72 35.77
C ILE A 112 61.17 -5.39 34.53
N GLY A 113 61.61 -5.18 33.28
CA GLY A 113 62.63 -4.34 32.63
C GLY A 113 62.78 -4.86 31.18
N TRP A 114 62.80 -4.07 30.10
CA TRP A 114 64.00 -3.49 29.45
C TRP A 114 63.56 -2.74 28.16
N LYS A 115 64.34 -1.73 27.73
CA LYS A 115 64.47 -1.20 26.35
C LYS A 115 65.98 -1.05 26.11
N PRO A 116 66.55 -1.33 24.92
CA PRO A 116 66.82 -0.25 23.93
C PRO A 116 66.68 -0.70 22.44
N THR A 117 66.04 0.04 21.52
CA THR A 117 66.44 1.24 20.72
C THR A 117 67.43 1.03 19.55
N LEU A 118 67.25 1.93 18.55
CA LEU A 118 68.15 2.44 17.50
C LEU A 118 68.04 1.70 16.14
N ASN A 119 68.19 2.32 14.95
CA ASN A 119 68.26 3.71 14.42
C ASN A 119 68.05 3.54 12.88
N GLU A 120 67.97 4.51 11.96
CA GLU A 120 68.01 5.98 11.83
C GLU A 120 67.21 6.26 10.52
N GLU A 121 66.34 7.27 10.46
CA GLU A 121 66.57 8.59 9.81
C GLU A 121 66.79 8.60 8.28
N GLU A 122 66.29 9.69 7.67
CA GLU A 122 66.43 10.12 6.26
C GLU A 122 65.78 9.23 5.16
N GLY A 123 65.02 9.77 4.20
CA GLY A 123 64.51 11.13 4.05
C GLY A 123 63.94 11.44 2.65
N LYS A 124 63.27 12.59 2.56
CA LYS A 124 63.11 13.44 1.36
C LYS A 124 62.24 12.98 0.16
N THR A 125 61.00 13.48 0.22
CA THR A 125 60.38 14.43 -0.76
C THR A 125 59.88 14.01 -2.15
N LYS A 126 58.69 14.58 -2.43
CA LYS A 126 58.15 15.09 -3.72
C LYS A 126 57.52 14.05 -4.65
N ASN A 127 56.19 14.17 -4.89
CA ASN A 127 55.53 14.98 -5.94
C ASN A 127 55.73 14.34 -7.33
N GLU A 128 54.73 14.15 -8.19
CA GLU A 128 53.38 14.76 -8.22
C GLU A 128 52.38 13.87 -9.00
N ALA A 129 51.14 13.83 -8.50
CA ALA A 129 49.87 13.94 -9.23
C ALA A 129 49.62 13.20 -10.57
N SER A 130 48.66 12.27 -10.54
CA SER A 130 47.58 12.18 -11.53
C SER A 130 46.30 11.66 -10.85
N LEU A 131 45.12 12.08 -11.34
CA LEU A 131 43.83 11.83 -10.68
C LEU A 131 43.28 10.42 -10.98
N PRO A 132 42.51 9.81 -10.06
CA PRO A 132 41.79 8.56 -10.34
C PRO A 132 40.48 8.84 -11.09
N SER A 133 40.24 8.09 -12.17
CA SER A 133 38.90 7.90 -12.74
C SER A 133 38.26 6.64 -12.16
N SER A 134 36.97 6.72 -11.86
CA SER A 134 36.17 5.74 -11.11
C SER A 134 36.20 4.30 -11.64
N ASP A 135 36.22 3.35 -10.69
CA ASP A 135 36.13 1.91 -10.92
C ASP A 135 34.86 1.45 -11.64
N SER A 136 35.06 0.45 -12.51
CA SER A 136 34.07 -0.60 -12.76
C SER A 136 34.81 -1.94 -12.79
N GLN A 137 35.01 -2.53 -11.61
CA GLN A 137 35.70 -3.81 -11.45
C GLN A 137 34.76 -4.97 -11.80
N PHE A 138 34.77 -5.38 -13.07
CA PHE A 138 34.44 -6.77 -13.41
C PHE A 138 35.64 -7.65 -13.07
N HIS A 139 35.40 -8.82 -12.49
CA HIS A 139 36.44 -9.83 -12.29
C HIS A 139 36.82 -10.45 -13.64
N ASP A 140 37.90 -9.97 -14.25
CA ASP A 140 38.56 -10.68 -15.35
C ASP A 140 39.12 -12.02 -14.83
N SER A 141 38.41 -13.10 -15.13
CA SER A 141 38.98 -14.45 -15.10
C SER A 141 39.85 -14.65 -16.34
N PRO A 142 41.02 -15.32 -16.25
CA PRO A 142 41.97 -15.35 -17.36
C PRO A 142 41.42 -16.11 -18.57
N HIS A 143 41.20 -15.39 -19.66
CA HIS A 143 40.81 -15.98 -20.96
C HIS A 143 41.83 -17.03 -21.42
N ILE A 144 41.37 -18.27 -21.56
CA ILE A 144 42.12 -19.33 -22.26
C ILE A 144 42.01 -19.06 -23.76
N THR A 145 43.12 -18.70 -24.41
CA THR A 145 43.20 -18.50 -25.85
C THR A 145 43.31 -19.83 -26.61
N LYS A 146 42.65 -19.90 -27.79
CA LYS A 146 42.63 -21.09 -28.66
C LYS A 146 43.98 -21.35 -29.34
N ALA A 147 44.50 -22.58 -29.25
CA ALA A 147 45.34 -23.20 -30.30
C ALA A 147 45.52 -24.73 -30.14
N SER A 148 44.98 -25.50 -31.11
CA SER A 148 45.64 -26.65 -31.79
C SER A 148 46.29 -27.79 -30.97
N ALA A 149 45.70 -29.00 -30.98
CA ALA A 149 46.18 -30.13 -31.82
C ALA A 149 45.39 -31.45 -31.62
N ASN A 150 44.64 -31.82 -32.67
CA ASN A 150 44.29 -33.14 -33.19
C ASN A 150 44.56 -34.49 -32.45
N ASP A 151 43.52 -35.33 -32.56
CA ASP A 151 43.49 -36.76 -32.96
C ASP A 151 43.05 -37.84 -31.94
N ASP A 152 42.21 -38.76 -32.48
CA ASP A 152 41.72 -40.05 -31.97
C ASP A 152 41.02 -40.11 -30.60
N VAL A 153 39.68 -39.92 -30.59
CA VAL A 153 38.68 -41.03 -30.49
C VAL A 153 37.33 -40.65 -31.17
N SER A 154 37.32 -40.32 -32.47
CA SER A 154 36.05 -40.04 -33.20
C SER A 154 35.43 -41.27 -33.89
N ALA A 155 36.18 -42.36 -34.04
CA ALA A 155 35.92 -43.37 -35.07
C ALA A 155 35.10 -44.62 -34.65
N GLN A 156 34.43 -44.64 -33.49
CA GLN A 156 33.67 -45.82 -33.03
C GLN A 156 32.25 -45.56 -32.48
N VAL A 157 31.76 -44.32 -32.50
CA VAL A 157 30.39 -43.98 -32.04
C VAL A 157 29.49 -43.51 -33.20
N GLU A 158 30.07 -42.93 -34.25
CA GLU A 158 29.32 -42.39 -35.40
C GLU A 158 28.65 -43.50 -36.26
N GLU A 159 29.19 -44.73 -36.29
CA GLU A 159 28.60 -45.83 -37.08
C GLU A 159 27.35 -46.47 -36.44
N ALA A 160 27.09 -46.20 -35.15
CA ALA A 160 25.94 -46.73 -34.43
C ALA A 160 24.70 -45.82 -34.52
N VAL A 161 24.89 -44.50 -34.55
CA VAL A 161 23.79 -43.51 -34.62
C VAL A 161 23.27 -43.32 -36.05
N ALA A 162 24.16 -43.42 -37.05
CA ALA A 162 23.81 -43.26 -38.46
C ALA A 162 22.85 -44.33 -39.03
N ARG A 163 22.63 -45.45 -38.32
CA ARG A 163 21.76 -46.55 -38.79
C ARG A 163 20.32 -46.54 -38.26
N GLU A 164 20.02 -45.75 -37.23
CA GLU A 164 18.66 -45.66 -36.66
C GLU A 164 17.83 -44.52 -37.30
N ILE A 165 18.48 -43.42 -37.69
CA ILE A 165 17.84 -42.23 -38.26
C ILE A 165 17.26 -42.52 -39.65
N GLN A 166 17.96 -43.32 -40.46
CA GLN A 166 17.58 -43.59 -41.85
C GLN A 166 16.35 -44.51 -42.02
N ILE A 167 15.77 -45.04 -40.93
CA ILE A 167 14.53 -45.84 -40.97
C ILE A 167 13.29 -44.99 -40.62
N GLN A 168 13.45 -43.83 -39.98
CA GLN A 168 12.31 -42.96 -39.62
C GLN A 168 12.02 -41.87 -40.67
N GLU A 169 13.03 -41.39 -41.40
CA GLU A 169 12.83 -40.40 -42.46
C GLU A 169 12.03 -40.95 -43.67
N GLU A 170 12.14 -42.25 -43.97
CA GLU A 170 11.35 -42.90 -45.05
C GLU A 170 9.88 -43.18 -44.69
N GLN A 171 9.44 -42.96 -43.43
CA GLN A 171 8.03 -43.11 -43.04
C GLN A 171 7.27 -41.79 -42.89
N ALA A 172 7.96 -40.64 -42.88
CA ALA A 172 7.33 -39.33 -42.77
C ALA A 172 6.86 -38.76 -44.12
N GLN A 173 7.50 -39.11 -45.24
CA GLN A 173 7.21 -38.54 -46.57
C GLN A 173 6.04 -39.23 -47.34
N ALA A 174 5.07 -39.80 -46.63
CA ALA A 174 3.97 -40.55 -47.24
C ALA A 174 2.54 -40.05 -46.91
N GLU A 175 2.37 -39.05 -46.04
CA GLU A 175 1.04 -38.48 -45.71
C GLU A 175 0.90 -36.96 -45.95
N GLU A 176 1.93 -36.28 -46.48
CA GLU A 176 1.81 -34.92 -47.03
C GLU A 176 1.65 -34.91 -48.56
N ALA A 177 0.53 -35.43 -49.09
CA ALA A 177 0.05 -35.10 -50.45
C ALA A 177 -1.38 -35.61 -50.77
N SER A 178 -2.43 -34.87 -50.39
CA SER A 178 -3.59 -34.61 -51.28
C SER A 178 -4.62 -33.62 -50.68
N GLU A 179 -5.00 -32.62 -51.49
CA GLU A 179 -6.29 -31.89 -51.43
C GLU A 179 -6.63 -31.20 -50.07
N THR A 180 -6.15 -29.99 -49.77
CA THR A 180 -6.52 -28.68 -50.36
C THR A 180 -7.97 -28.52 -50.84
N LYS A 181 -8.83 -27.92 -50.00
CA LYS A 181 -9.64 -26.70 -50.30
C LYS A 181 -10.67 -26.39 -49.19
N ASP A 182 -10.48 -25.26 -48.50
CA ASP A 182 -11.36 -24.08 -48.56
C ASP A 182 -10.98 -23.09 -47.45
N ASN A 183 -10.17 -22.10 -47.83
CA ASN A 183 -10.05 -20.83 -47.14
C ASN A 183 -10.72 -19.78 -48.02
N LEU A 184 -11.63 -18.99 -47.46
CA LEU A 184 -11.85 -17.56 -47.71
C LEU A 184 -13.16 -17.13 -47.04
N ASP A 185 -13.05 -16.42 -45.92
CA ASP A 185 -14.08 -15.47 -45.45
C ASP A 185 -13.38 -14.45 -44.53
N THR A 186 -12.68 -13.51 -45.17
CA THR A 186 -12.18 -12.29 -44.53
C THR A 186 -13.31 -11.27 -44.59
N GLU A 187 -13.95 -10.93 -43.46
CA GLU A 187 -15.02 -9.93 -43.48
C GLU A 187 -14.48 -8.55 -43.89
N ALA A 188 -14.98 -8.07 -45.03
CA ALA A 188 -14.70 -6.74 -45.53
C ALA A 188 -15.53 -5.69 -44.76
N PHE A 189 -14.93 -4.53 -44.49
CA PHE A 189 -15.70 -3.34 -44.11
C PHE A 189 -16.54 -2.87 -45.31
N PRO A 190 -17.77 -2.38 -45.09
CA PRO A 190 -18.61 -1.88 -46.18
C PRO A 190 -18.08 -0.53 -46.71
N ASP A 191 -18.00 -0.40 -48.04
CA ASP A 191 -17.62 0.83 -48.73
C ASP A 191 -18.53 2.02 -48.36
N LEU A 192 -17.90 3.17 -48.14
CA LEU A 192 -18.58 4.46 -48.04
C LEU A 192 -18.98 4.99 -49.43
N PRO A 193 -20.03 5.82 -49.55
CA PRO A 193 -20.38 6.46 -50.81
C PRO A 193 -19.25 7.36 -51.33
N ALA A 194 -19.04 7.35 -52.65
CA ALA A 194 -17.85 7.89 -53.34
C ALA A 194 -17.67 9.43 -53.34
N ASP A 195 -18.35 10.18 -52.46
CA ASP A 195 -18.31 11.65 -52.38
C ASP A 195 -17.54 12.20 -51.15
N VAL A 196 -16.84 11.34 -50.38
CA VAL A 196 -16.06 11.76 -49.17
C VAL A 196 -14.54 11.65 -49.35
N ALA A 197 -14.06 10.85 -50.31
CA ALA A 197 -12.64 10.49 -50.45
C ALA A 197 -11.66 11.66 -50.72
N ALA A 198 -12.16 12.86 -51.06
CA ALA A 198 -11.30 14.02 -51.35
C ALA A 198 -10.87 14.83 -50.12
N VAL A 199 -11.34 14.49 -48.91
CA VAL A 199 -11.07 15.27 -47.68
C VAL A 199 -10.18 14.51 -46.68
N GLU A 200 -10.11 13.18 -46.74
CA GLU A 200 -9.34 12.36 -45.79
C GLU A 200 -7.84 12.33 -46.08
N ASP A 201 -7.43 12.29 -47.37
CA ASP A 201 -6.01 12.24 -47.79
C ASP A 201 -5.17 13.41 -47.25
N ALA A 202 -5.74 14.62 -47.18
CA ALA A 202 -5.02 15.80 -46.73
C ALA A 202 -4.67 15.76 -45.23
N ASN A 203 -5.53 15.14 -44.41
CA ASN A 203 -5.37 15.10 -42.96
C ASN A 203 -4.41 13.97 -42.53
N VAL A 204 -4.40 12.86 -43.27
CA VAL A 204 -3.44 11.76 -43.10
C VAL A 204 -2.02 12.22 -43.42
N GLU A 205 -1.82 12.92 -44.53
CA GLU A 205 -0.50 13.43 -44.93
C GLU A 205 0.02 14.52 -43.96
N GLN A 206 -0.86 15.41 -43.47
CA GLN A 206 -0.48 16.36 -42.42
C GLN A 206 -0.07 15.67 -41.12
N SER A 207 -0.78 14.62 -40.70
CA SER A 207 -0.39 13.83 -39.52
C SER A 207 0.94 13.10 -39.72
N ARG A 208 1.21 12.60 -40.94
CA ARG A 208 2.46 11.95 -41.32
C ARG A 208 3.64 12.92 -41.21
N ILE A 209 3.54 14.09 -41.84
CA ILE A 209 4.58 15.14 -41.83
C ILE A 209 4.83 15.68 -40.40
N ALA A 210 3.76 15.93 -39.62
CA ALA A 210 3.90 16.37 -38.24
C ALA A 210 4.58 15.32 -37.35
N SER A 211 4.28 14.03 -37.59
CA SER A 211 4.92 12.91 -36.88
C SER A 211 6.37 12.69 -37.30
N GLU A 212 6.73 12.90 -38.58
CA GLU A 212 8.12 12.87 -39.06
C GLU A 212 9.00 13.86 -38.31
N HIS A 213 8.52 15.08 -38.03
CA HIS A 213 9.27 16.07 -37.26
C HIS A 213 9.60 15.59 -35.83
N ILE A 214 8.71 14.82 -35.19
CA ILE A 214 8.97 14.24 -33.87
C ILE A 214 10.07 13.17 -33.93
N ILE A 215 10.07 12.36 -35.00
CA ILE A 215 11.09 11.34 -35.25
C ILE A 215 12.45 12.00 -35.53
N GLU A 216 12.48 13.14 -36.25
CA GLU A 216 13.69 13.95 -36.41
C GLU A 216 14.23 14.50 -35.09
N LEU A 217 13.35 14.95 -34.17
CA LEU A 217 13.76 15.41 -32.84
C LEU A 217 14.36 14.29 -31.99
N ALA A 218 13.82 13.07 -32.06
CA ALA A 218 14.38 11.88 -31.41
C ALA A 218 15.76 11.52 -31.98
N ASN A 219 15.89 11.44 -33.31
CA ASN A 219 17.16 11.22 -33.99
C ASN A 219 18.20 12.31 -33.65
N GLY A 220 17.76 13.55 -33.44
CA GLY A 220 18.58 14.68 -32.97
C GLY A 220 18.87 14.68 -31.45
N LYS A 221 18.40 13.69 -30.69
CA LYS A 221 18.49 13.56 -29.22
C LYS A 221 17.90 14.75 -28.44
N LYS A 222 16.93 15.47 -29.03
CA LYS A 222 16.27 16.64 -28.42
C LYS A 222 15.03 16.23 -27.62
N TYR A 223 15.22 15.34 -26.66
CA TYR A 223 14.10 14.70 -25.95
C TYR A 223 13.16 15.68 -25.25
N ALA A 224 13.67 16.81 -24.75
CA ALA A 224 12.85 17.83 -24.07
C ALA A 224 11.80 18.50 -24.99
N ASP A 225 12.05 18.58 -26.29
CA ASP A 225 11.16 19.23 -27.26
C ASP A 225 10.02 18.29 -27.73
N ILE A 226 10.22 16.97 -27.59
CA ILE A 226 9.32 15.93 -28.10
C ILE A 226 7.93 15.96 -27.46
N PRO A 227 7.75 16.02 -26.12
CA PRO A 227 6.41 16.10 -25.51
C PRO A 227 5.63 17.33 -25.96
N GLY A 228 6.30 18.47 -26.19
CA GLY A 228 5.68 19.69 -26.68
C GLY A 228 5.21 19.57 -28.13
N ALA A 229 6.03 19.00 -29.01
CA ALA A 229 5.67 18.71 -30.39
C ALA A 229 4.52 17.67 -30.47
N PHE A 230 4.55 16.63 -29.65
CA PHE A 230 3.50 15.61 -29.58
C PHE A 230 2.16 16.19 -29.11
N ALA A 231 2.19 17.04 -28.08
CA ALA A 231 0.99 17.73 -27.61
C ALA A 231 0.39 18.69 -28.67
N ALA A 232 1.21 19.25 -29.56
CA ALA A 232 0.72 20.04 -30.69
C ALA A 232 -0.07 19.19 -31.68
N ILE A 233 0.43 18.01 -32.10
CA ILE A 233 -0.30 17.07 -32.96
C ILE A 233 -1.69 16.74 -32.36
N LEU A 234 -1.72 16.43 -31.06
CA LEU A 234 -2.96 16.10 -30.36
C LEU A 234 -3.95 17.29 -30.26
N ARG A 235 -3.44 18.51 -30.03
CA ARG A 235 -4.26 19.73 -29.98
C ARG A 235 -4.86 20.07 -31.34
N ASP A 236 -4.09 19.83 -32.40
CA ASP A 236 -4.46 20.17 -33.77
C ASP A 236 -5.37 19.07 -34.40
N GLY A 237 -5.76 18.05 -33.60
CA GLY A 237 -6.76 17.04 -33.94
C GLY A 237 -6.25 15.85 -34.75
N LEU A 238 -4.92 15.77 -34.94
CA LEU A 238 -4.26 14.76 -35.77
C LEU A 238 -3.97 13.47 -34.96
N THR A 239 -3.90 12.33 -35.64
CA THR A 239 -3.61 11.01 -35.04
C THR A 239 -2.11 10.66 -35.18
N PRO A 240 -1.30 10.70 -34.10
CA PRO A 240 0.14 10.49 -34.20
C PRO A 240 0.49 9.09 -34.72
N THR A 241 1.57 8.97 -35.49
CA THR A 241 2.05 7.66 -35.99
C THR A 241 2.74 6.85 -34.89
N VAL A 242 2.89 5.54 -35.12
CA VAL A 242 3.63 4.62 -34.23
C VAL A 242 5.05 5.14 -33.94
N GLY A 243 5.76 5.65 -34.95
CA GLY A 243 7.09 6.24 -34.78
C GLY A 243 7.11 7.47 -33.86
N ALA A 244 6.07 8.31 -33.88
CA ALA A 244 5.95 9.42 -32.94
C ALA A 244 5.66 8.93 -31.50
N TYR A 245 4.89 7.85 -31.33
CA TYR A 245 4.70 7.21 -30.02
C TYR A 245 5.99 6.58 -29.50
N ASN A 246 6.77 5.90 -30.35
CA ASN A 246 8.08 5.33 -29.98
C ASN A 246 9.09 6.43 -29.60
N ALA A 247 9.15 7.53 -30.34
CA ALA A 247 9.93 8.71 -29.99
C ALA A 247 9.50 9.34 -28.65
N LEU A 248 8.20 9.36 -28.35
CA LEU A 248 7.68 9.84 -27.06
C LEU A 248 8.05 8.89 -25.91
N LEU A 249 7.96 7.57 -26.11
CA LEU A 249 8.43 6.57 -25.14
C LEU A 249 9.92 6.70 -24.84
N GLU A 250 10.76 6.83 -25.88
CA GLU A 250 12.20 7.08 -25.71
C GLU A 250 12.45 8.39 -24.96
N SER A 251 11.73 9.47 -25.29
CA SER A 251 11.85 10.74 -24.58
C SER A 251 11.48 10.63 -23.09
N ALA A 252 10.47 9.84 -22.75
CA ALA A 252 10.07 9.63 -21.35
C ALA A 252 11.14 8.85 -20.57
N ILE A 253 11.80 7.87 -21.19
CA ILE A 253 12.90 7.12 -20.56
C ILE A 253 14.13 8.02 -20.38
N GLN A 254 14.47 8.86 -21.37
CA GLN A 254 15.68 9.70 -21.35
C GLN A 254 15.55 10.97 -20.50
N LEU A 255 14.33 11.50 -20.29
CA LEU A 255 14.10 12.70 -19.48
C LEU A 255 13.97 12.40 -17.97
N HIS A 256 13.56 11.19 -17.60
CA HIS A 256 13.37 10.80 -16.21
C HIS A 256 14.55 9.95 -15.72
N GLY A 257 15.42 10.55 -14.90
CA GLY A 257 16.53 9.83 -14.24
C GLY A 257 16.10 8.81 -13.18
N ASP A 258 14.82 8.85 -12.77
CA ASP A 258 14.19 7.86 -11.89
C ASP A 258 13.33 6.89 -12.74
N THR A 259 13.65 5.60 -12.66
CA THR A 259 12.98 4.54 -13.42
C THR A 259 11.50 4.40 -13.07
N ALA A 260 11.09 4.76 -11.84
CA ALA A 260 9.69 4.71 -11.43
C ALA A 260 8.82 5.71 -12.21
N GLN A 261 9.32 6.94 -12.40
CA GLN A 261 8.62 7.97 -13.18
C GLN A 261 8.58 7.62 -14.67
N ALA A 262 9.69 7.10 -15.22
CA ALA A 262 9.75 6.63 -16.61
C ALA A 262 8.71 5.54 -16.88
N ILE A 263 8.53 4.59 -15.96
CA ILE A 263 7.54 3.50 -16.06
C ILE A 263 6.10 4.03 -16.07
N GLN A 264 5.77 4.94 -15.15
CA GLN A 264 4.40 5.51 -15.10
C GLN A 264 4.08 6.23 -16.42
N LYS A 265 5.02 7.01 -16.96
CA LYS A 265 4.87 7.68 -18.25
C LYS A 265 4.79 6.70 -19.42
N ALA A 266 5.59 5.64 -19.42
CA ALA A 266 5.54 4.62 -20.46
C ALA A 266 4.17 3.91 -20.50
N LEU A 267 3.57 3.62 -19.34
CA LEU A 267 2.21 3.07 -19.24
C LEU A 267 1.15 4.05 -19.73
N ASP A 268 1.23 5.33 -19.35
CA ASP A 268 0.32 6.37 -19.83
C ASP A 268 0.34 6.44 -21.36
N ILE A 269 1.54 6.52 -21.96
CA ILE A 269 1.77 6.60 -23.42
C ILE A 269 1.24 5.35 -24.13
N TYR A 270 1.58 4.15 -23.64
CA TYR A 270 1.07 2.90 -24.21
C TYR A 270 -0.46 2.78 -24.10
N SER A 271 -1.06 3.27 -23.02
CA SER A 271 -2.52 3.28 -22.85
C SER A 271 -3.21 4.25 -23.82
N ASP A 272 -2.62 5.41 -24.09
CA ASP A 272 -3.14 6.40 -25.05
C ASP A 272 -3.03 5.88 -26.49
N MET A 273 -1.91 5.26 -26.84
CA MET A 273 -1.69 4.57 -28.12
C MET A 273 -2.80 3.54 -28.41
N LEU A 274 -3.08 2.66 -27.44
CA LEU A 274 -4.15 1.67 -27.54
C LEU A 274 -5.55 2.30 -27.61
N ARG A 275 -5.84 3.33 -26.80
CA ARG A 275 -7.13 4.06 -26.82
C ARG A 275 -7.41 4.70 -28.18
N ARG A 276 -6.38 5.19 -28.86
CA ARG A 276 -6.45 5.82 -30.19
C ARG A 276 -6.34 4.82 -31.34
N ARG A 277 -6.34 3.51 -31.04
CA ARG A 277 -6.25 2.41 -32.01
C ARG A 277 -4.96 2.41 -32.84
N VAL A 278 -3.90 3.04 -32.35
CA VAL A 278 -2.56 2.93 -32.93
C VAL A 278 -1.99 1.58 -32.52
N ILE A 279 -1.58 0.76 -33.49
CA ILE A 279 -1.11 -0.61 -33.25
C ILE A 279 0.36 -0.55 -32.81
N PRO A 280 0.73 -1.08 -31.63
CA PRO A 280 2.12 -1.17 -31.20
C PRO A 280 2.94 -2.04 -32.15
N ASP A 281 4.16 -1.59 -32.48
CA ASP A 281 5.10 -2.32 -33.31
C ASP A 281 6.19 -3.03 -32.48
N GLU A 282 7.07 -3.73 -33.18
CA GLU A 282 8.21 -4.45 -32.61
C GLU A 282 9.12 -3.54 -31.75
N GLN A 283 9.34 -2.30 -32.18
CA GLN A 283 10.11 -1.31 -31.42
C GLN A 283 9.36 -0.86 -30.15
N THR A 284 8.04 -0.69 -30.20
CA THR A 284 7.21 -0.42 -29.01
C THR A 284 7.38 -1.55 -27.98
N TYR A 285 7.25 -2.80 -28.40
CA TYR A 285 7.38 -3.95 -27.49
C TYR A 285 8.81 -4.13 -26.97
N GLN A 286 9.83 -3.99 -27.81
CA GLN A 286 11.25 -4.04 -27.39
C GLN A 286 11.51 -3.03 -26.27
N THR A 287 11.12 -1.77 -26.48
CA THR A 287 11.35 -0.68 -25.52
C THR A 287 10.64 -0.91 -24.19
N LEU A 288 9.36 -1.30 -24.22
CA LEU A 288 8.58 -1.53 -23.01
C LEU A 288 9.04 -2.77 -22.24
N VAL A 289 9.25 -3.91 -22.89
CA VAL A 289 9.72 -5.14 -22.21
C VAL A 289 11.10 -4.91 -21.58
N GLN A 290 12.00 -4.21 -22.28
CA GLN A 290 13.32 -3.86 -21.75
C GLN A 290 13.23 -2.94 -20.53
N LEU A 291 12.38 -1.91 -20.55
CA LEU A 291 12.18 -1.01 -19.40
C LEU A 291 11.67 -1.77 -18.16
N PHE A 292 10.64 -2.61 -18.33
CA PHE A 292 10.04 -3.36 -17.22
C PHE A 292 10.96 -4.46 -16.68
N VAL A 293 11.72 -5.16 -17.53
CA VAL A 293 12.59 -6.24 -17.04
C VAL A 293 13.82 -5.72 -16.30
N VAL A 294 14.39 -4.57 -16.71
CA VAL A 294 15.48 -3.93 -15.97
C VAL A 294 14.99 -3.53 -14.57
N ARG A 295 13.83 -2.87 -14.47
CA ARG A 295 13.21 -2.55 -13.18
C ARG A 295 12.95 -3.79 -12.32
N ALA A 296 12.44 -4.88 -12.91
CA ALA A 296 12.21 -6.13 -12.19
C ALA A 296 13.53 -6.70 -11.63
N HIS A 297 14.61 -6.66 -12.41
CA HIS A 297 15.93 -7.13 -11.97
C HIS A 297 16.47 -6.29 -10.79
N ASP A 298 16.37 -4.96 -10.87
CA ASP A 298 16.75 -4.06 -9.79
C ASP A 298 15.90 -4.26 -8.54
N ALA A 299 14.58 -4.43 -8.69
CA ALA A 299 13.67 -4.68 -7.59
C ALA A 299 13.99 -5.99 -6.84
N ILE A 300 14.27 -7.08 -7.57
CA ILE A 300 14.69 -8.36 -6.96
C ILE A 300 16.01 -8.18 -6.18
N LYS A 301 16.99 -7.48 -6.76
CA LYS A 301 18.27 -7.20 -6.11
C LYS A 301 18.11 -6.35 -4.84
N SER A 302 17.22 -5.36 -4.85
CA SER A 302 16.93 -4.54 -3.67
C SER A 302 16.21 -5.34 -2.57
N LYS A 303 15.27 -6.23 -2.91
CA LYS A 303 14.65 -7.17 -1.94
C LYS A 303 15.72 -8.03 -1.25
N GLU A 304 16.65 -8.62 -2.01
CA GLU A 304 17.75 -9.46 -1.49
C GLU A 304 18.67 -8.69 -0.52
N LEU A 305 18.92 -7.40 -0.77
CA LEU A 305 19.73 -6.54 0.12
C LEU A 305 18.97 -6.16 1.39
N LEU A 306 17.72 -5.75 1.27
CA LEU A 306 16.87 -5.41 2.42
C LEU A 306 16.70 -6.59 3.39
N GLU A 307 16.58 -7.83 2.90
CA GLU A 307 16.51 -8.99 3.79
C GLU A 307 17.83 -9.27 4.52
N GLN A 308 18.99 -8.98 3.93
CA GLN A 308 20.28 -9.03 4.62
C GLN A 308 20.37 -7.96 5.71
N ASP A 309 19.96 -6.72 5.42
CA ASP A 309 19.98 -5.63 6.40
C ASP A 309 18.97 -5.85 7.53
N ARG A 310 17.81 -6.47 7.25
CA ARG A 310 16.86 -6.93 8.28
C ARG A 310 17.47 -7.98 9.20
N ALA A 311 18.21 -8.96 8.65
CA ALA A 311 18.89 -9.99 9.45
C ALA A 311 20.06 -9.41 10.27
N ARG A 312 20.81 -8.48 9.71
CA ARG A 312 22.02 -7.91 10.31
C ARG A 312 21.73 -6.84 11.37
N TYR A 313 20.88 -5.86 11.04
CA TYR A 313 20.64 -4.68 11.88
C TYR A 313 19.26 -4.67 12.56
N GLY A 314 18.33 -5.52 12.10
CA GLY A 314 16.98 -5.60 12.66
C GLY A 314 16.92 -6.13 14.10
N GLY A 315 15.73 -6.07 14.69
CA GLY A 315 15.49 -6.55 16.06
C GLY A 315 15.84 -5.57 17.18
N MET A 316 16.27 -4.35 16.87
CA MET A 316 16.81 -3.38 17.85
C MET A 316 15.73 -2.68 18.70
N GLU A 317 14.53 -2.45 18.17
CA GLU A 317 13.35 -2.01 18.93
C GLU A 317 12.38 -3.18 19.16
N GLU A 318 11.97 -3.85 18.08
CA GLU A 318 11.07 -5.01 18.09
C GLU A 318 11.69 -6.17 17.27
N PRO A 319 11.56 -7.44 17.73
CA PRO A 319 12.16 -8.59 17.05
C PRO A 319 11.56 -8.78 15.64
N GLY A 320 12.42 -8.98 14.65
CA GLY A 320 12.03 -9.23 13.25
C GLY A 320 11.76 -7.98 12.40
N LYS A 321 11.73 -6.78 13.00
CA LYS A 321 11.62 -5.51 12.25
C LYS A 321 12.97 -4.96 11.84
N PHE A 322 12.96 -4.14 10.78
CA PHE A 322 14.09 -3.30 10.38
C PHE A 322 14.46 -2.29 11.47
N MET A 323 15.71 -1.80 11.42
CA MET A 323 16.18 -0.73 12.28
C MET A 323 15.72 0.66 11.80
N LEU A 324 15.63 0.85 10.48
CA LEU A 324 15.13 2.06 9.83
C LEU A 324 13.75 1.79 9.23
N HIS A 325 12.84 2.75 9.34
CA HIS A 325 11.49 2.67 8.79
C HIS A 325 11.47 2.96 7.28
N SER A 326 12.43 3.73 6.75
CA SER A 326 12.65 3.84 5.30
C SER A 326 12.82 2.47 4.62
N SER A 327 13.64 1.59 5.21
CA SER A 327 13.84 0.21 4.72
C SER A 327 12.59 -0.67 4.82
N GLU A 328 11.74 -0.45 5.83
CA GLU A 328 10.45 -1.14 5.98
C GLU A 328 9.43 -0.67 4.92
N LEU A 329 9.39 0.64 4.66
CA LEU A 329 8.58 1.24 3.58
C LEU A 329 9.06 0.79 2.20
N GLU A 330 10.38 0.74 1.96
CA GLU A 330 10.97 0.28 0.71
C GLU A 330 10.65 -1.20 0.46
N GLN A 331 10.72 -2.06 1.48
CA GLN A 331 10.29 -3.45 1.36
C GLN A 331 8.80 -3.56 0.99
N ALA A 332 7.93 -2.73 1.59
CA ALA A 332 6.51 -2.70 1.25
C ALA A 332 6.26 -2.26 -0.20
N LEU A 333 6.93 -1.21 -0.67
CA LEU A 333 6.84 -0.74 -2.06
C LEU A 333 7.35 -1.79 -3.06
N LEU A 334 8.44 -2.48 -2.75
CA LEU A 334 8.98 -3.55 -3.59
C LEU A 334 8.12 -4.83 -3.58
N ALA A 335 7.32 -5.06 -2.54
CA ALA A 335 6.33 -6.14 -2.52
C ALA A 335 5.14 -5.86 -3.46
N GLU A 336 4.87 -4.59 -3.77
CA GLU A 336 3.87 -4.15 -4.75
C GLU A 336 4.45 -3.96 -6.17
N ASP A 337 5.70 -4.34 -6.43
CA ASP A 337 6.31 -4.23 -7.76
C ASP A 337 5.85 -5.35 -8.70
N HIS A 338 5.05 -4.98 -9.71
CA HIS A 338 4.47 -5.89 -10.70
C HIS A 338 5.25 -5.92 -12.04
N SER A 339 6.46 -5.33 -12.09
CA SER A 339 7.17 -5.09 -13.36
C SER A 339 7.47 -6.37 -14.14
N LEU A 340 7.83 -7.47 -13.47
CA LEU A 340 8.09 -8.75 -14.13
C LEU A 340 6.84 -9.34 -14.79
N ALA A 341 5.69 -9.28 -14.11
CA ALA A 341 4.42 -9.77 -14.65
C ALA A 341 3.96 -8.94 -15.86
N ILE A 342 4.19 -7.62 -15.83
CA ILE A 342 3.91 -6.73 -16.96
C ILE A 342 4.85 -7.04 -18.13
N ALA A 343 6.16 -7.20 -17.88
CA ALA A 343 7.14 -7.59 -18.89
C ALA A 343 6.76 -8.90 -19.58
N MET A 344 6.40 -9.94 -18.81
CA MET A 344 5.99 -11.24 -19.34
C MET A 344 4.67 -11.17 -20.13
N LYS A 345 3.72 -10.34 -19.71
CA LYS A 345 2.47 -10.10 -20.46
C LYS A 345 2.74 -9.39 -21.80
N LEU A 346 3.62 -8.38 -21.80
CA LEU A 346 4.04 -7.67 -23.02
C LEU A 346 4.84 -8.57 -23.95
N PHE A 347 5.76 -9.39 -23.42
CA PHE A 347 6.50 -10.42 -24.17
C PHE A 347 5.54 -11.36 -24.90
N ARG A 348 4.60 -12.00 -24.18
CA ARG A 348 3.56 -12.86 -24.78
C ARG A 348 2.68 -12.13 -25.81
N THR A 349 2.39 -10.85 -25.59
CA THR A 349 1.58 -10.05 -26.53
C THR A 349 2.36 -9.71 -27.80
N ALA A 350 3.67 -9.50 -27.70
CA ALA A 350 4.55 -9.27 -28.83
C ALA A 350 4.66 -10.53 -29.69
N THR A 351 5.03 -11.66 -29.09
CA THR A 351 5.27 -12.93 -29.81
C THR A 351 4.01 -13.54 -30.42
N THR A 352 2.83 -13.29 -29.85
CA THR A 352 1.54 -13.69 -30.45
C THR A 352 1.09 -12.80 -31.61
N ARG A 353 1.55 -11.55 -31.68
CA ARG A 353 1.22 -10.60 -32.78
C ARG A 353 2.27 -10.58 -33.88
N HIS A 354 3.53 -10.78 -33.53
CA HIS A 354 4.69 -10.77 -34.39
C HIS A 354 5.46 -12.08 -34.17
N PRO A 355 5.06 -13.20 -34.80
CA PRO A 355 5.68 -14.50 -34.57
C PRO A 355 7.16 -14.60 -34.97
N GLU A 356 7.62 -13.71 -35.85
CA GLU A 356 9.02 -13.64 -36.31
C GLU A 356 9.87 -12.63 -35.49
N PHE A 357 9.29 -11.95 -34.49
CA PHE A 357 9.96 -10.88 -33.77
C PHE A 357 10.94 -11.41 -32.71
N VAL A 358 12.19 -10.98 -32.82
CA VAL A 358 13.29 -11.43 -31.94
C VAL A 358 13.75 -10.28 -31.04
N PHE A 359 13.64 -10.48 -29.73
CA PHE A 359 14.15 -9.54 -28.72
C PHE A 359 15.69 -9.51 -28.68
N ALA A 360 16.26 -8.42 -28.17
CA ALA A 360 17.70 -8.34 -27.89
C ALA A 360 18.15 -9.40 -26.85
N LEU A 361 19.38 -9.93 -27.00
CA LEU A 361 19.95 -10.98 -26.12
C LEU A 361 19.91 -10.59 -24.63
N ASP A 362 20.18 -9.32 -24.30
CA ASP A 362 20.07 -8.82 -22.93
C ASP A 362 18.64 -8.93 -22.38
N THR A 363 17.62 -8.71 -23.22
CA THR A 363 16.22 -8.82 -22.81
C THR A 363 15.87 -10.27 -22.45
N TYR A 364 16.29 -11.24 -23.27
CA TYR A 364 16.17 -12.67 -22.94
C TYR A 364 16.93 -13.01 -21.64
N ARG A 365 18.18 -12.55 -21.51
CA ARG A 365 19.01 -12.79 -20.32
C ARG A 365 18.34 -12.28 -19.04
N TYR A 366 17.84 -11.04 -19.05
CA TYR A 366 17.16 -10.46 -17.89
C TYR A 366 15.81 -11.13 -17.61
N LEU A 367 15.01 -11.46 -18.63
CA LEU A 367 13.72 -12.14 -18.45
C LEU A 367 13.91 -13.52 -17.83
N ILE A 368 14.80 -14.35 -18.39
CA ILE A 368 15.08 -15.69 -17.89
C ILE A 368 15.65 -15.62 -16.47
N THR A 369 16.60 -14.71 -16.20
CA THR A 369 17.21 -14.57 -14.86
C THR A 369 16.20 -14.08 -13.82
N ALA A 370 15.31 -13.14 -14.17
CA ALA A 370 14.30 -12.63 -13.26
C ALA A 370 13.21 -13.68 -12.96
N CYS A 371 12.72 -14.38 -14.00
CA CYS A 371 11.78 -15.49 -13.82
C CYS A 371 12.39 -16.62 -12.99
N ALA A 372 13.66 -16.97 -13.22
CA ALA A 372 14.38 -17.97 -12.45
C ALA A 372 14.50 -17.58 -10.97
N LYS A 373 14.88 -16.33 -10.66
CA LYS A 373 15.00 -15.85 -9.26
C LYS A 373 13.66 -15.85 -8.51
N GLU A 374 12.58 -15.41 -9.15
CA GLU A 374 11.22 -15.44 -8.57
C GLU A 374 10.54 -16.84 -8.74
N CYS A 375 11.29 -17.87 -9.13
CA CYS A 375 10.85 -19.27 -9.31
C CYS A 375 9.67 -19.49 -10.29
N LEU A 376 9.48 -18.59 -11.26
CA LEU A 376 8.48 -18.66 -12.32
C LEU A 376 8.95 -19.58 -13.46
N VAL A 377 9.06 -20.88 -13.19
CA VAL A 377 9.63 -21.88 -14.11
C VAL A 377 8.90 -21.97 -15.45
N GLU A 378 7.56 -21.88 -15.47
CA GLU A 378 6.78 -21.91 -16.72
C GLU A 378 7.07 -20.70 -17.63
N ASP A 379 7.16 -19.50 -17.04
CA ASP A 379 7.50 -18.27 -17.75
C ASP A 379 8.95 -18.30 -18.26
N MET A 380 9.88 -18.78 -17.43
CA MET A 380 11.29 -18.98 -17.76
C MET A 380 11.47 -19.92 -18.97
N VAL A 381 10.82 -21.09 -18.95
CA VAL A 381 10.85 -22.06 -20.06
C VAL A 381 10.19 -21.50 -21.31
N CYS A 382 9.09 -20.76 -21.18
CA CYS A 382 8.43 -20.08 -22.31
C CYS A 382 9.35 -19.08 -23.02
N VAL A 383 10.14 -18.29 -22.26
CA VAL A 383 11.10 -17.34 -22.83
C VAL A 383 12.29 -18.07 -23.48
N TYR A 384 12.79 -19.13 -22.84
CA TYR A 384 13.90 -19.93 -23.37
C TYR A 384 13.53 -20.66 -24.67
N ALA A 385 12.37 -21.34 -24.72
CA ALA A 385 11.89 -22.03 -25.91
C ALA A 385 11.68 -21.09 -27.10
N HIS A 386 11.27 -19.84 -26.86
CA HIS A 386 11.18 -18.81 -27.89
C HIS A 386 12.58 -18.44 -28.43
N MET A 387 13.54 -18.20 -27.53
CA MET A 387 14.93 -17.90 -27.90
C MET A 387 15.56 -19.04 -28.73
N GLU A 388 15.31 -20.30 -28.35
CA GLU A 388 15.75 -21.51 -29.08
C GLU A 388 15.09 -21.62 -30.46
N THR A 389 13.77 -21.46 -30.54
CA THR A 389 12.99 -21.52 -31.80
C THR A 389 13.52 -20.52 -32.84
N HIS A 390 13.86 -19.30 -32.39
CA HIS A 390 14.45 -18.25 -33.23
C HIS A 390 15.98 -18.36 -33.41
N LYS A 391 16.62 -19.43 -32.93
CA LYS A 391 18.05 -19.72 -33.06
C LYS A 391 18.96 -18.61 -32.53
N VAL A 392 18.52 -17.91 -31.50
CA VAL A 392 19.32 -16.88 -30.81
C VAL A 392 20.37 -17.58 -29.95
N THR A 393 21.64 -17.20 -30.10
CA THR A 393 22.73 -17.81 -29.32
C THR A 393 22.62 -17.44 -27.83
N PRO A 394 22.52 -18.42 -26.91
CA PRO A 394 22.32 -18.14 -25.50
C PRO A 394 23.58 -17.55 -24.84
N HIS A 395 23.36 -16.78 -23.78
CA HIS A 395 24.41 -16.28 -22.90
C HIS A 395 24.59 -17.24 -21.72
N ALA A 396 25.82 -17.70 -21.43
CA ALA A 396 26.03 -18.79 -20.46
C ALA A 396 25.45 -18.51 -19.06
N SER A 397 25.40 -17.24 -18.65
CA SER A 397 24.88 -16.82 -17.33
C SER A 397 23.40 -17.17 -17.07
N ILE A 398 22.61 -17.54 -18.09
CA ILE A 398 21.21 -17.96 -17.89
C ILE A 398 21.12 -19.38 -17.29
N PHE A 399 22.05 -20.27 -17.66
CA PHE A 399 21.99 -21.69 -17.26
C PHE A 399 22.15 -21.90 -15.75
N PRO A 400 23.07 -21.22 -15.02
CA PRO A 400 23.14 -21.32 -13.56
C PRO A 400 21.83 -20.91 -12.87
N ALA A 401 21.17 -19.86 -13.37
CA ALA A 401 19.89 -19.39 -12.83
C ALA A 401 18.75 -20.39 -13.11
N MET A 402 18.66 -20.92 -14.33
CA MET A 402 17.69 -21.95 -14.69
C MET A 402 17.87 -23.23 -13.86
N ILE A 403 19.10 -23.70 -13.68
CA ILE A 403 19.44 -24.86 -12.85
C ILE A 403 19.05 -24.62 -11.38
N ASP A 404 19.36 -23.44 -10.82
CA ASP A 404 18.96 -23.09 -9.45
C ASP A 404 17.41 -23.03 -9.28
N ALA A 405 16.67 -22.59 -10.31
CA ALA A 405 15.20 -22.53 -10.29
C ALA A 405 14.55 -23.92 -10.35
N PHE A 406 15.02 -24.80 -11.24
CA PHE A 406 14.61 -26.20 -11.28
C PHE A 406 14.97 -26.93 -9.98
N ALA A 407 16.17 -26.70 -9.43
CA ALA A 407 16.55 -27.24 -8.13
C ALA A 407 15.64 -26.78 -6.98
N SER A 408 15.28 -25.49 -6.95
CA SER A 408 14.43 -24.90 -5.90
C SER A 408 12.98 -25.41 -5.94
N THR A 409 12.50 -25.82 -7.12
CA THR A 409 11.20 -26.48 -7.29
C THR A 409 11.24 -28.01 -7.09
N GLY A 410 12.44 -28.57 -6.87
CA GLY A 410 12.66 -30.01 -6.67
C GLY A 410 12.83 -30.82 -7.95
N ASP A 411 12.79 -30.19 -9.12
CA ASP A 411 12.98 -30.84 -10.42
C ASP A 411 14.47 -30.99 -10.77
N LEU A 412 15.11 -31.96 -10.13
CA LEU A 412 16.49 -32.33 -10.48
C LEU A 412 16.62 -32.89 -11.90
N GLN A 413 15.54 -33.40 -12.52
CA GLN A 413 15.64 -33.96 -13.88
C GLN A 413 15.86 -32.82 -14.89
N SER A 414 15.00 -31.80 -14.90
CA SER A 414 15.15 -30.67 -15.81
C SER A 414 16.38 -29.80 -15.49
N ALA A 415 16.84 -29.77 -14.23
CA ALA A 415 18.15 -29.21 -13.88
C ALA A 415 19.32 -29.93 -14.58
N VAL A 416 19.28 -31.27 -14.67
CA VAL A 416 20.29 -32.08 -15.37
C VAL A 416 20.16 -31.97 -16.89
N GLU A 417 18.93 -31.86 -17.42
CA GLU A 417 18.69 -31.63 -18.85
C GLU A 417 19.24 -30.27 -19.30
N CYS A 418 18.98 -29.20 -18.55
CA CYS A 418 19.53 -27.86 -18.78
C CYS A 418 21.09 -27.84 -18.75
N TYR A 419 21.70 -28.64 -17.86
CA TYR A 419 23.15 -28.86 -17.89
C TYR A 419 23.64 -29.59 -19.15
N ASN A 420 22.94 -30.64 -19.59
CA ASN A 420 23.34 -31.41 -20.77
C ASN A 420 23.22 -30.56 -22.05
N GLU A 421 22.24 -29.67 -22.10
CA GLU A 421 22.08 -28.67 -23.17
C GLU A 421 23.24 -27.68 -23.20
N TYR A 422 23.58 -27.06 -22.05
CA TYR A 422 24.79 -26.23 -21.91
C TYR A 422 26.05 -26.97 -22.38
N LYS A 423 26.20 -28.23 -21.98
CA LYS A 423 27.33 -29.07 -22.37
C LYS A 423 27.38 -29.33 -23.88
N ALA A 424 26.24 -29.57 -24.53
CA ALA A 424 26.18 -29.74 -25.98
C ALA A 424 26.63 -28.45 -26.70
N LEU A 425 26.17 -27.29 -26.22
CA LEU A 425 26.58 -25.98 -26.73
C LEU A 425 28.08 -25.72 -26.53
N ALA A 426 28.63 -26.01 -25.34
CA ALA A 426 30.07 -25.87 -25.07
C ALA A 426 30.93 -26.76 -25.98
N VAL A 427 30.53 -28.01 -26.22
CA VAL A 427 31.20 -28.91 -27.18
C VAL A 427 31.09 -28.39 -28.62
N SER A 428 29.98 -27.76 -29.00
CA SER A 428 29.83 -27.17 -30.34
C SER A 428 30.69 -25.90 -30.56
N ASP A 429 31.01 -25.16 -29.48
CA ASP A 429 31.93 -24.01 -29.49
C ASP A 429 33.41 -24.44 -29.52
N ASP A 430 33.75 -25.52 -28.81
CA ASP A 430 35.05 -26.21 -28.90
C ASP A 430 35.29 -26.71 -30.32
N ASN A 431 34.27 -27.28 -30.97
CA ASN A 431 34.29 -27.69 -32.38
C ASN A 431 34.17 -26.53 -33.38
N GLY A 432 33.98 -25.28 -32.92
CA GLY A 432 33.96 -24.08 -33.75
C GLY A 432 32.74 -23.93 -34.66
N THR A 433 31.61 -24.57 -34.34
CA THR A 433 30.39 -24.62 -35.18
C THR A 433 29.26 -23.72 -34.70
N PHE A 434 29.06 -23.59 -33.39
CA PHE A 434 28.10 -22.68 -32.76
C PHE A 434 28.75 -22.05 -31.53
N SER A 435 28.73 -20.72 -31.40
CA SER A 435 29.40 -20.04 -30.27
C SER A 435 28.42 -19.60 -29.19
N ILE A 436 28.64 -20.09 -27.96
CA ILE A 436 27.97 -19.61 -26.76
C ILE A 436 28.57 -18.26 -26.31
N VAL A 437 27.72 -17.32 -25.87
CA VAL A 437 28.20 -15.99 -25.45
C VAL A 437 28.68 -16.04 -24.00
N GLN A 438 29.96 -15.66 -23.80
CA GLN A 438 30.69 -15.66 -22.52
C GLN A 438 30.59 -17.01 -21.77
N ARG A 439 31.41 -18.00 -22.14
CA ARG A 439 31.46 -19.34 -21.52
C ARG A 439 31.78 -19.29 -20.00
N LEU A 440 31.01 -20.01 -19.18
CA LEU A 440 31.04 -19.94 -17.70
C LEU A 440 30.97 -21.35 -17.04
N ASP A 441 31.75 -22.30 -17.56
CA ASP A 441 31.71 -23.72 -17.19
C ASP A 441 31.67 -23.97 -15.67
N GLY A 442 32.58 -23.35 -14.90
CA GLY A 442 32.66 -23.53 -13.45
C GLY A 442 31.39 -23.11 -12.69
N GLN A 443 30.70 -22.05 -13.13
CA GLN A 443 29.47 -21.58 -12.49
C GLN A 443 28.28 -22.50 -12.79
N VAL A 444 28.23 -23.09 -14.00
CA VAL A 444 27.23 -24.09 -14.38
C VAL A 444 27.47 -25.39 -13.60
N TYR A 445 28.72 -25.83 -13.46
CA TYR A 445 29.08 -26.99 -12.64
C TYR A 445 28.73 -26.77 -11.16
N ALA A 446 29.01 -25.58 -10.62
CA ALA A 446 28.63 -25.19 -9.26
C ALA A 446 27.11 -25.22 -9.05
N ALA A 447 26.32 -24.69 -10.01
CA ALA A 447 24.86 -24.75 -9.96
C ALA A 447 24.33 -26.18 -9.96
N LEU A 448 24.88 -27.07 -10.79
CA LEU A 448 24.47 -28.47 -10.80
C LEU A 448 24.84 -29.19 -9.49
N VAL A 449 25.98 -28.88 -8.89
CA VAL A 449 26.35 -29.36 -7.55
C VAL A 449 25.34 -28.88 -6.50
N ARG A 450 24.93 -27.60 -6.52
CA ARG A 450 23.85 -27.09 -5.65
C ARG A 450 22.54 -27.85 -5.87
N ALA A 451 22.19 -28.17 -7.12
CA ALA A 451 20.97 -28.91 -7.46
C ALA A 451 20.96 -30.34 -6.86
N TYR A 452 22.06 -31.09 -7.01
CA TYR A 452 22.19 -32.41 -6.41
C TYR A 452 22.15 -32.36 -4.87
N LEU A 453 22.79 -31.36 -4.24
CA LEU A 453 22.77 -31.18 -2.79
C LEU A 453 21.37 -30.81 -2.27
N SER A 454 20.66 -29.90 -2.95
CA SER A 454 19.29 -29.49 -2.60
C SER A 454 18.30 -30.66 -2.71
N ALA A 455 18.55 -31.58 -3.65
CA ALA A 455 17.80 -32.84 -3.78
C ALA A 455 18.24 -33.96 -2.81
N GLY A 456 19.15 -33.68 -1.87
CA GLY A 456 19.65 -34.63 -0.87
C GLY A 456 20.59 -35.71 -1.43
N LYS A 457 21.14 -35.55 -2.64
CA LYS A 457 21.96 -36.55 -3.34
C LYS A 457 23.46 -36.25 -3.28
N GLU A 458 23.98 -36.08 -2.06
CA GLU A 458 25.39 -35.68 -1.84
C GLU A 458 26.42 -36.58 -2.51
N GLU A 459 26.28 -37.91 -2.45
CA GLU A 459 27.20 -38.83 -3.15
C GLU A 459 27.28 -38.55 -4.66
N GLN A 460 26.18 -38.10 -5.28
CA GLN A 460 26.13 -37.81 -6.71
C GLN A 460 26.80 -36.45 -7.01
N ALA A 461 26.63 -35.47 -6.13
CA ALA A 461 27.34 -34.18 -6.20
C ALA A 461 28.87 -34.37 -6.09
N LEU A 462 29.33 -35.18 -5.12
CA LEU A 462 30.75 -35.45 -4.92
C LEU A 462 31.35 -36.27 -6.08
N ARG A 463 30.66 -37.32 -6.56
CA ARG A 463 31.10 -38.07 -7.75
C ARG A 463 31.12 -37.22 -9.02
N PHE A 464 30.25 -36.22 -9.13
CA PHE A 464 30.29 -35.28 -10.26
C PHE A 464 31.53 -34.37 -10.18
N LEU A 465 31.88 -33.87 -9.00
CA LEU A 465 33.12 -33.12 -8.76
C LEU A 465 34.37 -33.96 -9.06
N GLU A 466 34.42 -35.21 -8.57
CA GLU A 466 35.51 -36.16 -8.87
C GLU A 466 35.69 -36.36 -10.38
N ARG A 467 34.60 -36.53 -11.13
CA ARG A 467 34.66 -36.70 -12.60
C ARG A 467 35.10 -35.43 -13.33
N ILE A 468 34.83 -34.24 -12.78
CA ILE A 468 35.39 -32.99 -13.30
C ILE A 468 36.91 -32.96 -13.08
N GLN A 469 37.39 -33.27 -11.87
CA GLN A 469 38.83 -33.38 -11.59
C GLN A 469 39.52 -34.41 -12.51
N GLU A 470 38.90 -35.58 -12.70
CA GLU A 470 39.40 -36.61 -13.61
C GLU A 470 39.51 -36.12 -15.07
N SER A 471 38.61 -35.26 -15.52
CA SER A 471 38.62 -34.74 -16.90
C SER A 471 39.86 -33.89 -17.22
N PHE A 472 40.42 -33.20 -16.22
CA PHE A 472 41.67 -32.43 -16.37
C PHE A 472 42.92 -33.32 -16.44
N ASN A 473 42.83 -34.62 -16.16
CA ASN A 473 43.99 -35.52 -16.21
C ASN A 473 44.68 -35.55 -17.59
N ASN A 474 43.92 -35.32 -18.66
CA ASN A 474 44.38 -35.39 -20.05
C ASN A 474 44.88 -34.04 -20.60
N VAL A 475 44.80 -32.95 -19.83
CA VAL A 475 45.24 -31.61 -20.25
C VAL A 475 46.72 -31.42 -19.89
N THR A 476 47.55 -31.04 -20.86
CA THR A 476 49.01 -30.90 -20.69
C THR A 476 49.47 -29.48 -20.33
N GLU A 477 48.75 -28.43 -20.73
CA GLU A 477 49.12 -27.04 -20.47
C GLU A 477 48.31 -26.41 -19.33
N ASN A 478 49.01 -25.77 -18.38
CA ASN A 478 48.46 -25.07 -17.21
C ASN A 478 47.39 -25.87 -16.44
N ARG A 479 47.51 -27.20 -16.44
CA ARG A 479 46.55 -28.14 -15.87
C ARG A 479 46.18 -27.82 -14.43
N GLU A 480 47.17 -27.71 -13.55
CA GLU A 480 46.96 -27.49 -12.11
C GLU A 480 46.24 -26.15 -11.86
N ALA A 481 46.70 -25.06 -12.48
CA ALA A 481 46.06 -23.75 -12.36
C ALA A 481 44.64 -23.67 -12.95
N ARG A 482 44.36 -24.40 -14.05
CA ARG A 482 43.00 -24.48 -14.64
C ARG A 482 42.07 -25.35 -13.82
N GLN A 483 42.57 -26.46 -13.27
CA GLN A 483 41.82 -27.32 -12.38
C GLN A 483 41.46 -26.58 -11.09
N ASP A 484 42.43 -25.91 -10.46
CA ASP A 484 42.24 -25.12 -9.23
C ASP A 484 41.26 -23.94 -9.44
N ALA A 485 41.37 -23.22 -10.56
CA ALA A 485 40.43 -22.13 -10.90
C ALA A 485 38.98 -22.61 -11.12
N VAL A 486 38.76 -23.84 -11.58
CA VAL A 486 37.40 -24.41 -11.74
C VAL A 486 36.92 -25.06 -10.45
N GLU A 487 37.80 -25.76 -9.73
CA GLU A 487 37.47 -26.41 -8.46
C GLU A 487 37.13 -25.39 -7.37
N SER A 488 37.90 -24.30 -7.26
CA SER A 488 37.63 -23.22 -6.31
C SER A 488 36.23 -22.62 -6.49
N VAL A 489 35.82 -22.34 -7.75
CA VAL A 489 34.46 -21.88 -8.06
C VAL A 489 33.39 -22.93 -7.70
N ILE A 490 33.61 -24.22 -7.96
CA ILE A 490 32.63 -25.26 -7.59
C ILE A 490 32.54 -25.45 -6.07
N VAL A 491 33.65 -25.34 -5.36
CA VAL A 491 33.67 -25.47 -3.89
C VAL A 491 33.03 -24.25 -3.24
N GLU A 492 33.36 -23.04 -3.67
CA GLU A 492 32.81 -21.80 -3.12
C GLU A 492 31.33 -21.61 -3.49
N ASP A 493 31.03 -21.54 -4.79
CA ASP A 493 29.70 -21.23 -5.28
C ASP A 493 28.76 -22.44 -5.21
N GLY A 494 29.30 -23.67 -5.19
CA GLY A 494 28.54 -24.91 -5.05
C GLY A 494 28.39 -25.35 -3.59
N LEU A 495 29.47 -25.85 -2.98
CA LEU A 495 29.43 -26.49 -1.66
C LEU A 495 29.19 -25.47 -0.53
N VAL A 496 30.06 -24.47 -0.42
CA VAL A 496 30.02 -23.45 0.64
C VAL A 496 28.72 -22.66 0.58
N ARG A 497 28.34 -22.14 -0.59
CA ARG A 497 27.09 -21.37 -0.76
C ARG A 497 25.83 -22.19 -0.45
N HIS A 498 25.79 -23.48 -0.79
CA HIS A 498 24.68 -24.37 -0.41
C HIS A 498 24.63 -24.58 1.12
N ALA A 499 25.77 -24.88 1.75
CA ALA A 499 25.85 -25.05 3.20
C ALA A 499 25.45 -23.78 3.95
N LEU A 500 25.83 -22.59 3.47
CA LEU A 500 25.41 -21.30 4.03
C LEU A 500 23.90 -21.06 3.88
N LYS A 501 23.31 -21.32 2.70
CA LYS A 501 21.84 -21.27 2.50
C LYS A 501 21.07 -22.25 3.41
N SER A 502 21.68 -23.39 3.71
CA SER A 502 21.11 -24.45 4.57
C SER A 502 21.30 -24.20 6.07
N GLY A 503 22.05 -23.16 6.47
CA GLY A 503 22.42 -22.88 7.87
C GLY A 503 23.53 -23.76 8.44
N GLU A 504 24.17 -24.61 7.63
CA GLU A 504 25.25 -25.53 8.04
C GLU A 504 26.63 -24.82 8.07
N HIS A 505 26.72 -23.68 8.76
CA HIS A 505 27.90 -22.81 8.72
C HIS A 505 29.22 -23.51 9.10
N GLY A 506 29.20 -24.44 10.08
CA GLY A 506 30.40 -25.19 10.48
C GLY A 506 30.93 -26.10 9.36
N ARG A 507 30.03 -26.70 8.57
CA ARG A 507 30.38 -27.52 7.41
C ARG A 507 30.93 -26.67 6.26
N ALA A 508 30.34 -25.49 6.04
CA ALA A 508 30.87 -24.51 5.09
C ALA A 508 32.32 -24.12 5.44
N LEU A 509 32.61 -23.88 6.73
CA LEU A 509 33.96 -23.58 7.24
C LEU A 509 34.94 -24.74 7.01
N GLU A 510 34.53 -25.98 7.27
CA GLU A 510 35.35 -27.18 7.04
C GLU A 510 35.63 -27.40 5.55
N GLN A 511 34.60 -27.31 4.70
CA GLN A 511 34.74 -27.47 3.24
C GLN A 511 35.67 -26.41 2.63
N ALA A 512 35.54 -25.14 3.03
CA ALA A 512 36.44 -24.09 2.59
C ALA A 512 37.88 -24.34 3.07
N LYS A 513 38.11 -24.60 4.36
CA LYS A 513 39.46 -24.86 4.91
C LYS A 513 40.16 -26.10 4.33
N THR A 514 39.40 -27.08 3.85
CA THR A 514 39.96 -28.33 3.31
C THR A 514 40.18 -28.33 1.80
N ARG A 515 39.47 -27.47 1.04
CA ARG A 515 39.45 -27.51 -0.43
C ARG A 515 39.73 -26.16 -1.12
N LEU A 516 39.83 -25.05 -0.39
CA LEU A 516 40.17 -23.74 -0.94
C LEU A 516 41.53 -23.27 -0.41
N HIS A 517 42.25 -22.54 -1.26
CA HIS A 517 43.57 -21.98 -0.98
C HIS A 517 43.61 -20.50 -1.39
N ASP A 518 44.62 -19.78 -0.90
CA ASP A 518 44.92 -18.38 -1.22
C ASP A 518 43.68 -17.46 -1.28
N SER A 519 43.51 -16.67 -2.35
CA SER A 519 42.46 -15.65 -2.46
C SER A 519 41.03 -16.22 -2.50
N ALA A 520 40.84 -17.45 -2.96
CA ALA A 520 39.54 -18.13 -2.93
C ALA A 520 39.17 -18.54 -1.50
N LEU A 521 40.16 -18.95 -0.69
CA LEU A 521 39.95 -19.18 0.74
C LEU A 521 39.58 -17.88 1.45
N ASP A 522 40.26 -16.77 1.14
CA ASP A 522 39.96 -15.45 1.72
C ASP A 522 38.53 -14.98 1.37
N HIS A 523 38.08 -15.16 0.13
CA HIS A 523 36.71 -14.82 -0.27
C HIS A 523 35.68 -15.68 0.48
N ALA A 524 35.87 -17.00 0.51
CA ALA A 524 34.98 -17.91 1.20
C ALA A 524 34.94 -17.67 2.71
N MET A 525 36.09 -17.42 3.36
CA MET A 525 36.14 -17.04 4.78
C MET A 525 35.37 -15.74 5.05
N SER A 526 35.43 -14.77 4.14
CA SER A 526 34.67 -13.51 4.24
C SER A 526 33.16 -13.76 4.16
N GLN A 527 32.70 -14.54 3.17
CA GLN A 527 31.29 -14.91 3.01
C GLN A 527 30.76 -15.73 4.21
N ILE A 528 31.54 -16.71 4.68
CA ILE A 528 31.19 -17.55 5.84
C ILE A 528 31.13 -16.71 7.12
N CYS A 529 32.08 -15.79 7.32
CA CYS A 529 32.09 -14.87 8.45
C CYS A 529 30.83 -14.00 8.48
N ILE A 530 30.47 -13.37 7.34
CA ILE A 530 29.27 -12.54 7.21
C ILE A 530 28.00 -13.37 7.49
N ALA A 531 27.81 -14.49 6.79
CA ALA A 531 26.61 -15.31 6.91
C ALA A 531 26.45 -15.95 8.30
N ALA A 532 27.53 -16.45 8.90
CA ALA A 532 27.49 -16.98 10.27
C ALA A 532 27.24 -15.88 11.31
N ALA A 533 27.81 -14.69 11.12
CA ALA A 533 27.57 -13.55 11.99
C ALA A 533 26.12 -13.06 11.91
N ASP A 534 25.54 -12.95 10.71
CA ASP A 534 24.14 -12.57 10.52
C ASP A 534 23.18 -13.59 11.14
N ALA A 535 23.46 -14.89 10.98
CA ALA A 535 22.71 -15.99 11.61
C ALA A 535 22.91 -16.13 13.14
N GLY A 536 23.82 -15.37 13.75
CA GLY A 536 24.06 -15.40 15.20
C GLY A 536 25.08 -16.43 15.70
N ASN A 537 25.74 -17.17 14.81
CA ASN A 537 26.72 -18.21 15.15
C ASN A 537 28.11 -17.61 15.39
N LEU A 538 28.35 -17.18 16.63
CA LEU A 538 29.61 -16.56 17.05
C LEU A 538 30.85 -17.44 16.82
N GLN A 539 30.78 -18.75 17.10
CA GLN A 539 31.98 -19.58 17.03
C GLN A 539 32.51 -19.66 15.59
N THR A 540 31.66 -20.03 14.64
CA THR A 540 32.05 -20.12 13.23
C THR A 540 32.43 -18.75 12.65
N ALA A 541 31.74 -17.68 13.05
CA ALA A 541 32.04 -16.34 12.58
C ALA A 541 33.41 -15.82 13.07
N SER A 542 33.76 -16.05 14.35
CA SER A 542 35.08 -15.75 14.90
C SER A 542 36.19 -16.59 14.24
N GLU A 543 35.99 -17.90 14.09
CA GLU A 543 36.99 -18.77 13.44
C GLU A 543 37.23 -18.42 11.95
N ALA A 544 36.20 -17.94 11.24
CA ALA A 544 36.33 -17.43 9.88
C ALA A 544 37.01 -16.05 9.85
N TYR A 545 36.68 -15.17 10.80
CA TYR A 545 37.26 -13.83 10.90
C TYR A 545 38.77 -13.86 11.21
N ASP A 546 39.19 -14.72 12.13
CA ASP A 546 40.59 -14.87 12.53
C ASP A 546 41.46 -15.46 11.42
N ALA A 547 40.86 -16.20 10.47
CA ALA A 547 41.54 -16.76 9.31
C ALA A 547 41.82 -15.75 8.19
N LEU A 548 41.13 -14.59 8.16
CA LEU A 548 41.28 -13.60 7.09
C LEU A 548 42.64 -12.86 7.12
N PRO A 549 43.15 -12.37 5.97
CA PRO A 549 44.34 -11.51 5.93
C PRO A 549 44.10 -10.20 6.70
N THR A 550 45.15 -9.55 7.21
CA THR A 550 45.03 -8.29 7.96
C THR A 550 44.67 -7.06 7.10
N ASP A 551 44.44 -7.24 5.79
CA ASP A 551 44.01 -6.14 4.92
C ASP A 551 42.56 -5.72 5.21
N MET A 552 42.36 -4.41 5.34
CA MET A 552 41.05 -3.82 5.60
C MET A 552 40.12 -3.91 4.39
N SER A 553 40.65 -4.01 3.16
CA SER A 553 39.84 -4.17 1.94
C SER A 553 38.93 -5.41 2.03
N VAL A 554 39.49 -6.54 2.48
CA VAL A 554 38.78 -7.81 2.67
C VAL A 554 38.00 -7.82 3.99
N ARG A 555 38.59 -7.28 5.08
CA ARG A 555 37.98 -7.35 6.42
C ARG A 555 36.81 -6.39 6.65
N GLN A 556 36.62 -5.31 5.89
CA GLN A 556 35.60 -4.29 6.21
C GLN A 556 34.17 -4.86 6.34
N ARG A 557 33.70 -5.69 5.39
CA ARG A 557 32.35 -6.30 5.45
C ARG A 557 32.20 -7.36 6.58
N PRO A 558 33.17 -8.26 6.79
CA PRO A 558 33.24 -9.10 8.00
C PRO A 558 33.19 -8.32 9.31
N ILE A 559 33.96 -7.22 9.45
CA ILE A 559 33.99 -6.41 10.68
C ILE A 559 32.61 -5.82 10.98
N VAL A 560 31.90 -5.30 9.98
CA VAL A 560 30.54 -4.76 10.14
C VAL A 560 29.56 -5.85 10.62
N SER A 561 29.66 -7.06 10.07
CA SER A 561 28.77 -8.18 10.43
C SER A 561 29.08 -8.71 11.84
N MET A 562 30.36 -8.81 12.20
CA MET A 562 30.82 -9.18 13.55
C MET A 562 30.49 -8.11 14.60
N LEU A 563 30.57 -6.82 14.25
CA LEU A 563 30.12 -5.71 15.09
C LEU A 563 28.63 -5.85 15.41
N ALA A 564 27.81 -6.06 14.36
CA ALA A 564 26.38 -6.25 14.50
C ALA A 564 26.04 -7.48 15.36
N LEU A 565 26.70 -8.62 15.14
CA LEU A 565 26.58 -9.82 15.97
C LEU A 565 26.85 -9.53 17.46
N HIS A 566 27.98 -8.90 17.78
CA HIS A 566 28.33 -8.59 19.17
C HIS A 566 27.36 -7.60 19.81
N VAL A 567 26.82 -6.65 19.05
CA VAL A 567 25.74 -5.76 19.50
C VAL A 567 24.45 -6.54 19.79
N ARG A 568 24.00 -7.44 18.90
CA ARG A 568 22.80 -8.28 19.12
C ARG A 568 22.95 -9.20 20.35
N GLN A 569 24.18 -9.61 20.66
CA GLN A 569 24.51 -10.38 21.87
C GLN A 569 24.79 -9.53 23.14
N GLY A 570 24.78 -8.20 23.03
CA GLY A 570 25.05 -7.28 24.16
C GLY A 570 26.52 -7.17 24.58
N ASN A 571 27.48 -7.71 23.82
CA ASN A 571 28.91 -7.64 24.12
C ASN A 571 29.54 -6.34 23.58
N VAL A 572 29.24 -5.23 24.26
CA VAL A 572 29.73 -3.89 23.92
C VAL A 572 31.27 -3.81 23.90
N SER A 573 31.97 -4.56 24.75
CA SER A 573 33.45 -4.60 24.78
C SER A 573 34.08 -5.13 23.50
N ALA A 574 33.55 -6.22 22.93
CA ALA A 574 34.05 -6.76 21.66
C ALA A 574 33.60 -5.89 20.47
N ALA A 575 32.39 -5.34 20.54
CA ALA A 575 31.91 -4.37 19.55
C ALA A 575 32.85 -3.14 19.47
N ARG A 576 33.30 -2.59 20.60
CA ARG A 576 34.23 -1.44 20.65
C ARG A 576 35.55 -1.72 19.92
N THR A 577 36.15 -2.90 20.07
CA THR A 577 37.42 -3.21 19.39
C THR A 577 37.27 -3.26 17.86
N LEU A 578 36.14 -3.78 17.37
CA LEU A 578 35.80 -3.81 15.95
C LEU A 578 35.46 -2.41 15.42
N TRP A 579 34.73 -1.61 16.21
CA TRP A 579 34.42 -0.22 15.88
C TRP A 579 35.68 0.64 15.73
N HIS A 580 36.65 0.50 16.63
CA HIS A 580 37.92 1.23 16.50
C HIS A 580 38.66 0.87 15.20
N ALA A 581 38.66 -0.40 14.77
CA ALA A 581 39.27 -0.80 13.50
C ALA A 581 38.59 -0.13 12.29
N LEU A 582 37.25 -0.09 12.25
CA LEU A 582 36.49 0.66 11.24
C LEU A 582 36.81 2.15 11.28
N ASN A 583 36.85 2.76 12.48
CA ASN A 583 37.06 4.19 12.59
C ASN A 583 38.51 4.62 12.28
N THR A 584 39.53 3.82 12.58
CA THR A 584 40.93 4.17 12.29
C THR A 584 41.40 3.84 10.88
N ALA A 585 40.93 2.73 10.29
CA ALA A 585 41.49 2.20 9.05
C ALA A 585 40.46 1.87 7.95
N GLY A 586 39.16 1.92 8.26
CA GLY A 586 38.09 1.71 7.27
C GLY A 586 37.83 2.93 6.39
N GLN A 587 37.49 2.69 5.12
CA GLN A 587 36.98 3.74 4.23
C GLN A 587 35.55 4.09 4.66
N ALA A 588 35.24 5.40 4.73
CA ALA A 588 33.91 5.87 5.10
C ALA A 588 32.96 5.76 3.89
N THR A 589 32.25 4.64 3.79
CA THR A 589 31.24 4.38 2.75
C THR A 589 29.83 4.68 3.26
N PRO A 590 28.85 4.95 2.36
CA PRO A 590 27.44 5.14 2.75
C PRO A 590 26.86 3.99 3.58
N ASP A 591 27.25 2.75 3.26
CA ASP A 591 26.81 1.52 3.95
C ASP A 591 27.12 1.51 5.46
N LEU A 592 28.02 2.38 5.95
CA LEU A 592 28.34 2.50 7.37
C LEU A 592 27.30 3.30 8.18
N VAL A 593 26.30 3.94 7.56
CA VAL A 593 25.26 4.71 8.29
C VAL A 593 24.48 3.80 9.26
N GLN A 594 23.99 2.65 8.79
CA GLN A 594 23.26 1.69 9.64
C GLN A 594 24.15 1.08 10.76
N PRO A 595 25.36 0.53 10.48
CA PRO A 595 26.30 0.10 11.53
C PRO A 595 26.58 1.17 12.59
N THR A 596 26.70 2.44 12.19
CA THR A 596 26.91 3.58 13.09
C THR A 596 25.72 3.77 14.04
N ALA A 597 24.50 3.79 13.49
CA ALA A 597 23.26 3.86 14.28
C ALA A 597 23.14 2.70 15.27
N MET A 598 23.39 1.48 14.80
CA MET A 598 23.30 0.26 15.60
C MET A 598 24.27 0.28 16.80
N TYR A 599 25.53 0.66 16.57
CA TYR A 599 26.55 0.77 17.61
C TYR A 599 26.24 1.90 18.61
N ALA A 600 25.78 3.06 18.12
CA ALA A 600 25.37 4.17 18.97
C ALA A 600 24.19 3.80 19.88
N VAL A 601 23.16 3.12 19.35
CA VAL A 601 22.04 2.60 20.14
C VAL A 601 22.51 1.60 21.20
N ALA A 602 23.48 0.74 20.89
CA ALA A 602 24.05 -0.21 21.85
C ALA A 602 24.78 0.50 23.00
N LEU A 603 25.62 1.49 22.69
CA LEU A 603 26.33 2.30 23.69
C LEU A 603 25.33 3.06 24.58
N VAL A 604 24.30 3.69 24.03
CA VAL A 604 23.22 4.35 24.79
C VAL A 604 22.53 3.36 25.74
N LYS A 605 22.12 2.18 25.26
CA LYS A 605 21.49 1.14 26.10
C LYS A 605 22.41 0.62 27.22
N SER A 606 23.73 0.70 27.05
CA SER A 606 24.72 0.38 28.09
C SER A 606 25.08 1.55 29.02
N GLY A 607 24.47 2.72 28.85
CA GLY A 607 24.72 3.93 29.65
C GLY A 607 25.91 4.79 29.17
N GLN A 608 26.59 4.43 28.09
CA GLN A 608 27.78 5.11 27.55
C GLN A 608 27.37 6.19 26.52
N ILE A 609 26.45 7.07 26.95
CA ILE A 609 25.73 8.03 26.09
C ILE A 609 26.67 9.02 25.38
N GLU A 610 27.70 9.51 26.07
CA GLU A 610 28.60 10.53 25.50
C GLU A 610 29.48 9.94 24.39
N GLU A 611 30.04 8.75 24.60
CA GLU A 611 30.80 8.01 23.59
C GLU A 611 29.94 7.71 22.36
N ALA A 612 28.69 7.26 22.57
CA ALA A 612 27.74 6.97 21.49
C ALA A 612 27.54 8.16 20.54
N LEU A 613 27.33 9.35 21.10
CA LEU A 613 27.01 10.56 20.34
C LEU A 613 28.23 11.23 19.71
N VAL A 614 29.43 11.02 20.27
CA VAL A 614 30.68 11.47 19.66
C VAL A 614 31.09 10.57 18.50
N GLU A 615 31.09 9.24 18.70
CA GLU A 615 31.46 8.28 17.65
C GLU A 615 30.48 8.33 16.47
N ALA A 616 29.17 8.44 16.73
CA ALA A 616 28.17 8.58 15.67
C ALA A 616 28.38 9.84 14.83
N ARG A 617 28.54 11.01 15.47
CA ARG A 617 28.77 12.28 14.76
C ARG A 617 30.06 12.24 13.95
N ASN A 618 31.14 11.68 14.51
CA ASN A 618 32.42 11.55 13.82
C ASN A 618 32.29 10.70 12.55
N MET A 619 31.62 9.54 12.61
CA MET A 619 31.45 8.68 11.45
C MET A 619 30.51 9.31 10.41
N PHE A 620 29.38 9.89 10.81
CA PHE A 620 28.47 10.59 9.88
C PHE A 620 29.15 11.78 9.19
N ALA A 621 30.01 12.53 9.89
CA ALA A 621 30.80 13.60 9.28
C ALA A 621 31.77 13.07 8.21
N ARG A 622 32.44 11.93 8.46
CA ARG A 622 33.31 11.27 7.47
C ARG A 622 32.54 10.80 6.25
N ILE A 623 31.41 10.11 6.42
CA ILE A 623 30.56 9.61 5.32
C ILE A 623 30.08 10.77 4.42
N ARG A 624 29.66 11.91 5.02
CA ARG A 624 29.30 13.11 4.25
C ARG A 624 30.46 13.71 3.46
N SER A 625 31.70 13.60 3.97
CA SER A 625 32.89 14.16 3.31
C SER A 625 33.43 13.32 2.14
N THR A 626 33.06 12.04 2.05
CA THR A 626 33.48 11.11 0.99
C THR A 626 32.45 10.95 -0.14
N SER A 627 31.25 11.50 0.02
CA SER A 627 30.12 11.29 -0.89
C SER A 627 29.97 12.39 -1.95
N THR A 628 29.44 12.06 -3.12
CA THR A 628 29.21 12.99 -4.23
C THR A 628 27.87 13.74 -4.10
N ASP A 629 27.76 14.95 -4.66
CA ASP A 629 26.57 15.81 -4.51
C ASP A 629 25.24 15.12 -4.87
N LEU A 630 25.23 14.22 -5.87
CA LEU A 630 24.04 13.49 -6.30
C LEU A 630 23.56 12.45 -5.25
N THR A 631 24.46 11.83 -4.50
CA THR A 631 24.14 10.80 -3.49
C THR A 631 23.95 11.39 -2.10
N LEU A 632 24.49 12.58 -1.85
CA LEU A 632 24.54 13.23 -0.54
C LEU A 632 23.15 13.48 0.08
N ASN A 633 22.10 13.70 -0.71
CA ASN A 633 20.75 13.93 -0.20
C ASN A 633 20.13 12.65 0.41
N HIS A 634 20.20 11.52 -0.29
CA HIS A 634 19.71 10.24 0.24
C HIS A 634 20.48 9.82 1.50
N ILE A 635 21.80 10.04 1.51
CA ILE A 635 22.66 9.78 2.67
C ILE A 635 22.27 10.68 3.86
N ARG A 636 21.95 11.96 3.62
CA ARG A 636 21.43 12.85 4.67
C ARG A 636 20.10 12.37 5.23
N GLU A 637 19.19 11.86 4.39
CA GLU A 637 17.90 11.30 4.84
C GLU A 637 18.11 10.09 5.77
N GLN A 638 18.94 9.12 5.37
CA GLN A 638 19.28 7.96 6.20
C GLN A 638 19.99 8.35 7.52
N ILE A 639 20.88 9.37 7.49
CA ILE A 639 21.52 9.89 8.70
C ILE A 639 20.51 10.60 9.62
N ASN A 640 19.56 11.37 9.08
CA ASN A 640 18.50 12.01 9.88
C ASN A 640 17.61 10.97 10.56
N GLU A 641 17.23 9.92 9.84
CA GLU A 641 16.45 8.82 10.42
C GLU A 641 17.24 8.07 11.51
N SER A 642 18.52 7.81 11.27
CA SER A 642 19.45 7.24 12.25
C SER A 642 19.56 8.10 13.52
N LEU A 643 19.65 9.42 13.39
CA LEU A 643 19.65 10.36 14.51
C LEU A 643 18.29 10.42 15.23
N HIS A 644 17.18 10.27 14.49
CA HIS A 644 15.84 10.16 15.07
C HIS A 644 15.70 8.87 15.91
N LEU A 645 16.24 7.74 15.44
CA LEU A 645 16.25 6.48 16.19
C LEU A 645 17.07 6.62 17.49
N VAL A 646 18.30 7.13 17.40
CA VAL A 646 19.16 7.37 18.58
C VAL A 646 18.46 8.30 19.59
N GLY A 647 17.86 9.39 19.10
CA GLY A 647 17.08 10.31 19.93
C GLY A 647 15.87 9.66 20.62
N ARG A 648 15.14 8.80 19.92
CA ARG A 648 14.00 8.05 20.48
C ARG A 648 14.45 7.08 21.58
N VAL A 649 15.57 6.37 21.39
CA VAL A 649 16.13 5.46 22.40
C VAL A 649 16.62 6.22 23.64
N LEU A 650 17.21 7.41 23.50
CA LEU A 650 17.56 8.29 24.63
C LEU A 650 16.33 8.68 25.47
N VAL A 651 15.21 9.03 24.82
CA VAL A 651 13.94 9.32 25.49
C VAL A 651 13.40 8.08 26.22
N GLN A 652 13.36 6.92 25.55
CA GLN A 652 12.86 5.66 26.13
C GLN A 652 13.69 5.19 27.33
N THR A 653 15.01 5.37 27.29
CA THR A 653 15.91 5.01 28.39
C THR A 653 15.92 6.02 29.53
N ALA A 654 15.19 7.14 29.41
CA ALA A 654 15.23 8.27 30.33
C ALA A 654 16.68 8.77 30.61
N ALA A 655 17.51 8.75 29.56
CA ALA A 655 18.93 9.07 29.63
C ALA A 655 19.17 10.52 30.08
N VAL A 656 19.99 10.70 31.13
CA VAL A 656 20.45 12.03 31.53
C VAL A 656 21.63 12.44 30.65
N LEU A 657 21.39 13.35 29.72
CA LEU A 657 22.41 13.92 28.84
C LEU A 657 23.33 14.89 29.60
N SER A 658 24.65 14.77 29.40
CA SER A 658 25.60 15.83 29.76
C SER A 658 25.44 17.01 28.79
N SER A 659 25.88 18.21 29.19
CA SER A 659 25.89 19.39 28.30
C SER A 659 26.67 19.13 27.00
N GLN A 660 27.80 18.41 27.08
CA GLN A 660 28.61 17.99 25.95
C GLN A 660 27.88 16.97 25.05
N ALA A 661 27.23 15.96 25.63
CA ALA A 661 26.43 14.98 24.87
C ALA A 661 25.24 15.64 24.15
N ALA A 662 24.50 16.51 24.85
CA ALA A 662 23.39 17.29 24.31
C ALA A 662 23.83 18.13 23.10
N MET A 663 24.95 18.86 23.21
CA MET A 663 25.47 19.66 22.09
C MET A 663 26.01 18.80 20.95
N SER A 664 26.63 17.64 21.19
CA SER A 664 27.10 16.76 20.11
C SER A 664 25.93 16.27 19.24
N LEU A 665 24.82 15.85 19.85
CA LEU A 665 23.61 15.46 19.13
C LEU A 665 22.98 16.65 18.38
N MET A 666 22.93 17.83 19.00
CA MET A 666 22.43 19.05 18.36
C MET A 666 23.24 19.44 17.12
N TRP A 667 24.57 19.43 17.21
CA TRP A 667 25.44 19.68 16.06
C TRP A 667 25.29 18.61 14.98
N SER A 668 25.17 17.33 15.34
CA SER A 668 25.02 16.25 14.36
C SER A 668 23.77 16.40 13.49
N MET A 669 22.67 16.90 14.06
CA MET A 669 21.46 17.27 13.31
C MET A 669 21.70 18.47 12.38
N VAL A 670 22.25 19.57 12.92
CA VAL A 670 22.49 20.82 12.15
C VAL A 670 23.46 20.60 10.98
N GLU A 671 24.54 19.84 11.19
CA GLU A 671 25.49 19.45 10.13
C GLU A 671 24.85 18.61 9.01
N ASN A 672 23.69 18.01 9.27
CA ASN A 672 22.96 17.17 8.34
C ASN A 672 21.79 17.91 7.64
N GLY A 673 21.63 19.20 7.89
CA GLY A 673 20.72 20.10 7.16
C GLY A 673 19.50 20.60 7.92
N GLY A 674 19.25 20.14 9.16
CA GLY A 674 18.09 20.60 9.93
C GLY A 674 17.93 19.93 11.29
N LEU A 675 17.08 20.50 12.15
CA LEU A 675 16.79 19.96 13.48
C LEU A 675 15.63 18.96 13.43
N ILE A 676 15.82 17.79 14.05
CA ILE A 676 14.77 16.80 14.23
C ILE A 676 13.96 17.21 15.47
N SER A 677 12.82 17.87 15.26
CA SER A 677 12.10 18.59 16.32
C SER A 677 11.92 17.79 17.63
N PRO A 678 11.36 16.56 17.66
CA PRO A 678 11.16 15.81 18.91
C PRO A 678 12.47 15.51 19.67
N VAL A 679 13.58 15.31 18.94
CA VAL A 679 14.90 15.06 19.53
C VAL A 679 15.50 16.37 20.05
N ALA A 680 15.35 17.46 19.30
CA ALA A 680 15.78 18.79 19.72
C ALA A 680 15.07 19.25 21.00
N GLU A 681 13.75 19.01 21.15
CA GLU A 681 13.04 19.36 22.39
C GLU A 681 13.61 18.62 23.60
N HIS A 682 13.86 17.32 23.47
CA HIS A 682 14.42 16.50 24.54
C HIS A 682 15.85 16.93 24.90
N VAL A 683 16.69 17.19 23.90
CA VAL A 683 18.05 17.71 24.08
C VAL A 683 18.04 19.04 24.82
N VAL A 684 17.21 20.01 24.42
CA VAL A 684 17.14 21.31 25.11
C VAL A 684 16.48 21.21 26.49
N ALA A 685 15.53 20.29 26.69
CA ALA A 685 14.96 20.01 28.01
C ALA A 685 15.99 19.44 29.00
N SER A 686 16.99 18.69 28.51
CA SER A 686 18.09 18.18 29.33
C SER A 686 19.09 19.26 29.78
N LEU A 687 19.17 20.39 29.06
CA LEU A 687 20.02 21.52 29.40
C LEU A 687 19.45 22.32 30.58
N GLY A 688 19.73 21.85 31.79
CA GLY A 688 19.45 22.58 33.03
C GLY A 688 20.30 23.86 33.19
N PRO A 689 19.97 24.75 34.16
CA PRO A 689 20.64 26.06 34.30
C PRO A 689 22.16 25.99 34.45
N VAL A 690 22.66 24.95 35.15
CA VAL A 690 24.09 24.67 35.31
C VAL A 690 24.72 24.25 33.98
N GLY A 691 24.07 23.36 33.22
CA GLY A 691 24.53 22.94 31.90
C GLY A 691 24.61 24.10 30.92
N ILE A 692 23.61 24.99 30.90
CA ILE A 692 23.60 26.21 30.07
C ILE A 692 24.78 27.13 30.46
N SER A 693 25.10 27.28 31.74
CA SER A 693 26.23 28.09 32.21
C SER A 693 27.62 27.52 31.88
N GLN A 694 27.70 26.24 31.47
CA GLN A 694 28.92 25.56 31.07
C GLN A 694 29.14 25.54 29.54
N LEU A 695 28.17 26.02 28.75
CA LEU A 695 28.31 26.08 27.29
C LEU A 695 29.35 27.13 26.89
N ASN A 696 30.17 26.80 25.89
CA ASN A 696 31.04 27.78 25.25
C ASN A 696 30.20 28.73 24.35
N ALA A 697 30.81 29.83 23.90
CA ALA A 697 30.14 30.85 23.09
C ALA A 697 29.43 30.29 21.83
N ARG A 698 30.03 29.30 21.15
CA ARG A 698 29.48 28.71 19.93
C ARG A 698 28.27 27.81 20.23
N ASP A 699 28.36 27.03 21.30
CA ASP A 699 27.28 26.14 21.74
C ASP A 699 26.11 26.90 22.35
N LEU A 700 26.38 27.96 23.12
CA LEU A 700 25.36 28.86 23.67
C LEU A 700 24.60 29.58 22.54
N MET A 701 25.29 30.01 21.47
CA MET A 701 24.65 30.61 20.31
C MET A 701 23.67 29.64 19.64
N LEU A 702 24.11 28.40 19.38
CA LEU A 702 23.26 27.40 18.73
C LEU A 702 22.06 27.04 19.62
N ALA A 703 22.27 26.80 20.92
CA ALA A 703 21.19 26.51 21.86
C ALA A 703 20.17 27.66 21.95
N LEU A 704 20.63 28.92 21.90
CA LEU A 704 19.77 30.11 21.88
C LEU A 704 18.95 30.19 20.58
N GLN A 705 19.57 29.96 19.42
CA GLN A 705 18.87 29.90 18.12
C GLN A 705 17.79 28.81 18.10
N VAL A 706 18.13 27.59 18.52
CA VAL A 706 17.18 26.47 18.59
C VAL A 706 15.99 26.82 19.49
N GLN A 707 16.26 27.30 20.71
CA GLN A 707 15.21 27.62 21.68
C GLN A 707 14.36 28.83 21.25
N ALA A 708 14.94 29.81 20.54
CA ALA A 708 14.18 30.92 19.93
C ALA A 708 13.24 30.40 18.83
N GLY A 709 13.74 29.57 17.92
CA GLY A 709 12.94 28.95 16.85
C GLY A 709 11.78 28.11 17.39
N MET A 710 12.02 27.33 18.46
CA MET A 710 10.97 26.56 19.14
C MET A 710 9.87 27.43 19.78
N LEU A 711 10.20 28.64 20.27
CA LEU A 711 9.20 29.57 20.81
C LEU A 711 8.36 30.28 19.73
N LEU A 712 8.87 30.32 18.49
CA LEU A 712 8.19 30.92 17.33
C LEU A 712 7.29 29.92 16.61
N ASN A 713 7.75 28.69 16.44
CA ASN A 713 6.99 27.60 15.82
C ASN A 713 5.95 27.07 16.82
N ASN A 714 4.71 27.53 16.63
CA ASN A 714 3.60 27.50 17.59
C ASN A 714 3.01 26.09 17.81
N SER A 715 3.77 25.15 18.39
CA SER A 715 3.28 23.82 18.77
C SER A 715 2.34 23.89 19.98
N ALA A 716 1.30 23.03 19.99
CA ALA A 716 0.28 23.06 21.03
C ALA A 716 0.82 22.51 22.35
N MET A 717 0.69 23.31 23.42
CA MET A 717 1.24 23.11 24.79
C MET A 717 2.74 23.41 24.96
N PHE A 718 3.07 24.70 25.08
CA PHE A 718 4.28 25.13 25.77
C PHE A 718 4.24 24.70 27.25
N ASP A 719 5.14 23.80 27.63
CA ASP A 719 5.55 23.66 29.03
C ASP A 719 6.17 24.98 29.54
N VAL A 720 5.85 25.35 30.78
CA VAL A 720 6.28 26.59 31.46
C VAL A 720 7.80 26.74 31.45
N ALA A 721 8.55 25.64 31.36
CA ALA A 721 10.00 25.67 31.31
C ALA A 721 10.60 26.23 30.00
N HIS A 722 9.86 26.30 28.87
CA HIS A 722 10.42 26.78 27.60
C HIS A 722 10.79 28.28 27.62
N PRO A 723 9.87 29.21 27.99
CA PRO A 723 10.21 30.61 28.22
C PRO A 723 11.33 30.82 29.24
N ILE A 724 11.39 29.98 30.29
CA ILE A 724 12.38 30.08 31.37
C ILE A 724 13.78 29.72 30.88
N ARG A 725 13.93 28.61 30.14
CA ARG A 725 15.22 28.22 29.51
C ARG A 725 15.72 29.30 28.55
N PHE A 726 14.82 29.82 27.69
CA PHE A 726 15.17 30.89 26.75
C PHE A 726 15.65 32.16 27.46
N ALA A 727 14.91 32.62 28.47
CA ALA A 727 15.31 33.79 29.26
C ALA A 727 16.67 33.61 29.95
N HIS A 728 16.98 32.41 30.46
CA HIS A 728 18.28 32.09 31.09
C HIS A 728 19.43 32.06 30.06
N MET A 729 19.23 31.45 28.89
CA MET A 729 20.20 31.48 27.79
C MET A 729 20.46 32.91 27.30
N LEU A 730 19.41 33.72 27.17
CA LEU A 730 19.50 35.11 26.74
C LEU A 730 20.23 36.00 27.78
N ASP A 731 19.95 35.85 29.07
CA ASP A 731 20.64 36.60 30.12
C ASP A 731 22.15 36.27 30.14
N LEU A 732 22.52 34.99 29.96
CA LEU A 732 23.92 34.58 29.80
C LEU A 732 24.56 35.15 28.52
N ALA A 733 23.87 35.15 27.38
CA ALA A 733 24.37 35.72 26.13
C ALA A 733 24.60 37.24 26.25
N LEU A 734 23.69 37.95 26.93
CA LEU A 734 23.82 39.39 27.21
C LEU A 734 24.92 39.68 28.24
N ALA A 735 25.04 38.88 29.30
CA ALA A 735 26.06 39.06 30.33
C ALA A 735 27.48 38.73 29.85
N THR A 736 27.62 37.84 28.87
CA THR A 736 28.91 37.46 28.25
C THR A 736 29.29 38.35 27.06
N GLY A 737 28.38 39.22 26.58
CA GLY A 737 28.60 40.05 25.40
C GLY A 737 28.70 39.24 24.10
N LEU A 738 27.90 38.17 23.99
CA LEU A 738 27.94 37.23 22.88
C LEU A 738 27.56 37.92 21.55
N PRO A 739 28.44 37.98 20.54
CA PRO A 739 28.17 38.68 19.28
C PRO A 739 27.18 37.87 18.42
N MET A 740 25.96 38.39 18.25
CA MET A 740 24.91 37.79 17.41
C MET A 740 24.96 38.38 15.99
N ASP A 741 24.69 37.55 14.97
CA ASP A 741 24.47 38.03 13.61
C ASP A 741 23.06 38.62 13.43
N GLY A 742 22.81 39.31 12.31
CA GLY A 742 21.53 39.99 12.09
C GLY A 742 20.32 39.04 12.07
N THR A 743 20.51 37.83 11.54
CA THR A 743 19.52 36.75 11.49
C THR A 743 19.18 36.20 12.88
N THR A 744 20.17 35.92 13.73
CA THR A 744 19.93 35.50 15.11
C THR A 744 19.31 36.63 15.92
N THR A 745 19.76 37.87 15.72
CA THR A 745 19.21 39.04 16.40
C THR A 745 17.72 39.20 16.08
N GLN A 746 17.31 39.06 14.82
CA GLN A 746 15.91 39.11 14.41
C GLN A 746 15.08 37.95 14.99
N MET A 747 15.62 36.73 15.02
CA MET A 747 14.96 35.55 15.59
C MET A 747 14.77 35.67 17.11
N VAL A 748 15.81 36.13 17.82
CA VAL A 748 15.76 36.39 19.27
C VAL A 748 14.77 37.50 19.58
N ASP A 749 14.74 38.59 18.79
CA ASP A 749 13.80 39.70 18.99
C ASP A 749 12.33 39.26 18.89
N GLN A 750 11.99 38.49 17.85
CA GLN A 750 10.66 37.90 17.70
C GLN A 750 10.30 36.96 18.87
N ALA A 751 11.25 36.16 19.35
CA ALA A 751 11.05 35.23 20.47
C ALA A 751 10.93 35.96 21.82
N VAL A 752 11.65 37.06 22.03
CA VAL A 752 11.55 37.93 23.23
C VAL A 752 10.15 38.51 23.38
N GLY A 753 9.44 38.78 22.28
CA GLY A 753 8.03 39.18 22.31
C GLY A 753 7.12 38.18 23.06
N LYS A 754 7.43 36.87 23.04
CA LYS A 754 6.70 35.83 23.78
C LYS A 754 6.95 35.88 25.29
N LEU A 755 8.06 36.49 25.74
CA LEU A 755 8.40 36.62 27.16
C LEU A 755 7.62 37.73 27.88
N PHE A 756 6.93 38.63 27.17
CA PHE A 756 6.31 39.84 27.73
C PHE A 756 5.46 39.59 28.98
N ASN A 757 4.63 38.55 28.97
CA ASN A 757 3.72 38.20 30.08
C ASN A 757 4.43 37.50 31.27
N SER A 758 5.68 37.05 31.12
CA SER A 758 6.39 36.23 32.12
C SER A 758 7.67 36.86 32.67
N ARG A 759 8.42 37.60 31.85
CA ARG A 759 9.71 38.24 32.18
C ARG A 759 9.87 39.60 31.48
N PRO A 760 9.07 40.63 31.84
CA PRO A 760 9.18 41.97 31.25
C PRO A 760 10.54 42.65 31.53
N ASP A 761 11.25 42.21 32.56
CA ASP A 761 12.62 42.62 32.88
C ASP A 761 13.63 42.18 31.81
N MET A 762 13.46 40.99 31.23
CA MET A 762 14.30 40.49 30.15
C MET A 762 14.01 41.20 28.83
N VAL A 763 12.72 41.44 28.55
CA VAL A 763 12.30 42.25 27.39
C VAL A 763 12.96 43.62 27.44
N LYS A 764 12.99 44.28 28.60
CA LYS A 764 13.67 45.58 28.74
C LYS A 764 15.18 45.48 28.49
N ARG A 765 15.89 44.52 29.11
CA ARG A 765 17.35 44.37 28.94
C ARG A 765 17.75 44.03 27.50
N TRP A 766 16.89 43.33 26.75
CA TRP A 766 17.08 43.10 25.31
C TRP A 766 16.94 44.39 24.48
N HIS A 767 15.91 45.21 24.73
CA HIS A 767 15.76 46.51 24.07
C HIS A 767 16.90 47.47 24.43
N ASP A 768 17.38 47.48 25.68
CA ASP A 768 18.53 48.28 26.12
C ASP A 768 19.81 47.83 25.36
N HIS A 769 20.00 46.52 25.14
CA HIS A 769 21.11 45.99 24.34
C HIS A 769 21.02 46.39 22.85
N LEU A 770 19.84 46.26 22.23
CA LEU A 770 19.61 46.74 20.86
C LEU A 770 19.85 48.25 20.73
N ALA A 771 19.44 49.04 21.71
CA ALA A 771 19.69 50.48 21.73
C ALA A 771 21.20 50.78 21.73
N MET A 772 21.98 50.05 22.55
CA MET A 772 23.44 50.19 22.63
C MET A 772 24.17 49.76 21.33
N THR A 773 23.66 48.77 20.60
CA THR A 773 24.23 48.38 19.29
C THR A 773 23.80 49.31 18.15
N SER A 774 22.71 50.06 18.30
CA SER A 774 22.14 50.94 17.27
C SER A 774 22.67 52.39 17.28
N SER A 775 23.40 52.82 18.32
CA SER A 775 23.92 54.19 18.40
C SER A 775 25.10 54.42 17.43
N PRO A 776 25.04 55.41 16.51
CA PRO A 776 26.03 55.56 15.44
C PRO A 776 27.35 56.20 15.90
N SER A 777 28.45 55.70 15.38
CA SER A 777 29.78 56.29 15.53
C SER A 777 29.88 57.64 14.81
N SER A 778 29.83 58.73 15.57
CA SER A 778 29.95 60.09 15.04
C SER A 778 31.42 60.52 14.87
N PHE A 779 32.03 60.26 13.70
CA PHE A 779 33.26 60.96 13.29
C PHE A 779 33.36 61.23 11.77
N VAL A 780 33.04 62.49 11.41
CA VAL A 780 33.66 63.35 10.37
C VAL A 780 33.69 62.87 8.89
N SER A 781 32.87 63.56 8.09
CA SER A 781 33.05 64.06 6.71
C SER A 781 34.17 63.50 5.80
N GLY A 782 33.80 62.96 4.62
CA GLY A 782 34.80 62.39 3.69
C GLY A 782 34.47 62.14 2.19
N ARG A 783 33.54 62.86 1.55
CA ARG A 783 33.40 63.03 0.06
C ARG A 783 32.97 61.85 -0.87
N HIS A 784 31.87 62.12 -1.60
CA HIS A 784 31.57 61.82 -3.04
C HIS A 784 30.91 60.47 -3.46
N SER A 785 29.57 60.51 -3.61
CA SER A 785 28.73 60.32 -4.84
C SER A 785 29.16 59.39 -6.01
N PRO A 786 28.22 58.91 -6.87
CA PRO A 786 26.79 58.54 -6.66
C PRO A 786 26.27 57.28 -7.45
N GLY A 787 25.06 56.78 -7.09
CA GLY A 787 24.17 55.94 -7.95
C GLY A 787 24.47 54.43 -7.97
N SER A 788 23.48 53.51 -8.14
CA SER A 788 22.06 53.65 -8.50
C SER A 788 21.14 52.65 -7.75
N ASP A 789 19.82 52.84 -7.88
CA ASP A 789 18.72 52.14 -7.18
C ASP A 789 18.66 50.61 -7.32
N LEU A 790 17.96 49.96 -6.36
CA LEU A 790 16.82 49.08 -6.70
C LEU A 790 15.91 48.75 -5.48
N SER A 791 14.65 49.18 -5.60
CA SER A 791 13.38 48.61 -5.10
C SER A 791 13.15 48.19 -3.63
N SER A 792 12.05 48.74 -3.09
CA SER A 792 11.44 48.46 -1.79
C SER A 792 10.61 47.18 -1.72
N MET A 793 10.58 46.53 -0.56
CA MET A 793 9.47 45.67 -0.10
C MET A 793 8.94 46.18 1.26
N THR A 794 7.63 46.22 1.41
CA THR A 794 6.90 46.78 2.57
C THR A 794 6.57 45.72 3.64
N PRO A 795 6.51 46.08 4.94
CA PRO A 795 6.14 45.15 6.02
C PRO A 795 4.63 44.93 6.15
N VAL A 796 4.23 43.79 6.74
CA VAL A 796 2.83 43.34 6.94
C VAL A 796 2.24 43.88 8.25
N SER A 797 0.93 44.17 8.26
CA SER A 797 0.17 44.80 9.35
C SER A 797 -0.53 43.80 10.30
N SER A 798 -1.01 44.30 11.45
CA SER A 798 -1.43 43.53 12.62
C SER A 798 -2.94 43.65 12.98
N GLU A 799 -3.84 43.50 12.00
CA GLU A 799 -5.29 43.76 12.17
C GLU A 799 -6.20 42.50 12.32
N ASP A 800 -5.66 41.29 12.27
CA ASP A 800 -6.42 40.06 11.94
C ASP A 800 -7.46 39.50 12.95
N SER A 801 -7.67 40.11 14.12
CA SER A 801 -8.43 39.49 15.22
C SER A 801 -9.66 40.26 15.74
N PHE A 802 -10.03 41.39 15.14
CA PHE A 802 -11.11 42.25 15.65
C PHE A 802 -12.51 41.81 15.18
N ASP A 803 -13.45 41.60 16.12
CA ASP A 803 -14.90 41.39 15.86
C ASP A 803 -15.70 42.62 16.34
N PRO A 804 -16.30 43.41 15.44
CA PRO A 804 -17.09 44.59 15.81
C PRO A 804 -18.38 44.26 16.57
N TYR A 805 -18.86 43.02 16.59
CA TYR A 805 -20.12 42.62 17.22
C TYR A 805 -19.94 41.92 18.58
N ALA A 806 -18.69 41.70 19.02
CA ALA A 806 -18.40 41.00 20.27
C ALA A 806 -19.06 41.64 21.51
N TYR A 807 -19.25 42.97 21.53
CA TYR A 807 -19.84 43.69 22.66
C TYR A 807 -21.34 43.42 22.87
N ALA A 808 -22.07 43.03 21.81
CA ALA A 808 -23.49 42.73 21.84
C ALA A 808 -23.79 41.21 21.88
N THR A 809 -22.75 40.38 21.84
CA THR A 809 -22.84 38.92 21.83
C THR A 809 -23.12 38.35 23.23
N ASP A 810 -24.24 37.63 23.40
CA ASP A 810 -24.51 36.89 24.64
C ASP A 810 -23.93 35.47 24.59
N PHE A 811 -22.70 35.34 25.07
CA PHE A 811 -21.99 34.07 25.17
C PHE A 811 -22.70 33.05 26.09
N ARG A 812 -23.34 33.49 27.18
CA ARG A 812 -23.96 32.61 28.16
C ARG A 812 -25.28 32.06 27.64
N GLY A 813 -26.13 32.92 27.09
CA GLY A 813 -27.36 32.50 26.43
C GLY A 813 -27.10 31.63 25.20
N SER A 814 -26.02 31.90 24.45
CA SER A 814 -25.59 31.05 23.31
C SER A 814 -25.23 29.63 23.73
N SER A 815 -24.54 29.46 24.88
CA SER A 815 -24.23 28.12 25.41
C SER A 815 -25.51 27.37 25.78
N ILE A 816 -26.41 28.02 26.53
CA ILE A 816 -27.67 27.40 26.98
C ILE A 816 -28.53 26.96 25.79
N ILE A 817 -28.60 27.77 24.73
CA ILE A 817 -29.30 27.40 23.49
C ILE A 817 -28.62 26.21 22.80
N ALA A 818 -27.28 26.15 22.77
CA ALA A 818 -26.56 25.03 22.19
C ALA A 818 -26.79 23.72 22.96
N ASP A 819 -26.69 23.76 24.30
CA ASP A 819 -26.88 22.60 25.18
C ASP A 819 -28.30 22.03 25.06
N GLU A 820 -29.31 22.90 24.92
CA GLU A 820 -30.71 22.51 24.74
C GLU A 820 -31.00 21.86 23.39
N LEU A 821 -30.39 22.37 22.31
CA LEU A 821 -30.49 21.78 20.96
C LEU A 821 -29.70 20.47 20.80
N GLU A 822 -28.74 20.20 21.69
CA GLU A 822 -27.95 18.95 21.73
C GLU A 822 -28.52 17.91 22.70
N SER A 823 -29.51 18.27 23.53
CA SER A 823 -30.18 17.34 24.44
C SER A 823 -30.92 16.22 23.69
N THR A 824 -30.59 14.98 24.03
CA THR A 824 -31.26 13.76 23.53
C THR A 824 -32.53 13.39 24.32
N THR A 825 -32.90 14.18 25.32
CA THR A 825 -33.99 13.86 26.27
C THR A 825 -35.23 14.70 26.04
N GLY A 826 -36.26 14.14 25.41
CA GLY A 826 -37.52 14.84 25.10
C GLY A 826 -37.87 14.84 23.61
N GLN A 827 -38.88 15.63 23.22
CA GLN A 827 -39.24 15.79 21.80
C GLN A 827 -38.39 16.90 21.17
N LEU A 828 -37.81 16.63 19.99
CA LEU A 828 -36.98 17.60 19.26
C LEU A 828 -37.70 18.95 19.04
N GLU A 829 -39.01 18.90 18.81
CA GLU A 829 -39.85 20.08 18.61
C GLU A 829 -40.00 20.95 19.87
N SER A 830 -40.05 20.36 21.08
CA SER A 830 -40.11 21.16 22.32
C SER A 830 -38.81 21.92 22.57
N HIS A 831 -37.66 21.26 22.34
CA HIS A 831 -36.34 21.88 22.52
C HIS A 831 -36.11 23.04 21.56
N LEU A 832 -36.50 22.89 20.29
CA LEU A 832 -36.42 23.99 19.33
C LEU A 832 -37.32 25.18 19.72
N ASN A 833 -38.55 24.93 20.18
CA ASN A 833 -39.46 26.01 20.58
C ASN A 833 -38.94 26.78 21.81
N GLU A 834 -38.33 26.10 22.78
CA GLU A 834 -37.75 26.73 23.97
C GLU A 834 -36.45 27.49 23.63
N ALA A 835 -35.58 26.91 22.79
CA ALA A 835 -34.40 27.59 22.25
C ALA A 835 -34.77 28.89 21.50
N LEU A 836 -35.85 28.88 20.70
CA LEU A 836 -36.39 30.07 20.03
C LEU A 836 -37.01 31.08 21.01
N SER A 837 -37.63 30.62 22.10
CA SER A 837 -38.13 31.49 23.18
C SER A 837 -36.97 32.26 23.84
N ARG A 838 -35.86 31.58 24.10
CA ARG A 838 -34.63 32.17 24.66
C ARG A 838 -33.95 33.11 23.67
N LEU A 839 -33.86 32.75 22.39
CA LEU A 839 -33.39 33.65 21.32
C LEU A 839 -34.21 34.94 21.25
N ARG A 840 -35.55 34.85 21.27
CA ARG A 840 -36.44 36.02 21.25
C ARG A 840 -36.25 36.89 22.49
N THR A 841 -36.02 36.28 23.66
CA THR A 841 -35.76 36.99 24.92
C THR A 841 -34.41 37.71 24.90
N MET A 842 -33.36 37.06 24.38
CA MET A 842 -32.04 37.65 24.17
C MET A 842 -32.12 38.88 23.25
N ARG A 843 -32.80 38.76 22.10
CA ARG A 843 -32.98 39.87 21.14
C ARG A 843 -33.78 41.03 21.73
N ARG A 844 -34.80 40.76 22.57
CA ARG A 844 -35.53 41.81 23.33
C ARG A 844 -34.64 42.57 24.32
N SER A 845 -33.54 41.98 24.79
CA SER A 845 -32.57 42.65 25.66
C SER A 845 -31.50 43.46 24.90
N GLY A 846 -31.58 43.54 23.56
CA GLY A 846 -30.59 44.21 22.72
C GLY A 846 -29.30 43.41 22.51
N ARG A 847 -29.33 42.08 22.75
CA ARG A 847 -28.20 41.17 22.56
C ARG A 847 -28.50 40.14 21.48
N HIS A 848 -27.46 39.57 20.89
CA HIS A 848 -27.57 38.51 19.87
C HIS A 848 -26.71 37.29 20.24
N PRO A 849 -27.00 36.10 19.70
CA PRO A 849 -26.19 34.92 19.96
C PRO A 849 -24.92 34.92 19.11
N ARG A 850 -24.00 34.00 19.42
CA ARG A 850 -22.81 33.71 18.58
C ARG A 850 -23.22 33.12 17.23
N TYR A 851 -22.48 33.41 16.17
CA TYR A 851 -22.70 32.90 14.81
C TYR A 851 -23.00 31.38 14.73
N ILE A 852 -22.19 30.55 15.40
CA ILE A 852 -22.37 29.09 15.42
C ILE A 852 -23.71 28.63 16.02
N THR A 853 -24.34 29.46 16.87
CA THR A 853 -25.67 29.18 17.44
C THR A 853 -26.77 29.32 16.39
N TYR A 854 -26.63 30.29 15.46
CA TYR A 854 -27.53 30.41 14.30
C TYR A 854 -27.43 29.18 13.41
N ALA A 855 -26.22 28.69 13.14
CA ALA A 855 -25.99 27.45 12.39
C ALA A 855 -26.62 26.22 13.08
N LYS A 856 -26.50 26.08 14.40
CA LYS A 856 -27.17 25.02 15.18
C LYS A 856 -28.70 25.13 15.10
N LEU A 857 -29.26 26.33 15.22
CA LEU A 857 -30.70 26.58 15.10
C LEU A 857 -31.22 26.19 13.70
N ILE A 858 -30.54 26.60 12.62
CA ILE A 858 -30.85 26.21 11.25
C ILE A 858 -30.91 24.68 11.14
N ASN A 859 -29.82 23.98 11.50
CA ASN A 859 -29.74 22.52 11.43
C ASN A 859 -30.83 21.81 12.26
N SER A 860 -31.24 22.38 13.39
CA SER A 860 -32.34 21.83 14.19
C SER A 860 -33.72 22.03 13.57
N ALA A 861 -33.97 23.17 12.92
CA ALA A 861 -35.20 23.43 12.18
C ALA A 861 -35.32 22.53 10.93
N THR A 862 -34.19 22.25 10.25
CA THR A 862 -34.10 21.27 9.16
C THR A 862 -34.55 19.87 9.61
N LYS A 863 -34.06 19.40 10.77
CA LYS A 863 -34.42 18.07 11.32
C LYS A 863 -35.91 17.91 11.63
N ILE A 864 -36.62 19.02 11.86
CA ILE A 864 -38.08 19.07 12.13
C ILE A 864 -38.86 19.44 10.84
N ASN A 865 -38.17 19.55 9.71
CA ASN A 865 -38.73 19.84 8.38
C ASN A 865 -39.52 21.17 8.30
N ARG A 866 -39.12 22.19 9.09
CA ARG A 866 -39.75 23.52 9.12
C ARG A 866 -38.99 24.52 8.25
N VAL A 867 -39.30 24.52 6.95
CA VAL A 867 -38.63 25.37 5.93
C VAL A 867 -38.70 26.86 6.25
N ASP A 868 -39.90 27.37 6.60
CA ASP A 868 -40.11 28.80 6.88
C ASP A 868 -39.20 29.32 8.00
N LEU A 869 -39.01 28.50 9.03
CA LEU A 869 -38.20 28.82 10.21
C LEU A 869 -36.70 28.86 9.89
N VAL A 870 -36.21 28.04 8.95
CA VAL A 870 -34.82 28.11 8.49
C VAL A 870 -34.53 29.49 7.88
N HIS A 871 -35.43 29.97 7.01
CA HIS A 871 -35.31 31.31 6.43
C HIS A 871 -35.56 32.43 7.45
N GLU A 872 -36.47 32.24 8.41
CA GLU A 872 -36.67 33.18 9.53
C GLU A 872 -35.36 33.34 10.33
N VAL A 873 -34.70 32.24 10.71
CA VAL A 873 -33.43 32.26 11.46
C VAL A 873 -32.30 32.92 10.67
N LEU A 874 -32.18 32.64 9.37
CA LEU A 874 -31.23 33.36 8.50
C LEU A 874 -31.53 34.88 8.44
N SER A 875 -32.80 35.26 8.37
CA SER A 875 -33.20 36.68 8.39
C SER A 875 -32.90 37.37 9.72
N MET A 876 -32.97 36.64 10.83
CA MET A 876 -32.55 37.12 12.15
C MET A 876 -31.04 37.35 12.19
N ALA A 877 -30.24 36.38 11.69
CA ALA A 877 -28.79 36.53 11.59
C ALA A 877 -28.38 37.73 10.73
N ARG A 878 -28.98 37.92 9.53
CA ARG A 878 -28.67 39.06 8.63
C ARG A 878 -29.02 40.43 9.24
N ARG A 879 -29.94 40.50 10.20
CA ARG A 879 -30.34 41.74 10.90
C ARG A 879 -29.49 42.02 12.13
N ASP A 880 -29.20 40.98 12.91
CA ASP A 880 -28.51 41.11 14.19
C ASP A 880 -27.00 41.24 14.03
N VAL A 881 -26.42 40.56 13.03
CA VAL A 881 -24.97 40.52 12.79
C VAL A 881 -24.65 40.69 11.30
N PRO A 882 -24.88 41.88 10.71
CA PRO A 882 -24.66 42.11 9.28
C PRO A 882 -23.27 41.70 8.80
N LEU A 883 -23.19 41.17 7.57
CA LEU A 883 -21.92 40.81 6.96
C LEU A 883 -21.10 42.07 6.67
N LEU A 884 -19.91 42.17 7.29
CA LEU A 884 -18.91 43.21 7.06
C LEU A 884 -17.63 42.55 6.54
N PRO A 885 -17.40 42.49 5.21
CA PRO A 885 -16.30 41.74 4.61
C PRO A 885 -14.91 42.16 5.07
N GLN A 886 -14.74 43.39 5.56
CA GLN A 886 -13.47 43.92 6.06
C GLN A 886 -13.01 43.32 7.40
N TYR A 887 -13.84 42.55 8.11
CA TYR A 887 -13.49 41.93 9.40
C TYR A 887 -13.45 40.40 9.28
N ASN A 888 -12.25 39.83 9.40
CA ASN A 888 -12.03 38.38 9.27
C ASN A 888 -12.86 37.56 10.28
N ALA A 889 -13.07 38.04 11.50
CA ALA A 889 -13.94 37.37 12.48
C ALA A 889 -15.41 37.26 12.03
N VAL A 890 -15.95 38.31 11.41
CA VAL A 890 -17.32 38.35 10.87
C VAL A 890 -17.45 37.41 9.68
N LYS A 891 -16.43 37.40 8.80
CA LYS A 891 -16.31 36.50 7.65
C LYS A 891 -16.37 35.03 8.07
N TYR A 892 -15.53 34.59 9.01
CA TYR A 892 -15.55 33.22 9.54
C TYR A 892 -16.89 32.86 10.22
N GLY A 893 -17.50 33.82 10.93
CA GLY A 893 -18.82 33.65 11.51
C GLY A 893 -19.91 33.36 10.47
N TRP A 894 -19.91 34.10 9.36
CA TRP A 894 -20.86 33.93 8.26
C TRP A 894 -20.66 32.63 7.46
N VAL A 895 -19.42 32.16 7.29
CA VAL A 895 -19.14 30.85 6.68
C VAL A 895 -19.88 29.72 7.41
N SER A 896 -19.89 29.69 8.74
CA SER A 896 -20.61 28.67 9.52
C SER A 896 -22.13 28.72 9.32
N ILE A 897 -22.71 29.90 9.07
CA ILE A 897 -24.15 30.08 8.85
C ILE A 897 -24.52 29.66 7.43
N LEU A 898 -23.72 30.03 6.43
CA LEU A 898 -23.94 29.66 5.03
C LEU A 898 -23.75 28.16 4.79
N ASP A 899 -22.74 27.53 5.40
CA ASP A 899 -22.56 26.07 5.32
C ASP A 899 -23.78 25.30 5.85
N ALA A 900 -24.34 25.74 6.99
CA ALA A 900 -25.59 25.20 7.54
C ALA A 900 -26.81 25.47 6.64
N MET A 901 -26.87 26.61 5.93
CA MET A 901 -27.92 26.87 4.94
C MET A 901 -27.81 25.94 3.74
N VAL A 902 -26.61 25.70 3.18
CA VAL A 902 -26.40 24.74 2.09
C VAL A 902 -26.82 23.34 2.53
N ALA A 903 -26.32 22.87 3.69
CA ALA A 903 -26.69 21.58 4.28
C ALA A 903 -28.21 21.44 4.51
N SER A 904 -28.87 22.50 4.97
CA SER A 904 -30.33 22.53 5.16
C SER A 904 -31.07 22.45 3.83
N CYS A 905 -30.71 23.27 2.84
CA CYS A 905 -31.37 23.26 1.53
C CYS A 905 -31.26 21.89 0.83
N LEU A 906 -30.10 21.23 0.93
CA LEU A 906 -29.90 19.87 0.42
C LEU A 906 -30.77 18.84 1.13
N SER A 907 -30.89 18.93 2.45
CA SER A 907 -31.72 18.02 3.25
C SER A 907 -33.21 18.19 3.00
N LEU A 908 -33.64 19.40 2.62
CA LEU A 908 -35.01 19.75 2.23
C LEU A 908 -35.31 19.53 0.74
N GLY A 909 -34.29 19.17 -0.06
CA GLY A 909 -34.41 18.90 -1.51
C GLY A 909 -34.26 20.11 -2.44
N ASP A 910 -34.13 21.34 -1.92
CA ASP A 910 -33.92 22.54 -2.74
C ASP A 910 -32.45 22.73 -3.13
N ARG A 911 -32.04 21.96 -4.15
CA ARG A 911 -30.71 22.11 -4.77
C ARG A 911 -30.48 23.51 -5.36
N SER A 912 -31.53 24.21 -5.80
CA SER A 912 -31.38 25.53 -6.43
C SER A 912 -30.93 26.60 -5.44
N GLN A 913 -31.48 26.58 -4.22
CA GLN A 913 -31.04 27.44 -3.14
C GLN A 913 -29.71 26.99 -2.54
N ALA A 914 -29.46 25.67 -2.45
CA ALA A 914 -28.15 25.16 -2.04
C ALA A 914 -27.02 25.71 -2.92
N SER A 915 -27.17 25.71 -4.25
CA SER A 915 -26.17 26.26 -5.16
C SER A 915 -25.99 27.78 -5.03
N LYS A 916 -27.05 28.56 -4.70
CA LYS A 916 -26.93 30.00 -4.42
C LYS A 916 -26.11 30.26 -3.16
N PHE A 917 -26.42 29.58 -2.06
CA PHE A 917 -25.66 29.75 -0.81
C PHE A 917 -24.23 29.19 -0.91
N HIS A 918 -23.99 28.18 -1.75
CA HIS A 918 -22.63 27.73 -2.11
C HIS A 918 -21.86 28.86 -2.81
N GLN A 919 -22.48 29.52 -3.80
CA GLN A 919 -21.85 30.64 -4.49
C GLN A 919 -21.58 31.84 -3.56
N GLU A 920 -22.52 32.21 -2.67
CA GLU A 920 -22.30 33.23 -1.62
C GLU A 920 -21.11 32.87 -0.70
N LEU A 921 -20.88 31.57 -0.45
CA LEU A 921 -19.76 31.08 0.37
C LEU A 921 -18.42 31.19 -0.39
N LEU A 922 -18.40 30.88 -1.69
CA LEU A 922 -17.24 31.06 -2.57
C LEU A 922 -16.88 32.54 -2.81
N GLU A 923 -17.87 33.43 -2.89
CA GLU A 923 -17.66 34.89 -2.96
C GLU A 923 -17.02 35.44 -1.67
N LEU A 924 -17.26 34.77 -0.53
CA LEU A 924 -16.52 35.01 0.72
C LEU A 924 -15.13 34.35 0.73
N GLY A 925 -14.66 33.75 -0.35
CA GLY A 925 -13.34 33.09 -0.40
C GLY A 925 -13.22 31.95 0.61
N SER A 926 -14.24 31.09 0.68
CA SER A 926 -14.26 29.86 1.47
C SER A 926 -15.08 28.81 0.73
N ALA A 927 -14.86 27.52 1.02
CA ALA A 927 -15.62 26.42 0.44
C ALA A 927 -16.58 25.78 1.47
N PRO A 928 -17.69 25.15 1.05
CA PRO A 928 -18.54 24.38 1.96
C PRO A 928 -17.78 23.25 2.64
N SER A 929 -18.23 22.84 3.83
CA SER A 929 -17.55 21.78 4.57
C SER A 929 -17.64 20.42 3.88
N ALA A 930 -16.67 19.54 4.13
CA ALA A 930 -16.70 18.16 3.64
C ALA A 930 -17.98 17.40 4.05
N ASN A 931 -18.61 17.78 5.17
CA ASN A 931 -19.91 17.25 5.57
C ASN A 931 -21.03 17.70 4.62
N THR A 932 -21.03 18.97 4.22
CA THR A 932 -21.96 19.52 3.23
C THR A 932 -21.76 18.91 1.84
N PHE A 933 -20.52 18.65 1.41
CA PHE A 933 -20.26 17.85 0.21
C PHE A 933 -20.74 16.39 0.34
N GLY A 934 -20.60 15.77 1.52
CA GLY A 934 -21.17 14.45 1.79
C GLY A 934 -22.71 14.45 1.74
N LEU A 935 -23.35 15.56 2.14
CA LEU A 935 -24.79 15.77 1.96
C LEU A 935 -25.15 15.93 0.48
N TYR A 936 -24.38 16.68 -0.32
CA TYR A 936 -24.60 16.78 -1.78
C TYR A 936 -24.66 15.39 -2.43
N ILE A 937 -23.74 14.48 -2.07
CA ILE A 937 -23.67 13.10 -2.58
C ILE A 937 -24.82 12.24 -2.02
N THR A 938 -25.03 12.22 -0.70
CA THR A 938 -26.05 11.34 -0.09
C THR A 938 -27.48 11.71 -0.49
N THR A 939 -27.77 12.99 -0.68
CA THR A 939 -29.09 13.49 -1.12
C THR A 939 -29.30 13.43 -2.64
N LEU A 940 -28.41 12.81 -3.43
CA LEU A 940 -28.63 12.56 -4.88
C LEU A 940 -29.84 11.63 -5.17
N LYS A 941 -30.57 11.22 -4.14
CA LYS A 941 -31.69 10.28 -4.24
C LYS A 941 -32.93 10.95 -4.86
N GLU A 942 -33.66 10.20 -5.65
CA GLU A 942 -35.05 10.44 -6.09
C GLU A 942 -35.33 11.60 -7.07
N SER A 943 -34.46 12.60 -7.25
CA SER A 943 -34.67 13.64 -8.29
C SER A 943 -34.39 13.17 -9.72
N THR A 944 -33.61 12.11 -9.91
CA THR A 944 -33.14 11.64 -11.22
C THR A 944 -33.17 10.12 -11.32
N LYS A 945 -34.32 9.53 -11.68
CA LYS A 945 -34.42 8.11 -12.10
C LYS A 945 -33.75 7.83 -13.47
N THR A 946 -33.02 8.81 -14.00
CA THR A 946 -32.62 8.96 -15.40
C THR A 946 -31.12 9.25 -15.59
N PHE A 947 -30.34 9.45 -14.52
CA PHE A 947 -28.90 9.79 -14.60
C PHE A 947 -28.04 8.90 -13.70
N ASP A 948 -26.75 8.76 -14.04
CA ASP A 948 -25.77 8.00 -13.27
C ASP A 948 -25.38 8.70 -11.96
N GLU A 949 -26.06 8.31 -10.87
CA GLU A 949 -25.78 8.82 -9.51
C GLU A 949 -24.32 8.63 -9.07
N ALA A 950 -23.59 7.65 -9.62
CA ALA A 950 -22.20 7.39 -9.25
C ALA A 950 -21.23 8.37 -9.95
N THR A 951 -21.45 8.65 -11.24
CA THR A 951 -20.66 9.66 -11.96
C THR A 951 -20.92 11.08 -11.43
N GLU A 952 -22.16 11.42 -11.05
CA GLU A 952 -22.42 12.70 -10.36
C GLU A 952 -21.79 12.76 -8.97
N ALA A 953 -21.77 11.66 -8.20
CA ALA A 953 -21.07 11.60 -6.92
C ALA A 953 -19.55 11.86 -7.08
N LEU A 954 -18.92 11.31 -8.13
CA LEU A 954 -17.51 11.57 -8.46
C LEU A 954 -17.26 13.03 -8.81
N LYS A 955 -18.10 13.65 -9.66
CA LYS A 955 -17.99 15.08 -10.00
C LYS A 955 -18.07 15.96 -8.74
N ILE A 956 -18.99 15.65 -7.82
CA ILE A 956 -19.15 16.38 -6.56
C ILE A 956 -17.92 16.18 -5.65
N PHE A 957 -17.34 14.98 -5.60
CA PHE A 957 -16.12 14.71 -4.84
C PHE A 957 -14.91 15.46 -5.41
N HIS A 958 -14.64 15.34 -6.71
CA HIS A 958 -13.57 16.09 -7.37
C HIS A 958 -13.75 17.61 -7.26
N ARG A 959 -14.99 18.10 -7.28
CA ARG A 959 -15.30 19.51 -7.00
C ARG A 959 -14.91 19.92 -5.58
N ALA A 960 -15.17 19.08 -4.57
CA ALA A 960 -14.74 19.36 -3.19
C ALA A 960 -13.21 19.50 -3.10
N VAL A 961 -12.48 18.57 -3.72
CA VAL A 961 -11.00 18.60 -3.77
C VAL A 961 -10.49 19.84 -4.53
N ALA A 962 -11.11 20.18 -5.67
CA ALA A 962 -10.73 21.35 -6.46
C ALA A 962 -11.05 22.70 -5.78
N GLU A 963 -12.08 22.74 -4.91
CA GLU A 963 -12.39 23.88 -4.04
C GLU A 963 -11.54 23.90 -2.75
N GLY A 964 -10.54 23.01 -2.62
CA GLY A 964 -9.58 22.99 -1.51
C GLY A 964 -10.10 22.36 -0.22
N VAL A 965 -11.15 21.53 -0.28
CA VAL A 965 -11.74 20.89 0.89
C VAL A 965 -11.07 19.55 1.18
N GLU A 966 -10.46 19.42 2.35
CA GLU A 966 -9.91 18.14 2.84
C GLU A 966 -11.03 17.09 3.03
N PRO A 967 -11.00 15.94 2.32
CA PRO A 967 -12.06 14.95 2.42
C PRO A 967 -12.12 14.25 3.78
N THR A 968 -13.28 14.29 4.43
CA THR A 968 -13.50 13.56 5.70
C THR A 968 -13.96 12.12 5.47
N SER A 969 -13.86 11.29 6.51
CA SER A 969 -14.38 9.91 6.46
C SER A 969 -15.87 9.82 6.10
N PHE A 970 -16.68 10.86 6.41
CA PHE A 970 -18.08 10.91 5.97
C PHE A 970 -18.19 11.12 4.45
N LEU A 971 -17.36 12.00 3.86
CA LEU A 971 -17.35 12.27 2.42
C LEU A 971 -16.91 11.03 1.62
N TYR A 972 -15.83 10.35 2.05
CA TYR A 972 -15.41 9.07 1.46
C TYR A 972 -16.50 7.99 1.58
N ASN A 973 -17.09 7.81 2.76
CA ASN A 973 -18.18 6.84 2.96
C ASN A 973 -19.41 7.14 2.10
N ALA A 974 -19.72 8.42 1.84
CA ALA A 974 -20.80 8.84 0.96
C ALA A 974 -20.52 8.46 -0.51
N LEU A 975 -19.29 8.72 -0.98
CA LEU A 975 -18.84 8.37 -2.33
C LEU A 975 -18.79 6.85 -2.54
N ILE A 976 -18.04 6.13 -1.70
CA ILE A 976 -17.92 4.66 -1.73
C ILE A 976 -19.31 4.00 -1.62
N GLY A 977 -20.19 4.55 -0.77
CA GLY A 977 -21.58 4.08 -0.63
C GLY A 977 -22.49 4.33 -1.85
N LYS A 978 -22.11 5.21 -2.79
CA LYS A 978 -22.76 5.40 -4.10
C LYS A 978 -22.12 4.51 -5.17
N LEU A 979 -20.79 4.50 -5.27
CA LEU A 979 -20.03 3.63 -6.19
C LEU A 979 -20.37 2.14 -5.99
N GLY A 980 -20.42 1.67 -4.74
CA GLY A 980 -20.75 0.29 -4.40
C GLY A 980 -22.21 -0.09 -4.68
N LYS A 981 -23.13 0.89 -4.77
CA LYS A 981 -24.50 0.65 -5.26
C LYS A 981 -24.53 0.48 -6.78
N ALA A 982 -23.69 1.24 -7.49
CA ALA A 982 -23.47 1.12 -8.93
C ALA A 982 -22.56 -0.06 -9.33
N ARG A 983 -22.12 -0.90 -8.38
CA ARG A 983 -21.17 -2.03 -8.58
C ARG A 983 -19.81 -1.62 -9.17
N ARG A 984 -19.41 -0.34 -9.03
CA ARG A 984 -18.10 0.18 -9.44
C ARG A 984 -17.07 -0.10 -8.33
N ILE A 985 -16.63 -1.35 -8.24
CA ILE A 985 -15.80 -1.83 -7.11
C ILE A 985 -14.36 -1.34 -7.19
N ASP A 986 -13.78 -1.28 -8.38
CA ASP A 986 -12.41 -0.79 -8.57
C ASP A 986 -12.29 0.66 -8.06
N ASP A 987 -13.27 1.51 -8.39
CA ASP A 987 -13.37 2.87 -7.84
C ASP A 987 -13.58 2.85 -6.29
N CYS A 988 -14.37 1.92 -5.75
CA CYS A 988 -14.54 1.80 -4.30
C CYS A 988 -13.23 1.50 -3.58
N LEU A 989 -12.42 0.59 -4.14
CA LEU A 989 -11.12 0.19 -3.61
C LEU A 989 -10.08 1.31 -3.80
N LEU A 990 -10.10 2.01 -4.94
CA LEU A 990 -9.28 3.19 -5.21
C LEU A 990 -9.51 4.29 -4.17
N TYR A 991 -10.75 4.75 -3.97
CA TYR A 991 -11.04 5.79 -2.98
C TYR A 991 -10.86 5.34 -1.53
N PHE A 992 -10.89 4.02 -1.27
CA PHE A 992 -10.52 3.48 0.04
C PHE A 992 -9.00 3.48 0.27
N ALA A 993 -8.19 3.16 -0.75
CA ALA A 993 -6.74 3.31 -0.71
C ALA A 993 -6.35 4.80 -0.58
N GLU A 994 -6.96 5.69 -1.36
CA GLU A 994 -6.78 7.14 -1.28
C GLU A 994 -7.12 7.69 0.12
N MET A 995 -8.23 7.25 0.71
CA MET A 995 -8.61 7.57 2.09
C MET A 995 -7.52 7.18 3.10
N ARG A 996 -6.88 6.01 2.94
CA ARG A 996 -5.76 5.57 3.79
C ARG A 996 -4.49 6.39 3.53
N ALA A 997 -4.15 6.65 2.26
CA ALA A 997 -2.97 7.44 1.86
C ALA A 997 -3.03 8.89 2.39
N ASN A 998 -4.22 9.51 2.36
CA ASN A 998 -4.47 10.85 2.90
C ASN A 998 -4.57 10.87 4.45
N GLY A 999 -4.17 9.80 5.15
CA GLY A 999 -4.17 9.70 6.61
C GLY A 999 -5.56 9.62 7.26
N VAL A 1000 -6.64 9.56 6.48
CA VAL A 1000 -8.02 9.55 6.98
C VAL A 1000 -8.38 8.14 7.42
N ARG A 1001 -8.31 7.88 8.73
CA ARG A 1001 -8.50 6.52 9.28
C ARG A 1001 -9.88 5.92 8.95
N PRO A 1002 -9.95 4.74 8.30
CA PRO A 1002 -11.19 4.00 8.10
C PRO A 1002 -11.97 3.74 9.40
N THR A 1003 -13.29 3.69 9.26
CA THR A 1003 -14.22 3.50 10.40
C THR A 1003 -15.05 2.22 10.26
N SER A 1004 -15.70 1.78 11.35
CA SER A 1004 -16.72 0.71 11.29
C SER A 1004 -17.82 0.91 10.24
N VAL A 1005 -18.08 2.16 9.81
CA VAL A 1005 -19.02 2.48 8.72
C VAL A 1005 -18.36 2.25 7.36
N THR A 1006 -17.09 2.65 7.21
CA THR A 1006 -16.26 2.48 5.99
C THR A 1006 -16.13 1.01 5.59
N TYR A 1007 -15.73 0.15 6.53
CA TYR A 1007 -15.68 -1.30 6.28
C TYR A 1007 -17.09 -1.88 6.01
N GLY A 1008 -18.11 -1.42 6.74
CA GLY A 1008 -19.49 -1.80 6.46
C GLY A 1008 -19.97 -1.44 5.06
N THR A 1009 -19.52 -0.32 4.50
CA THR A 1009 -19.80 0.06 3.10
C THR A 1009 -19.02 -0.77 2.09
N ILE A 1010 -17.74 -1.08 2.35
CA ILE A 1010 -16.88 -1.85 1.44
C ILE A 1010 -17.25 -3.33 1.42
N VAL A 1011 -17.45 -3.96 2.58
CA VAL A 1011 -17.92 -5.35 2.67
C VAL A 1011 -19.26 -5.51 1.94
N ASN A 1012 -20.20 -4.57 2.08
CA ASN A 1012 -21.45 -4.55 1.32
C ASN A 1012 -21.22 -4.38 -0.19
N ALA A 1013 -20.25 -3.56 -0.62
CA ALA A 1013 -19.90 -3.41 -2.03
C ALA A 1013 -19.31 -4.71 -2.62
N LEU A 1014 -18.33 -5.32 -1.95
CA LEU A 1014 -17.70 -6.58 -2.36
C LEU A 1014 -18.73 -7.73 -2.43
N CYS A 1015 -19.58 -7.86 -1.40
CA CYS A 1015 -20.70 -8.79 -1.39
C CYS A 1015 -21.69 -8.62 -2.57
N ARG A 1016 -21.79 -7.42 -3.17
CA ARG A 1016 -22.67 -7.16 -4.33
C ARG A 1016 -22.09 -7.58 -5.67
N VAL A 1017 -20.78 -7.77 -5.75
CA VAL A 1017 -20.06 -8.27 -6.94
C VAL A 1017 -19.61 -9.73 -6.76
N SER A 1018 -19.79 -10.28 -5.56
CA SER A 1018 -19.52 -11.69 -5.22
C SER A 1018 -18.04 -12.03 -5.08
N ASP A 1019 -17.22 -11.03 -4.76
CA ASP A 1019 -15.86 -11.26 -4.29
C ASP A 1019 -15.91 -11.70 -2.81
N GLU A 1020 -15.97 -13.01 -2.61
CA GLU A 1020 -15.99 -13.62 -1.29
C GLU A 1020 -14.71 -13.38 -0.51
N ARG A 1021 -13.55 -13.53 -1.18
CA ARG A 1021 -12.25 -13.51 -0.52
C ARG A 1021 -11.95 -12.13 0.04
N PHE A 1022 -12.04 -11.10 -0.79
CA PHE A 1022 -11.84 -9.72 -0.32
C PHE A 1022 -12.92 -9.29 0.68
N ALA A 1023 -14.17 -9.77 0.55
CA ALA A 1023 -15.21 -9.46 1.53
C ALA A 1023 -14.91 -10.06 2.93
N GLU A 1024 -14.36 -11.27 3.00
CA GLU A 1024 -13.92 -11.89 4.25
C GLU A 1024 -12.64 -11.19 4.78
N GLU A 1025 -11.61 -10.98 3.95
CA GLU A 1025 -10.37 -10.30 4.34
C GLU A 1025 -10.64 -8.88 4.91
N MET A 1026 -11.46 -8.05 4.23
CA MET A 1026 -11.85 -6.72 4.73
C MET A 1026 -12.69 -6.77 6.02
N PHE A 1027 -13.39 -7.87 6.27
CA PHE A 1027 -14.16 -8.06 7.50
C PHE A 1027 -13.27 -8.47 8.68
N GLU A 1028 -12.22 -9.25 8.42
CA GLU A 1028 -11.22 -9.60 9.43
C GLU A 1028 -10.30 -8.42 9.74
N GLU A 1029 -9.90 -7.64 8.73
CA GLU A 1029 -9.23 -6.33 8.91
C GLU A 1029 -10.08 -5.45 9.85
N MET A 1030 -11.36 -5.25 9.53
CA MET A 1030 -12.30 -4.49 10.36
C MET A 1030 -12.36 -4.98 11.82
N GLU A 1031 -12.38 -6.29 12.06
CA GLU A 1031 -12.46 -6.88 13.40
C GLU A 1031 -11.15 -6.79 14.21
N SER A 1032 -10.00 -6.67 13.55
CA SER A 1032 -8.67 -6.59 14.19
C SER A 1032 -8.26 -5.18 14.62
N MET A 1033 -8.97 -4.14 14.16
CA MET A 1033 -8.58 -2.76 14.39
C MET A 1033 -8.76 -2.28 15.83
N PRO A 1034 -7.77 -1.53 16.41
CA PRO A 1034 -7.84 -1.03 17.78
C PRO A 1034 -9.08 -0.17 18.10
N ASN A 1035 -9.61 0.52 17.09
CA ASN A 1035 -10.77 1.42 17.21
C ASN A 1035 -12.09 0.77 16.76
N TYR A 1036 -12.15 -0.56 16.62
CA TYR A 1036 -13.35 -1.27 16.18
C TYR A 1036 -14.54 -1.01 17.14
N LYS A 1037 -15.64 -0.51 16.57
CA LYS A 1037 -16.92 -0.34 17.28
C LYS A 1037 -17.91 -1.37 16.70
N PRO A 1038 -18.29 -2.41 17.47
CA PRO A 1038 -19.19 -3.46 16.98
C PRO A 1038 -20.52 -2.91 16.46
N ARG A 1039 -20.95 -3.35 15.28
CA ARG A 1039 -22.21 -2.96 14.64
C ARG A 1039 -22.87 -4.18 13.97
N PRO A 1040 -24.20 -4.30 13.96
CA PRO A 1040 -24.89 -5.38 13.25
C PRO A 1040 -24.76 -5.35 11.73
N ALA A 1041 -24.62 -4.16 11.13
CA ALA A 1041 -24.75 -4.00 9.67
C ALA A 1041 -23.71 -4.79 8.84
N PRO A 1042 -22.40 -4.78 9.17
CA PRO A 1042 -21.42 -5.63 8.46
C PRO A 1042 -21.73 -7.12 8.53
N TYR A 1043 -22.12 -7.65 9.70
CA TYR A 1043 -22.51 -9.06 9.86
C TYR A 1043 -23.73 -9.39 9.01
N ASN A 1044 -24.76 -8.54 9.01
CA ASN A 1044 -25.95 -8.73 8.18
C ASN A 1044 -25.60 -8.75 6.68
N SER A 1045 -24.67 -7.91 6.20
CA SER A 1045 -24.21 -7.93 4.80
C SER A 1045 -23.59 -9.28 4.42
N ILE A 1046 -22.68 -9.81 5.25
CA ILE A 1046 -22.03 -11.11 5.01
C ILE A 1046 -23.00 -12.28 5.15
N ILE A 1047 -23.87 -12.27 6.17
CA ILE A 1047 -24.91 -13.27 6.33
C ILE A 1047 -25.85 -13.27 5.12
N GLN A 1048 -26.27 -12.09 4.64
CA GLN A 1048 -27.10 -11.97 3.45
C GLN A 1048 -26.38 -12.45 2.18
N TYR A 1049 -25.07 -12.23 2.08
CA TYR A 1049 -24.26 -12.71 0.96
C TYR A 1049 -24.14 -14.24 0.92
N PHE A 1050 -23.80 -14.86 2.05
CA PHE A 1050 -23.74 -16.33 2.13
C PHE A 1050 -25.11 -16.98 1.98
N LEU A 1051 -26.18 -16.33 2.41
CA LEU A 1051 -27.55 -16.76 2.17
C LEU A 1051 -27.95 -16.70 0.69
N ASN A 1052 -27.90 -15.51 0.08
CA ASN A 1052 -28.54 -15.27 -1.23
C ASN A 1052 -27.64 -15.65 -2.41
N THR A 1053 -26.33 -15.39 -2.31
CA THR A 1053 -25.42 -15.50 -3.45
C THR A 1053 -24.67 -16.82 -3.46
N LYS A 1054 -24.08 -17.21 -2.33
CA LYS A 1054 -23.29 -18.46 -2.21
C LYS A 1054 -24.11 -19.67 -1.75
N ARG A 1055 -25.26 -19.43 -1.12
CA ARG A 1055 -26.18 -20.45 -0.56
C ARG A 1055 -25.52 -21.39 0.47
N ASP A 1056 -24.60 -20.88 1.29
CA ASP A 1056 -23.90 -21.61 2.34
C ASP A 1056 -24.53 -21.37 3.74
N ARG A 1057 -25.28 -22.36 4.23
CA ARG A 1057 -25.89 -22.35 5.57
C ARG A 1057 -24.86 -22.36 6.70
N SER A 1058 -23.70 -22.99 6.50
CA SER A 1058 -22.68 -23.16 7.53
C SER A 1058 -22.02 -21.82 7.85
N LYS A 1059 -21.58 -21.08 6.83
CA LYS A 1059 -21.05 -19.72 7.01
C LYS A 1059 -22.09 -18.75 7.57
N VAL A 1060 -23.35 -18.81 7.11
CA VAL A 1060 -24.45 -18.00 7.69
C VAL A 1060 -24.57 -18.19 9.22
N LEU A 1061 -24.61 -19.44 9.68
CA LEU A 1061 -24.71 -19.73 11.11
C LEU A 1061 -23.43 -19.32 11.86
N ALA A 1062 -22.24 -19.58 11.30
CA ALA A 1062 -20.97 -19.18 11.90
C ALA A 1062 -20.84 -17.66 12.10
N TYR A 1063 -21.23 -16.83 11.12
CA TYR A 1063 -21.21 -15.37 11.27
C TYR A 1063 -22.28 -14.87 12.26
N PHE A 1064 -23.43 -15.53 12.36
CA PHE A 1064 -24.41 -15.22 13.41
C PHE A 1064 -23.90 -15.59 14.82
N GLU A 1065 -23.28 -16.75 14.99
CA GLU A 1065 -22.66 -17.15 16.25
C GLU A 1065 -21.48 -16.25 16.64
N ARG A 1066 -20.66 -15.81 15.68
CA ARG A 1066 -19.60 -14.79 15.86
C ARG A 1066 -20.19 -13.46 16.35
N MET A 1067 -21.31 -13.02 15.76
CA MET A 1067 -22.05 -11.82 16.16
C MET A 1067 -22.56 -11.90 17.62
N VAL A 1068 -23.21 -13.01 17.99
CA VAL A 1068 -23.74 -13.24 19.34
C VAL A 1068 -22.62 -13.36 20.37
N THR A 1069 -21.54 -14.09 20.04
CA THR A 1069 -20.35 -14.26 20.90
C THR A 1069 -19.68 -12.92 21.20
N ARG A 1070 -19.61 -12.02 20.20
CA ARG A 1070 -19.12 -10.63 20.36
C ARG A 1070 -20.13 -9.68 21.03
N LYS A 1071 -21.22 -10.21 21.60
CA LYS A 1071 -22.28 -9.46 22.33
C LYS A 1071 -22.98 -8.39 21.49
N ILE A 1072 -23.00 -8.55 20.18
CA ILE A 1072 -23.69 -7.63 19.26
C ILE A 1072 -25.14 -8.08 19.18
N GLN A 1073 -26.08 -7.19 19.53
CA GLN A 1073 -27.50 -7.55 19.54
C GLN A 1073 -28.02 -7.79 18.10
N PRO A 1074 -28.62 -8.97 17.82
CA PRO A 1074 -29.30 -9.22 16.55
C PRO A 1074 -30.43 -8.22 16.30
N THR A 1075 -30.64 -7.89 15.03
CA THR A 1075 -31.72 -7.00 14.58
C THR A 1075 -32.86 -7.83 13.97
N MET A 1076 -34.05 -7.24 13.79
CA MET A 1076 -35.16 -7.89 13.06
C MET A 1076 -34.69 -8.40 11.68
N HIS A 1077 -33.84 -7.63 10.98
CA HIS A 1077 -33.27 -8.08 9.71
C HIS A 1077 -32.36 -9.31 9.86
N THR A 1078 -31.55 -9.38 10.92
CA THR A 1078 -30.73 -10.57 11.25
C THR A 1078 -31.61 -11.80 11.46
N TYR A 1079 -32.71 -11.68 12.22
CA TYR A 1079 -33.65 -12.79 12.43
C TYR A 1079 -34.36 -13.21 11.14
N LYS A 1080 -34.72 -12.26 10.26
CA LYS A 1080 -35.26 -12.59 8.94
C LYS A 1080 -34.27 -13.42 8.10
N LEU A 1081 -33.00 -13.01 8.06
CA LEU A 1081 -31.95 -13.75 7.32
C LEU A 1081 -31.75 -15.18 7.87
N LEU A 1082 -31.89 -15.39 9.18
CA LEU A 1082 -31.85 -16.74 9.77
C LEU A 1082 -33.06 -17.61 9.39
N ILE A 1083 -34.26 -17.03 9.37
CA ILE A 1083 -35.46 -17.73 8.89
C ILE A 1083 -35.26 -18.13 7.43
N ASP A 1084 -34.85 -17.19 6.58
CA ASP A 1084 -34.54 -17.43 5.18
C ASP A 1084 -33.47 -18.54 5.04
N ALA A 1085 -32.43 -18.55 5.88
CA ALA A 1085 -31.37 -19.57 5.86
C ALA A 1085 -31.82 -20.98 6.26
N HIS A 1086 -32.63 -21.11 7.31
CA HIS A 1086 -33.19 -22.41 7.70
C HIS A 1086 -34.25 -22.93 6.72
N ALA A 1087 -34.93 -22.03 6.01
CA ALA A 1087 -36.11 -22.36 5.21
C ALA A 1087 -35.85 -22.44 3.69
N SER A 1088 -34.71 -21.95 3.19
CA SER A 1088 -34.39 -21.93 1.74
C SER A 1088 -33.03 -22.54 1.36
N LEU A 1089 -32.22 -22.97 2.33
CA LEU A 1089 -30.94 -23.67 2.12
C LEU A 1089 -31.05 -25.12 2.58
N GLU A 1090 -30.41 -26.03 1.84
CA GLU A 1090 -30.41 -27.45 2.19
C GLU A 1090 -29.41 -27.76 3.34
N PRO A 1091 -29.73 -28.71 4.24
CA PRO A 1091 -31.03 -29.37 4.38
C PRO A 1091 -32.08 -28.40 4.96
N ILE A 1092 -33.29 -28.41 4.41
CA ILE A 1092 -34.38 -27.51 4.84
C ILE A 1092 -34.86 -27.90 6.24
N ASP A 1093 -34.96 -26.93 7.13
CA ASP A 1093 -35.21 -27.11 8.56
C ASP A 1093 -36.28 -26.12 9.04
N MET A 1094 -37.53 -26.39 8.63
CA MET A 1094 -38.68 -25.58 9.03
C MET A 1094 -38.91 -25.50 10.54
N PRO A 1095 -38.70 -26.56 11.35
CA PRO A 1095 -38.77 -26.45 12.81
C PRO A 1095 -37.77 -25.44 13.38
N ALA A 1096 -36.54 -25.38 12.86
CA ALA A 1096 -35.59 -24.34 13.25
C ALA A 1096 -36.04 -22.94 12.77
N ALA A 1097 -36.54 -22.82 11.54
CA ALA A 1097 -37.05 -21.54 11.01
C ALA A 1097 -38.21 -20.99 11.86
N GLU A 1098 -39.17 -21.82 12.25
CA GLU A 1098 -40.29 -21.44 13.13
C GLU A 1098 -39.80 -21.09 14.55
N LYS A 1099 -38.80 -21.82 15.07
CA LYS A 1099 -38.19 -21.54 16.38
C LYS A 1099 -37.54 -20.14 16.45
N VAL A 1100 -37.11 -19.55 15.34
CA VAL A 1100 -36.62 -18.15 15.32
C VAL A 1100 -37.72 -17.15 15.70
N LEU A 1101 -39.01 -17.43 15.42
CA LEU A 1101 -40.09 -16.56 15.89
C LEU A 1101 -40.20 -16.55 17.43
N GLU A 1102 -39.88 -17.68 18.08
CA GLU A 1102 -39.84 -17.75 19.54
C GLU A 1102 -38.58 -17.09 20.11
N THR A 1103 -37.44 -17.11 19.42
CA THR A 1103 -36.24 -16.36 19.87
C THR A 1103 -36.44 -14.84 19.78
N ILE A 1104 -37.15 -14.33 18.77
CA ILE A 1104 -37.57 -12.92 18.69
C ILE A 1104 -38.42 -12.55 19.92
N LYS A 1105 -39.41 -13.37 20.28
CA LYS A 1105 -40.27 -13.15 21.46
C LYS A 1105 -39.49 -13.21 22.76
N ALA A 1106 -38.56 -14.18 22.90
CA ALA A 1106 -37.70 -14.34 24.06
C ALA A 1106 -36.73 -13.15 24.25
N ALA A 1107 -36.32 -12.50 23.15
CA ALA A 1107 -35.56 -11.25 23.18
C ALA A 1107 -36.40 -10.00 23.52
N GLY A 1108 -37.68 -10.17 23.89
CA GLY A 1108 -38.60 -9.09 24.24
C GLY A 1108 -39.16 -8.32 23.03
N GLN A 1109 -38.94 -8.81 21.82
CA GLN A 1109 -39.35 -8.17 20.56
C GLN A 1109 -40.63 -8.84 20.01
N GLN A 1110 -41.23 -8.28 18.95
CA GLN A 1110 -42.42 -8.85 18.31
C GLN A 1110 -42.09 -9.20 16.84
N PRO A 1111 -42.42 -10.41 16.35
CA PRO A 1111 -42.20 -10.74 14.95
C PRO A 1111 -43.02 -9.86 14.00
N GLU A 1112 -42.33 -9.19 13.08
CA GLU A 1112 -42.94 -8.38 12.01
C GLU A 1112 -43.41 -9.23 10.83
N ALA A 1113 -44.25 -8.65 9.98
CA ALA A 1113 -44.81 -9.28 8.77
C ALA A 1113 -43.75 -9.95 7.86
N VAL A 1114 -42.55 -9.38 7.75
CA VAL A 1114 -41.46 -9.92 6.90
C VAL A 1114 -40.98 -11.32 7.33
N HIS A 1115 -41.03 -11.65 8.62
CA HIS A 1115 -40.62 -12.97 9.14
C HIS A 1115 -41.64 -14.05 8.75
N TYR A 1116 -42.92 -13.72 8.83
CA TYR A 1116 -43.98 -14.61 8.40
C TYR A 1116 -44.03 -14.74 6.88
N ALA A 1117 -43.74 -13.68 6.12
CA ALA A 1117 -43.63 -13.74 4.67
C ALA A 1117 -42.56 -14.75 4.23
N SER A 1118 -41.38 -14.77 4.87
CA SER A 1118 -40.34 -15.79 4.65
C SER A 1118 -40.84 -17.22 4.90
N LEU A 1119 -41.58 -17.47 5.97
CA LEU A 1119 -42.14 -18.80 6.27
C LEU A 1119 -43.25 -19.21 5.29
N ILE A 1120 -44.10 -18.27 4.86
CA ILE A 1120 -45.15 -18.50 3.84
C ILE A 1120 -44.49 -18.85 2.50
N HIS A 1121 -43.47 -18.10 2.08
CA HIS A 1121 -42.71 -18.37 0.87
C HIS A 1121 -42.01 -19.74 0.94
N ALA A 1122 -41.39 -20.09 2.06
CA ALA A 1122 -40.74 -21.39 2.19
C ALA A 1122 -41.72 -22.57 2.14
N LYS A 1123 -42.82 -22.52 2.90
CA LYS A 1123 -43.86 -23.56 2.86
C LYS A 1123 -44.48 -23.68 1.46
N GLY A 1124 -44.83 -22.55 0.84
CA GLY A 1124 -45.47 -22.51 -0.48
C GLY A 1124 -44.52 -22.88 -1.63
N CYS A 1125 -43.41 -22.15 -1.79
CA CYS A 1125 -42.52 -22.26 -2.96
C CYS A 1125 -41.45 -23.35 -2.85
N VAL A 1126 -41.00 -23.69 -1.63
CA VAL A 1126 -39.87 -24.62 -1.43
C VAL A 1126 -40.35 -26.01 -1.01
N MET A 1127 -41.34 -26.09 -0.11
CA MET A 1127 -41.94 -27.38 0.28
C MET A 1127 -43.10 -27.81 -0.63
N HIS A 1128 -43.60 -26.93 -1.50
CA HIS A 1128 -44.85 -27.14 -2.26
C HIS A 1128 -46.10 -27.41 -1.39
N ASP A 1129 -46.09 -26.94 -0.14
CA ASP A 1129 -47.20 -27.05 0.81
C ASP A 1129 -47.98 -25.72 0.88
N MET A 1130 -48.93 -25.60 -0.05
CA MET A 1130 -49.83 -24.45 -0.14
C MET A 1130 -50.83 -24.37 1.04
N GLU A 1131 -51.15 -25.49 1.70
CA GLU A 1131 -52.10 -25.50 2.82
C GLU A 1131 -51.47 -24.92 4.08
N ALA A 1132 -50.25 -25.36 4.44
CA ALA A 1132 -49.51 -24.81 5.57
C ALA A 1132 -49.09 -23.33 5.32
N ALA A 1133 -48.76 -22.95 4.09
CA ALA A 1133 -48.51 -21.56 3.73
C ALA A 1133 -49.76 -20.67 3.97
N MET A 1134 -50.94 -21.16 3.57
CA MET A 1134 -52.23 -20.49 3.76
C MET A 1134 -52.65 -20.45 5.25
N GLU A 1135 -52.34 -21.47 6.03
CA GLU A 1135 -52.56 -21.47 7.49
C GLU A 1135 -51.74 -20.37 8.18
N VAL A 1136 -50.44 -20.28 7.90
CA VAL A 1136 -49.58 -19.21 8.45
C VAL A 1136 -50.12 -17.84 8.04
N PHE A 1137 -50.50 -17.64 6.77
CA PHE A 1137 -51.08 -16.39 6.30
C PHE A 1137 -52.37 -16.00 7.08
N ARG A 1138 -53.30 -16.94 7.26
CA ARG A 1138 -54.53 -16.72 8.05
C ARG A 1138 -54.22 -16.40 9.53
N SER A 1139 -53.20 -17.03 10.11
CA SER A 1139 -52.79 -16.76 11.50
C SER A 1139 -52.28 -15.33 11.69
N VAL A 1140 -51.56 -14.79 10.69
CA VAL A 1140 -51.05 -13.40 10.71
C VAL A 1140 -52.17 -12.40 10.45
N VAL A 1141 -53.03 -12.67 9.46
CA VAL A 1141 -54.13 -11.77 9.07
C VAL A 1141 -55.22 -11.66 10.15
N SER A 1142 -55.39 -12.69 10.99
CA SER A 1142 -56.26 -12.64 12.17
C SER A 1142 -55.62 -11.97 13.40
N ASN A 1143 -54.29 -11.88 13.46
CA ASN A 1143 -53.55 -11.29 14.57
C ASN A 1143 -53.45 -9.76 14.48
N ARG A 1144 -54.31 -9.06 15.23
CA ARG A 1144 -54.34 -7.57 15.30
C ARG A 1144 -53.03 -6.90 15.76
N ARG A 1145 -52.04 -7.65 16.30
CA ARG A 1145 -50.75 -7.08 16.70
C ARG A 1145 -49.77 -6.91 15.53
N VAL A 1146 -49.95 -7.64 14.43
CA VAL A 1146 -49.09 -7.55 13.24
C VAL A 1146 -49.77 -6.68 12.19
N ARG A 1147 -49.10 -5.60 11.77
CA ARG A 1147 -49.59 -4.82 10.63
C ARG A 1147 -49.41 -5.64 9.36
N VAL A 1148 -50.53 -5.97 8.70
CA VAL A 1148 -50.53 -6.63 7.39
C VAL A 1148 -49.82 -5.72 6.36
N GLN A 1149 -48.89 -6.29 5.60
CA GLN A 1149 -48.05 -5.62 4.61
C GLN A 1149 -48.08 -6.37 3.25
N PRO A 1150 -47.75 -5.70 2.13
CA PRO A 1150 -47.76 -6.33 0.79
C PRO A 1150 -46.91 -7.60 0.68
N CYS A 1151 -45.79 -7.69 1.40
CA CYS A 1151 -44.88 -8.85 1.39
C CYS A 1151 -45.55 -10.17 1.78
N LEU A 1152 -46.60 -10.15 2.61
CA LEU A 1152 -47.37 -11.35 2.98
C LEU A 1152 -48.18 -11.88 1.78
N TYR A 1153 -48.77 -10.98 0.99
CA TYR A 1153 -49.51 -11.35 -0.23
C TYR A 1153 -48.56 -11.78 -1.32
N GLN A 1154 -47.42 -11.09 -1.48
CA GLN A 1154 -46.39 -11.47 -2.43
C GLN A 1154 -45.95 -12.93 -2.21
N ALA A 1155 -45.50 -13.26 -0.99
CA ALA A 1155 -45.06 -14.62 -0.65
C ALA A 1155 -46.15 -15.69 -0.85
N LEU A 1156 -47.41 -15.37 -0.51
CA LEU A 1156 -48.53 -16.29 -0.71
C LEU A 1156 -48.82 -16.50 -2.21
N LEU A 1157 -48.83 -15.43 -3.00
CA LEU A 1157 -49.10 -15.47 -4.44
C LEU A 1157 -47.96 -16.14 -5.22
N GLU A 1158 -46.71 -15.94 -4.82
CA GLU A 1158 -45.54 -16.69 -5.32
C GLU A 1158 -45.74 -18.19 -5.06
N GLY A 1159 -46.16 -18.57 -3.84
CA GLY A 1159 -46.50 -19.95 -3.49
C GLY A 1159 -47.66 -20.51 -4.31
N MET A 1160 -48.69 -19.71 -4.62
CA MET A 1160 -49.80 -20.14 -5.48
C MET A 1160 -49.37 -20.37 -6.93
N VAL A 1161 -48.48 -19.54 -7.47
CA VAL A 1161 -47.91 -19.72 -8.81
C VAL A 1161 -47.00 -20.96 -8.85
N ALA A 1162 -46.14 -21.15 -7.85
CA ALA A 1162 -45.25 -22.31 -7.75
C ALA A 1162 -46.00 -23.65 -7.61
N ASN A 1163 -47.24 -23.64 -7.15
CA ASN A 1163 -48.10 -24.83 -7.01
C ASN A 1163 -49.21 -24.92 -8.06
N HIS A 1164 -49.12 -24.16 -9.15
CA HIS A 1164 -50.10 -24.15 -10.26
C HIS A 1164 -51.55 -23.88 -9.80
N GLN A 1165 -51.74 -22.98 -8.84
CA GLN A 1165 -53.05 -22.56 -8.33
C GLN A 1165 -53.37 -21.09 -8.68
N VAL A 1166 -52.93 -20.60 -9.86
CA VAL A 1166 -53.05 -19.17 -10.22
C VAL A 1166 -54.52 -18.77 -10.33
N ALA A 1167 -55.40 -19.66 -10.78
CA ALA A 1167 -56.85 -19.45 -10.76
C ALA A 1167 -57.42 -18.96 -9.41
N ARG A 1168 -56.86 -19.40 -8.28
CA ARG A 1168 -57.30 -19.00 -6.93
C ARG A 1168 -56.76 -17.62 -6.50
N SER A 1169 -55.77 -17.07 -7.21
CA SER A 1169 -55.15 -15.78 -6.86
C SER A 1169 -56.12 -14.61 -6.90
N GLU A 1170 -57.18 -14.68 -7.72
CA GLU A 1170 -58.20 -13.62 -7.83
C GLU A 1170 -58.92 -13.36 -6.50
N GLU A 1171 -59.14 -14.39 -5.68
CA GLU A 1171 -59.75 -14.25 -4.35
C GLU A 1171 -58.82 -13.48 -3.39
N ILE A 1172 -57.52 -13.78 -3.47
CA ILE A 1172 -56.48 -13.15 -2.65
C ILE A 1172 -56.25 -11.69 -3.06
N VAL A 1173 -56.28 -11.38 -4.36
CA VAL A 1173 -56.20 -10.00 -4.86
C VAL A 1173 -57.42 -9.18 -4.41
N LYS A 1174 -58.61 -9.78 -4.37
CA LYS A 1174 -59.82 -9.13 -3.83
C LYS A 1174 -59.72 -8.87 -2.32
N ASP A 1175 -59.20 -9.81 -1.52
CA ASP A 1175 -58.96 -9.62 -0.08
C ASP A 1175 -57.88 -8.53 0.18
N MET A 1176 -56.81 -8.51 -0.61
CA MET A 1176 -55.76 -7.48 -0.58
C MET A 1176 -56.34 -6.08 -0.80
N ALA A 1177 -57.17 -5.92 -1.84
CA ALA A 1177 -57.85 -4.66 -2.15
C ALA A 1177 -58.85 -4.24 -1.05
N ALA A 1178 -59.65 -5.19 -0.53
CA ALA A 1178 -60.60 -4.94 0.55
C ALA A 1178 -59.92 -4.44 1.83
N ARG A 1179 -58.68 -4.89 2.10
CA ARG A 1179 -57.85 -4.47 3.23
C ARG A 1179 -57.00 -3.22 2.96
N ARG A 1180 -57.14 -2.61 1.77
CA ARG A 1180 -56.36 -1.44 1.33
C ARG A 1180 -54.85 -1.67 1.34
N VAL A 1181 -54.43 -2.89 1.02
CA VAL A 1181 -53.01 -3.22 0.80
C VAL A 1181 -52.68 -2.94 -0.66
N GLU A 1182 -51.56 -2.26 -0.91
CA GLU A 1182 -51.18 -1.79 -2.24
C GLU A 1182 -50.68 -2.92 -3.15
N MET A 1183 -51.14 -2.92 -4.40
CA MET A 1183 -50.57 -3.73 -5.48
C MET A 1183 -49.19 -3.16 -5.85
N THR A 1184 -48.12 -3.84 -5.44
CA THR A 1184 -46.75 -3.45 -5.79
C THR A 1184 -46.34 -4.03 -7.15
N ALA A 1185 -45.33 -3.42 -7.79
CA ALA A 1185 -44.72 -3.95 -9.02
C ALA A 1185 -44.37 -5.45 -8.89
N TYR A 1186 -43.75 -5.84 -7.78
CA TYR A 1186 -43.37 -7.23 -7.48
C TYR A 1186 -44.57 -8.19 -7.46
N ILE A 1187 -45.68 -7.83 -6.80
CA ILE A 1187 -46.89 -8.66 -6.76
C ILE A 1187 -47.50 -8.81 -8.16
N ALA A 1188 -47.57 -7.72 -8.93
CA ALA A 1188 -48.05 -7.77 -10.29
C ALA A 1188 -47.15 -8.62 -11.20
N ASN A 1189 -45.82 -8.51 -11.07
CA ASN A 1189 -44.87 -9.30 -11.86
C ASN A 1189 -45.07 -10.81 -11.63
N THR A 1190 -45.25 -11.24 -10.37
CA THR A 1190 -45.56 -12.63 -10.01
C THR A 1190 -46.87 -13.10 -10.65
N LEU A 1191 -47.93 -12.28 -10.59
CA LEU A 1191 -49.23 -12.60 -11.18
C LEU A 1191 -49.20 -12.61 -12.71
N ILE A 1192 -48.50 -11.67 -13.35
CA ILE A 1192 -48.27 -11.61 -14.80
C ILE A 1192 -47.59 -12.91 -15.26
N HIS A 1193 -46.52 -13.32 -14.58
CA HIS A 1193 -45.82 -14.58 -14.86
C HIS A 1193 -46.73 -15.81 -14.67
N GLY A 1194 -47.50 -15.85 -13.58
CA GLY A 1194 -48.44 -16.94 -13.31
C GLY A 1194 -49.52 -17.09 -14.39
N TRP A 1195 -50.18 -16.00 -14.77
CA TRP A 1195 -51.21 -16.02 -15.81
C TRP A 1195 -50.64 -16.27 -17.21
N ALA A 1196 -49.41 -15.81 -17.50
CA ALA A 1196 -48.72 -16.15 -18.73
C ALA A 1196 -48.39 -17.65 -18.82
N ALA A 1197 -47.98 -18.28 -17.71
CA ALA A 1197 -47.72 -19.72 -17.63
C ALA A 1197 -49.01 -20.57 -17.80
N GLU A 1198 -50.18 -20.05 -17.40
CA GLU A 1198 -51.50 -20.63 -17.70
C GLU A 1198 -52.05 -20.21 -19.09
N GLY A 1199 -51.26 -19.53 -19.93
CA GLY A 1199 -51.66 -19.09 -21.28
C GLY A 1199 -52.70 -17.96 -21.34
N SER A 1200 -53.01 -17.33 -20.20
CA SER A 1200 -54.08 -16.33 -20.05
C SER A 1200 -53.55 -14.88 -20.10
N VAL A 1201 -53.08 -14.44 -21.26
CA VAL A 1201 -52.44 -13.12 -21.46
C VAL A 1201 -53.37 -11.95 -21.15
N ASP A 1202 -54.67 -12.05 -21.45
CA ASP A 1202 -55.65 -11.01 -21.10
C ASP A 1202 -55.66 -10.73 -19.60
N LYS A 1203 -55.58 -11.79 -18.77
CA LYS A 1203 -55.52 -11.64 -17.31
C LYS A 1203 -54.20 -11.01 -16.86
N ALA A 1204 -53.07 -11.46 -17.41
CA ALA A 1204 -51.78 -10.82 -17.17
C ALA A 1204 -51.83 -9.31 -17.50
N LYS A 1205 -52.46 -8.95 -18.63
CA LYS A 1205 -52.66 -7.56 -19.03
C LYS A 1205 -53.55 -6.79 -18.05
N THR A 1206 -54.66 -7.36 -17.57
CA THR A 1206 -55.48 -6.66 -16.55
C THR A 1206 -54.73 -6.38 -15.25
N ILE A 1207 -53.80 -7.24 -14.86
CA ILE A 1207 -52.92 -7.00 -13.70
C ILE A 1207 -51.89 -5.89 -14.01
N TYR A 1208 -51.27 -5.92 -15.19
CA TYR A 1208 -50.36 -4.87 -15.66
C TYR A 1208 -51.04 -3.50 -15.74
N ASP A 1209 -52.29 -3.43 -16.21
CA ASP A 1209 -53.10 -2.22 -16.30
C ASP A 1209 -53.66 -1.76 -14.93
N SER A 1210 -53.71 -2.64 -13.93
CA SER A 1210 -54.03 -2.26 -12.54
C SER A 1210 -52.92 -1.43 -11.87
N ILE A 1211 -51.68 -1.53 -12.35
CA ILE A 1211 -50.58 -0.64 -11.95
C ILE A 1211 -50.52 0.56 -12.90
N GLY A 1212 -50.88 1.73 -12.38
CA GLY A 1212 -50.76 3.00 -13.11
C GLY A 1212 -49.32 3.28 -13.56
N ILE A 1213 -49.18 3.87 -14.75
CA ILE A 1213 -47.91 4.04 -15.50
C ILE A 1213 -46.76 4.60 -14.64
N GLU A 1214 -47.05 5.53 -13.73
CA GLU A 1214 -46.04 6.13 -12.83
C GLU A 1214 -45.34 5.11 -11.91
N LYS A 1215 -46.07 4.06 -11.49
CA LYS A 1215 -45.63 3.01 -10.56
C LYS A 1215 -45.06 1.76 -11.25
N ARG A 1216 -45.09 1.69 -12.58
CA ARG A 1216 -44.49 0.60 -13.35
C ARG A 1216 -42.96 0.67 -13.25
N GLU A 1217 -42.33 -0.42 -12.86
CA GLU A 1217 -40.87 -0.61 -12.87
C GLU A 1217 -40.42 -1.27 -14.18
N PRO A 1218 -39.14 -1.14 -14.60
CA PRO A 1218 -38.61 -1.85 -15.77
C PRO A 1218 -38.88 -3.37 -15.73
N SER A 1219 -38.85 -3.97 -14.55
CA SER A 1219 -39.20 -5.38 -14.31
C SER A 1219 -40.66 -5.73 -14.66
N THR A 1220 -41.58 -4.77 -14.54
CA THR A 1220 -43.01 -4.91 -14.88
C THR A 1220 -43.24 -4.79 -16.39
N TYR A 1221 -42.52 -3.89 -17.07
CA TYR A 1221 -42.46 -3.86 -18.52
C TYR A 1221 -41.86 -5.17 -19.06
N GLU A 1222 -40.72 -5.62 -18.52
CA GLU A 1222 -40.05 -6.86 -18.90
C GLU A 1222 -40.94 -8.11 -18.72
N ALA A 1223 -41.64 -8.21 -17.58
CA ALA A 1223 -42.57 -9.31 -17.31
C ALA A 1223 -43.73 -9.35 -18.31
N MET A 1224 -44.32 -8.20 -18.65
CA MET A 1224 -45.43 -8.13 -19.59
C MET A 1224 -44.98 -8.36 -21.04
N THR A 1225 -43.81 -7.84 -21.44
CA THR A 1225 -43.18 -8.15 -22.73
C THR A 1225 -42.95 -9.66 -22.89
N ARG A 1226 -42.45 -10.34 -21.85
CA ARG A 1226 -42.31 -11.81 -21.86
C ARG A 1226 -43.65 -12.54 -21.92
N ALA A 1227 -44.69 -12.04 -21.23
CA ALA A 1227 -46.03 -12.64 -21.29
C ALA A 1227 -46.62 -12.62 -22.71
N PHE A 1228 -46.46 -11.49 -23.44
CA PHE A 1228 -46.88 -11.38 -24.84
C PHE A 1228 -46.05 -12.25 -25.79
N LEU A 1229 -44.72 -12.33 -25.57
CA LEU A 1229 -43.86 -13.21 -26.37
C LEU A 1229 -44.17 -14.70 -26.15
N ALA A 1230 -44.56 -15.10 -24.93
CA ALA A 1230 -44.97 -16.47 -24.62
C ALA A 1230 -46.30 -16.88 -25.27
N SER A 1231 -47.06 -15.93 -25.83
CA SER A 1231 -48.29 -16.17 -26.58
C SER A 1231 -48.18 -15.79 -28.08
N ASP A 1232 -46.96 -15.66 -28.60
CA ASP A 1232 -46.65 -15.21 -29.97
C ASP A 1232 -47.21 -13.82 -30.37
N ASP A 1233 -47.67 -12.98 -29.42
CA ASP A 1233 -48.13 -11.61 -29.69
C ASP A 1233 -46.95 -10.61 -29.71
N ARG A 1234 -46.21 -10.63 -30.81
CA ARG A 1234 -45.07 -9.71 -31.01
C ARG A 1234 -45.49 -8.23 -31.10
N GLU A 1235 -46.71 -7.93 -31.56
CA GLU A 1235 -47.23 -6.55 -31.64
C GLU A 1235 -47.61 -6.00 -30.25
N GLY A 1236 -48.16 -6.84 -29.38
CA GLY A 1236 -48.33 -6.56 -27.95
C GLY A 1236 -46.98 -6.28 -27.28
N ALA A 1237 -46.01 -7.17 -27.46
CA ALA A 1237 -44.67 -7.02 -26.90
C ALA A 1237 -43.97 -5.71 -27.34
N ALA A 1238 -44.01 -5.38 -28.64
CA ALA A 1238 -43.41 -4.15 -29.17
C ALA A 1238 -44.03 -2.87 -28.58
N ARG A 1239 -45.36 -2.84 -28.37
CA ARG A 1239 -46.05 -1.69 -27.76
C ARG A 1239 -45.65 -1.46 -26.30
N ILE A 1240 -45.45 -2.53 -25.52
CA ILE A 1240 -44.97 -2.43 -24.13
C ILE A 1240 -43.53 -1.88 -24.07
N VAL A 1241 -42.65 -2.33 -24.99
CA VAL A 1241 -41.30 -1.79 -25.14
C VAL A 1241 -41.33 -0.30 -25.52
N GLN A 1242 -42.21 0.11 -26.43
CA GLN A 1242 -42.34 1.52 -26.83
C GLN A 1242 -42.87 2.40 -25.68
N GLU A 1243 -43.84 1.90 -24.90
CA GLU A 1243 -44.32 2.58 -23.68
C GLU A 1243 -43.17 2.76 -22.68
N MET A 1244 -42.37 1.72 -22.46
CA MET A 1244 -41.19 1.76 -21.59
C MET A 1244 -40.14 2.77 -22.09
N LEU A 1245 -39.83 2.81 -23.39
CA LEU A 1245 -38.86 3.75 -23.96
C LEU A 1245 -39.28 5.21 -23.76
N SER A 1246 -40.59 5.52 -23.81
CA SER A 1246 -41.11 6.87 -23.54
C SER A 1246 -40.85 7.39 -22.12
N ARG A 1247 -40.47 6.50 -21.18
CA ARG A 1247 -40.20 6.84 -19.77
C ARG A 1247 -38.75 7.29 -19.51
N GLY A 1248 -37.85 7.20 -20.50
CA GLY A 1248 -36.47 7.65 -20.37
C GLY A 1248 -35.62 6.83 -19.39
N TYR A 1249 -35.87 5.53 -19.25
CA TYR A 1249 -35.03 4.64 -18.45
C TYR A 1249 -33.60 4.55 -19.02
N PRO A 1250 -32.56 4.28 -18.20
CA PRO A 1250 -31.17 4.18 -18.65
C PRO A 1250 -31.01 3.21 -19.82
N PRO A 1251 -30.18 3.55 -20.84
CA PRO A 1251 -30.11 2.80 -22.10
C PRO A 1251 -29.75 1.32 -21.90
N ALA A 1252 -28.90 0.97 -20.95
CA ALA A 1252 -28.53 -0.41 -20.65
C ALA A 1252 -29.68 -1.29 -20.10
N VAL A 1253 -30.70 -0.68 -19.50
CA VAL A 1253 -31.92 -1.38 -19.04
C VAL A 1253 -32.95 -1.42 -20.17
N ALA A 1254 -33.10 -0.30 -20.89
CA ALA A 1254 -34.04 -0.16 -21.99
C ALA A 1254 -33.67 -1.05 -23.19
N SER A 1255 -32.39 -1.13 -23.55
CA SER A 1255 -31.91 -1.98 -24.65
C SER A 1255 -32.23 -3.45 -24.39
N LYS A 1256 -31.86 -3.98 -23.23
CA LYS A 1256 -32.07 -5.41 -22.90
C LYS A 1256 -33.54 -5.84 -22.99
N ILE A 1257 -34.49 -4.95 -22.67
CA ILE A 1257 -35.93 -5.26 -22.76
C ILE A 1257 -36.44 -5.08 -24.20
N ALA A 1258 -35.86 -4.17 -24.98
CA ALA A 1258 -36.13 -4.05 -26.42
C ALA A 1258 -35.57 -5.22 -27.23
N ASP A 1259 -34.38 -5.71 -26.88
CA ASP A 1259 -33.72 -6.87 -27.50
C ASP A 1259 -34.59 -8.14 -27.44
N LEU A 1260 -35.44 -8.28 -26.41
CA LEU A 1260 -36.40 -9.39 -26.29
C LEU A 1260 -37.39 -9.48 -27.46
N VAL A 1261 -37.69 -8.36 -28.12
CA VAL A 1261 -38.63 -8.29 -29.25
C VAL A 1261 -37.91 -8.43 -30.60
N GLY A 1262 -36.57 -8.47 -30.60
CA GLY A 1262 -35.77 -8.73 -31.81
C GLY A 1262 -35.64 -7.54 -32.76
N THR A 1263 -35.78 -6.30 -32.28
CA THR A 1263 -35.57 -5.08 -33.08
C THR A 1263 -34.08 -4.79 -33.28
N GLY A 1264 -33.37 -5.70 -33.94
CA GLY A 1264 -32.02 -5.45 -34.44
C GLY A 1264 -32.05 -4.42 -35.58
N GLY A 1265 -31.33 -3.32 -35.42
CA GLY A 1265 -30.91 -2.45 -36.53
C GLY A 1265 -32.00 -1.68 -37.28
N ALA A 1266 -32.74 -0.79 -36.62
CA ALA A 1266 -33.46 0.27 -37.32
C ALA A 1266 -33.54 1.59 -36.51
N THR A 1267 -33.09 2.68 -37.15
CA THR A 1267 -33.30 4.09 -36.78
C THR A 1267 -32.96 4.53 -35.36
N ALA A 1268 -31.80 5.17 -35.22
CA ALA A 1268 -31.64 6.23 -34.21
C ALA A 1268 -32.68 7.34 -34.49
N VAL A 1269 -33.62 7.54 -33.56
CA VAL A 1269 -34.51 8.71 -33.59
C VAL A 1269 -33.68 9.91 -33.10
N PRO A 1270 -33.67 11.05 -33.81
CA PRO A 1270 -32.80 12.17 -33.47
C PRO A 1270 -33.15 12.77 -32.11
N ALA A 1271 -32.12 13.15 -31.36
CA ALA A 1271 -32.28 13.83 -30.08
C ALA A 1271 -33.04 15.16 -30.27
N VAL A 1272 -34.22 15.26 -29.67
CA VAL A 1272 -34.94 16.53 -29.56
C VAL A 1272 -34.24 17.38 -28.52
N ALA A 1273 -33.48 18.37 -28.98
CA ALA A 1273 -32.97 19.43 -28.14
C ALA A 1273 -34.12 20.40 -27.78
N ALA A 1274 -34.63 20.32 -26.54
CA ALA A 1274 -35.36 21.40 -25.89
C ALA A 1274 -35.48 21.16 -24.36
N LEU A 1275 -35.15 22.20 -23.59
CA LEU A 1275 -35.24 22.36 -22.12
C LEU A 1275 -34.20 21.58 -21.28
#